data_AF-A0A956VA21-F1
#
_entry.id   AF-A0A956VA21-F1
#
_cell.length_a   1.000
_cell.length_b   1.000
_cell.length_c   1.000
_cell.angle_alpha   90.00
_cell.angle_beta   90.00
_cell.angle_gamma   90.00
#
_symmetry.space_group_name_H-M   'P 1'
#
loop_
_entity.id
_entity.type
_entity.pdbx_description
1 polymer ?
#
loop_
_entity_poly.entity_id
_entity_poly.type
_entity_poly.pdbx_seq_one_letter_code
_entity_poly.pdbx_strand_id
1 'polypeptide(L)'
;MDIDSQDRNTRGWLILGLLLFVLLLLLCTCNHTRGIENSLQQQGEVALAENGLDPSLLSIGGRDAYLAGEVSSDTAKADAETMLRSVPGIRKVFNSLNVVEPVVETPEPEPELAALLRDPNLNVCFNDCSVLLEGLLTENANAEITTAVTELCGADGISSSISVADDVAEASWLPGLITLLPRFKDDLSAACLNASNDNLALSGTAATEGLRTELAGLAADLGLPLSNGLEVAAPELTDPNFSFKLADNRVELSGLVPETSIAPLVAAASQLVGDENVTNNLNSEDNVASPDWFTRVVGQVAGFARDVETPELEVANNTVTLNGIVASEDVRTRLGNQFTEASGVGVSVTNNLQVIEPLEDPALNVKVTDSGVNLSGALPQTLTEALTSTAQLISPTINSELTSEDNIASPEWLATVIERLPDLAANAQEAELDVRDNTIRLEGIVSSEEMKASLADEFTSAAGEGVSVINNLRVQAPLAEPEFSVQFAEDGSVQVEGNLATESVNSLTDVVSGEASQITNNLAEVPDTAVPTWLSNIIGEIPDFKREVADAGLTVKGSTVTLSGSVADEAEKAAIAEGLAQVAGSDVEIINNLQVLEPQLQPEFNVKLNGDGTVELSGNVASETAEALSQTAGDTASLNLAEANNVAAPAWLGNVIAKIPDYKASVADAELDVRGGVLTLNGVVTSEEEKAAIEAEFVAASGPGVSVQNNLRVEALEAVAIPPETSTEVVEPEAGTESVDVADPDPAGLSDPEFNIKLNDDGTVELSGNVAPETAASLNDAVASEGAEINEALAEVPEVSTPEWLNQVIGQIPGYNARVADAGLDVKGSTVTLTGTVESEEAKAAVAADIAGAAGEEVNVINNLQVVAPQPTLPTRFNVSFGDDGSVLLSGDVAPETATTLGDMATSLSPNITNDLAVGPTVEAPDWLPAVMAQLPDFNAQVAAAEIDIANSTVILSGRVSSEEQKAEIGAKFVDASGPGVSVINNLEVIKPNLVEPNLHIQMDDGTLKLRGQVSEATANLVNDTSNQIAETVESSLASSSNVASPEWLGKLIDRLPDYTAAVSQAELDVSGSTVTLSGVVESEEAKAAAEAAIVETTGPGVSVLNKLQVIPPAPATPAAPEPADSSAATTPEAVAVTETPNPETSSLSPNLRIDCAADNVRLSGVLATAQEKDQAAAAFAAKTVDNAVQVSADRDSPAYLSNVLSIAPRICADLGRASLTLEGDNLTLSGITLSNEQRDAIASYVSEAVAPEVNVLNRLTVESLVPVTEDGK
;
A
#
# COMPACT_ATOMS: atom_id res chain seq x y z
N MET A 1 -14.68 14.65 -37.15
CA MET A 1 -13.67 13.66 -37.58
C MET A 1 -13.51 12.75 -36.37
N ASP A 2 -13.88 11.48 -36.51
CA ASP A 2 -14.37 10.60 -35.45
C ASP A 2 -13.37 9.46 -35.30
N ILE A 3 -12.43 9.59 -34.35
CA ILE A 3 -11.34 8.65 -34.11
C ILE A 3 -11.13 8.56 -32.59
N ASP A 4 -12.01 7.84 -31.88
CA ASP A 4 -11.60 7.18 -30.61
C ASP A 4 -12.56 6.08 -30.11
N SER A 5 -13.69 5.86 -30.79
CA SER A 5 -14.55 4.70 -30.53
C SER A 5 -13.97 3.35 -30.98
N GLN A 6 -12.75 3.33 -31.55
CA GLN A 6 -12.11 2.08 -32.00
C GLN A 6 -11.39 1.32 -30.89
N ASP A 7 -10.92 1.94 -29.79
CA ASP A 7 -9.89 1.30 -28.95
C ASP A 7 -10.39 0.43 -27.77
N ARG A 8 -11.62 0.64 -27.28
CA ARG A 8 -12.25 -0.26 -26.27
C ARG A 8 -12.92 -1.48 -26.88
N ASN A 9 -13.36 -1.41 -28.14
CA ASN A 9 -13.77 -2.61 -28.87
C ASN A 9 -12.58 -3.53 -29.15
N THR A 10 -11.38 -3.01 -29.42
CA THR A 10 -10.17 -3.83 -29.61
C THR A 10 -9.80 -4.62 -28.37
N ARG A 11 -9.89 -4.06 -27.15
CA ARG A 11 -9.53 -4.78 -25.92
C ARG A 11 -10.54 -5.87 -25.52
N GLY A 12 -11.83 -5.61 -25.69
CA GLY A 12 -12.87 -6.65 -25.51
C GLY A 12 -12.74 -7.78 -26.54
N TRP A 13 -12.47 -7.44 -27.80
CA TRP A 13 -12.18 -8.42 -28.85
C TRP A 13 -10.85 -9.16 -28.64
N LEU A 14 -9.86 -8.55 -27.98
CA LEU A 14 -8.59 -9.21 -27.63
C LEU A 14 -8.77 -10.21 -26.49
N ILE A 15 -9.54 -9.89 -25.44
CA ILE A 15 -9.80 -10.83 -24.33
C ILE A 15 -10.71 -11.97 -24.80
N LEU A 16 -11.77 -11.67 -25.56
CA LEU A 16 -12.60 -12.70 -26.18
C LEU A 16 -11.78 -13.54 -27.16
N GLY A 17 -10.92 -12.91 -27.95
CA GLY A 17 -9.98 -13.58 -28.86
C GLY A 17 -9.00 -14.49 -28.12
N LEU A 18 -8.49 -14.07 -26.97
CA LEU A 18 -7.59 -14.87 -26.11
C LEU A 18 -8.31 -16.08 -25.53
N LEU A 19 -9.53 -15.90 -24.99
CA LEU A 19 -10.34 -17.00 -24.46
C LEU A 19 -10.70 -18.01 -25.55
N LEU A 20 -11.08 -17.53 -26.73
CA LEU A 20 -11.41 -18.37 -27.88
C LEU A 20 -10.16 -19.05 -28.44
N PHE A 21 -9.00 -18.41 -28.37
CA PHE A 21 -7.71 -18.99 -28.71
C PHE A 21 -7.27 -20.07 -27.73
N VAL A 22 -7.45 -19.88 -26.41
CA VAL A 22 -7.18 -20.91 -25.40
C VAL A 22 -8.12 -22.10 -25.58
N LEU A 23 -9.41 -21.86 -25.81
CA LEU A 23 -10.39 -22.90 -26.09
C LEU A 23 -10.03 -23.65 -27.39
N LEU A 24 -9.63 -22.93 -28.44
CA LEU A 24 -9.17 -23.52 -29.70
C LEU A 24 -7.87 -24.31 -29.51
N LEU A 25 -6.92 -23.83 -28.70
CA LEU A 25 -5.70 -24.55 -28.34
C LEU A 25 -6.04 -25.84 -27.62
N LEU A 26 -6.97 -25.81 -26.67
CA LEU A 26 -7.41 -26.97 -25.92
C LEU A 26 -8.12 -27.98 -26.83
N LEU A 27 -9.00 -27.50 -27.72
CA LEU A 27 -9.62 -28.30 -28.79
C LEU A 27 -8.60 -28.89 -29.76
N CYS A 28 -7.62 -28.09 -30.22
CA CYS A 28 -6.58 -28.52 -31.15
C CYS A 28 -5.68 -29.58 -30.48
N THR A 29 -5.30 -29.36 -29.22
CA THR A 29 -4.45 -30.28 -28.46
C THR A 29 -5.18 -31.59 -28.20
N CYS A 30 -6.43 -31.54 -27.71
CA CYS A 30 -7.23 -32.74 -27.48
C CYS A 30 -7.51 -33.52 -28.77
N ASN A 31 -7.74 -32.83 -29.90
CA ASN A 31 -8.08 -33.49 -31.17
C ASN A 31 -6.82 -33.99 -31.92
N HIS A 32 -5.67 -33.33 -31.80
CA HIS A 32 -4.42 -33.76 -32.44
C HIS A 32 -3.64 -34.81 -31.65
N THR A 33 -3.82 -34.91 -30.32
CA THR A 33 -3.09 -35.91 -29.51
C THR A 33 -3.33 -37.33 -30.02
N ARG A 34 -4.60 -37.70 -30.28
CA ARG A 34 -4.94 -39.01 -30.87
C ARG A 34 -4.36 -39.20 -32.27
N GLY A 35 -4.30 -38.13 -33.08
CA GLY A 35 -3.71 -38.18 -34.42
C GLY A 35 -2.19 -38.43 -34.39
N ILE A 36 -1.50 -37.81 -33.44
CA ILE A 36 -0.07 -37.99 -33.22
C ILE A 36 0.20 -39.40 -32.69
N GLU A 37 -0.54 -39.86 -31.68
CA GLU A 37 -0.43 -41.22 -31.14
C GLU A 37 -0.63 -42.27 -32.22
N ASN A 38 -1.70 -42.17 -33.01
CA ASN A 38 -1.98 -43.12 -34.10
C ASN A 38 -0.88 -43.11 -35.18
N SER A 39 -0.35 -41.92 -35.51
CA SER A 39 0.75 -41.79 -36.49
C SER A 39 2.05 -42.40 -35.97
N LEU A 40 2.38 -42.17 -34.69
CA LEU A 40 3.57 -42.75 -34.05
C LEU A 40 3.42 -44.26 -33.85
N GLN A 41 2.22 -44.74 -33.51
CA GLN A 41 1.90 -46.16 -33.42
C GLN A 41 2.13 -46.82 -34.78
N GLN A 42 1.56 -46.27 -35.85
CA GLN A 42 1.74 -46.81 -37.21
C GLN A 42 3.21 -46.80 -37.66
N GLN A 43 3.94 -45.71 -37.42
CA GLN A 43 5.36 -45.63 -37.79
C GLN A 43 6.24 -46.58 -36.97
N GLY A 44 5.95 -46.73 -35.67
CA GLY A 44 6.66 -47.66 -34.81
C GLY A 44 6.37 -49.12 -35.14
N GLU A 45 5.12 -49.46 -35.46
CA GLU A 45 4.73 -50.79 -35.95
C GLU A 45 5.44 -51.15 -37.26
N VAL A 46 5.55 -50.19 -38.20
CA VAL A 46 6.31 -50.38 -39.44
C VAL A 46 7.80 -50.59 -39.15
N ALA A 47 8.40 -49.78 -38.27
CA ALA A 47 9.82 -49.90 -37.92
C ALA A 47 10.16 -51.26 -37.28
N LEU A 48 9.27 -51.81 -36.44
CA LEU A 48 9.42 -53.14 -35.85
C LEU A 48 9.21 -54.24 -36.91
N ALA A 49 8.16 -54.13 -37.73
CA ALA A 49 7.86 -55.11 -38.78
C ALA A 49 8.99 -55.23 -39.81
N GLU A 50 9.59 -54.12 -40.22
CA GLU A 50 10.71 -54.10 -41.19
C GLU A 50 11.95 -54.86 -40.69
N ASN A 51 12.07 -55.07 -39.38
CA ASN A 51 13.18 -55.79 -38.76
C ASN A 51 12.77 -57.17 -38.22
N GLY A 52 11.60 -57.68 -38.63
CA GLY A 52 11.14 -59.03 -38.28
C GLY A 52 10.67 -59.19 -36.83
N LEU A 53 10.39 -58.08 -36.13
CA LEU A 53 9.81 -58.08 -34.79
C LEU A 53 8.29 -57.93 -34.89
N ASP A 54 7.57 -58.53 -33.95
CA ASP A 54 6.10 -58.47 -33.92
C ASP A 54 5.63 -57.03 -33.59
N PRO A 55 4.84 -56.37 -34.45
CA PRO A 55 4.29 -55.04 -34.18
C PRO A 55 3.41 -54.98 -32.93
N SER A 56 2.82 -56.10 -32.50
CA SER A 56 1.98 -56.14 -31.30
C SER A 56 2.75 -55.90 -30.00
N LEU A 57 4.09 -55.90 -30.06
CA LEU A 57 4.94 -55.58 -28.93
C LEU A 57 4.90 -54.10 -28.55
N LEU A 58 4.38 -53.21 -29.41
CA LEU A 58 4.39 -51.76 -29.25
C LEU A 58 3.04 -51.18 -28.82
N SER A 59 3.06 -50.30 -27.83
CA SER A 59 1.99 -49.36 -27.51
C SER A 59 2.53 -47.93 -27.36
N ILE A 60 1.82 -46.92 -27.87
CA ILE A 60 2.17 -45.50 -27.73
C ILE A 60 1.22 -44.80 -26.75
N GLY A 61 1.80 -44.09 -25.77
CA GLY A 61 1.10 -43.15 -24.90
C GLY A 61 1.63 -41.73 -25.11
N GLY A 62 0.84 -40.85 -25.71
CA GLY A 62 1.27 -39.52 -26.13
C GLY A 62 2.42 -39.57 -27.15
N ARG A 63 3.64 -39.32 -26.67
CA ARG A 63 4.89 -39.38 -27.47
C ARG A 63 5.90 -40.39 -26.93
N ASP A 64 5.52 -41.17 -25.93
CA ASP A 64 6.39 -42.18 -25.34
C ASP A 64 5.93 -43.57 -25.79
N ALA A 65 6.89 -44.44 -26.10
CA ALA A 65 6.66 -45.80 -26.58
C ALA A 65 6.90 -46.83 -25.48
N TYR A 66 6.06 -47.85 -25.43
CA TYR A 66 6.11 -48.95 -24.48
C TYR A 66 6.23 -50.26 -25.25
N LEU A 67 7.29 -51.01 -24.98
CA LEU A 67 7.55 -52.33 -25.56
C LEU A 67 7.26 -53.40 -24.49
N ALA A 68 6.37 -54.36 -24.79
CA ALA A 68 6.06 -55.48 -23.89
C ALA A 68 5.75 -56.76 -24.68
N GLY A 69 6.19 -57.92 -24.19
CA GLY A 69 6.02 -59.23 -24.82
C GLY A 69 7.31 -60.05 -24.86
N GLU A 70 7.36 -61.10 -25.69
CA GLU A 70 8.47 -62.04 -25.77
C GLU A 70 9.29 -61.88 -27.06
N VAL A 71 10.62 -61.96 -26.97
CA VAL A 71 11.54 -61.92 -28.12
C VAL A 71 12.58 -63.03 -28.01
N SER A 72 13.14 -63.45 -29.15
CA SER A 72 13.98 -64.66 -29.22
C SER A 72 15.44 -64.48 -28.78
N SER A 73 15.87 -63.24 -28.49
CA SER A 73 17.25 -62.96 -28.04
C SER A 73 17.36 -61.58 -27.39
N ASP A 74 18.39 -61.38 -26.56
CA ASP A 74 18.75 -60.07 -26.02
C ASP A 74 19.10 -59.05 -27.11
N THR A 75 19.62 -59.53 -28.25
CA THR A 75 19.90 -58.67 -29.41
C THR A 75 18.60 -58.13 -30.00
N ALA A 76 17.57 -58.97 -30.17
CA ALA A 76 16.25 -58.54 -30.63
C ALA A 76 15.61 -57.51 -29.67
N LYS A 77 15.80 -57.68 -28.35
CA LYS A 77 15.34 -56.74 -27.33
C LYS A 77 16.01 -55.36 -27.46
N ALA A 78 17.33 -55.33 -27.65
CA ALA A 78 18.10 -54.08 -27.79
C ALA A 78 17.83 -53.38 -29.14
N ASP A 79 17.64 -54.17 -30.20
CA ASP A 79 17.34 -53.67 -31.54
C ASP A 79 15.95 -53.01 -31.59
N ALA A 80 14.94 -53.62 -30.95
CA ALA A 80 13.59 -53.07 -30.84
C ALA A 80 13.58 -51.65 -30.22
N GLU A 81 14.31 -51.47 -29.12
CA GLU A 81 14.42 -50.17 -28.46
C GLU A 81 15.14 -49.15 -29.33
N THR A 82 16.24 -49.54 -29.96
CA THR A 82 17.04 -48.67 -30.82
C THR A 82 16.23 -48.19 -32.03
N MET A 83 15.43 -49.06 -32.63
CA MET A 83 14.56 -48.73 -33.77
C MET A 83 13.48 -47.73 -33.39
N LEU A 84 12.78 -47.94 -32.26
CA LEU A 84 11.74 -47.00 -31.83
C LEU A 84 12.31 -45.64 -31.43
N ARG A 85 13.51 -45.58 -30.84
CA ARG A 85 14.21 -44.30 -30.60
C ARG A 85 14.54 -43.53 -31.88
N SER A 86 14.61 -44.23 -33.02
CA SER A 86 14.87 -43.61 -34.33
C SER A 86 13.62 -43.11 -35.05
N VAL A 87 12.41 -43.47 -34.57
CA VAL A 87 11.14 -43.01 -35.16
C VAL A 87 10.92 -41.53 -34.84
N PRO A 88 10.85 -40.65 -35.85
CA PRO A 88 10.68 -39.22 -35.63
C PRO A 88 9.39 -38.90 -34.85
N GLY A 89 9.56 -38.33 -33.66
CA GLY A 89 8.45 -37.90 -32.80
C GLY A 89 8.31 -38.69 -31.50
N ILE A 90 8.90 -39.89 -31.40
CA ILE A 90 9.01 -40.64 -30.14
C ILE A 90 10.05 -39.96 -29.23
N ARG A 91 9.68 -39.70 -27.97
CA ARG A 91 10.50 -38.98 -26.98
C ARG A 91 11.23 -39.93 -26.04
N LYS A 92 10.53 -40.95 -25.52
CA LYS A 92 11.09 -42.00 -24.65
C LYS A 92 10.61 -43.38 -25.12
N VAL A 93 11.42 -44.41 -24.86
CA VAL A 93 11.07 -45.81 -25.09
C VAL A 93 11.26 -46.55 -23.77
N PHE A 94 10.23 -47.24 -23.30
CA PHE A 94 10.22 -48.10 -22.12
C PHE A 94 10.21 -49.55 -22.58
N ASN A 95 11.30 -50.30 -22.30
CA ASN A 95 11.50 -51.64 -22.83
C ASN A 95 11.31 -52.72 -21.75
N SER A 96 10.16 -53.40 -21.80
CA SER A 96 9.76 -54.50 -20.92
C SER A 96 9.67 -55.85 -21.65
N LEU A 97 10.46 -56.05 -22.71
CA LEU A 97 10.49 -57.33 -23.45
C LEU A 97 11.22 -58.43 -22.65
N ASN A 98 10.68 -59.65 -22.68
CA ASN A 98 11.30 -60.84 -22.10
C ASN A 98 11.99 -61.68 -23.19
N VAL A 99 13.18 -62.19 -22.92
CA VAL A 99 13.94 -63.02 -23.87
C VAL A 99 13.66 -64.49 -23.62
N VAL A 100 13.11 -65.17 -24.62
CA VAL A 100 12.83 -66.61 -24.58
C VAL A 100 13.80 -67.31 -25.53
N GLU A 101 14.77 -68.04 -24.98
CA GLU A 101 15.78 -68.76 -25.78
C GLU A 101 15.13 -69.93 -26.55
N PRO A 102 15.35 -70.05 -27.88
CA PRO A 102 14.77 -71.14 -28.66
C PRO A 102 15.46 -72.48 -28.35
N VAL A 103 14.66 -73.49 -27.98
CA VAL A 103 15.10 -74.88 -27.83
C VAL A 103 15.58 -75.42 -29.18
N VAL A 104 16.87 -75.70 -29.31
CA VAL A 104 17.49 -76.25 -30.52
C VAL A 104 17.16 -77.75 -30.62
N GLU A 105 16.19 -78.11 -31.44
CA GLU A 105 15.97 -79.51 -31.84
C GLU A 105 17.18 -80.00 -32.68
N THR A 106 17.92 -80.95 -32.13
CA THR A 106 19.07 -81.60 -32.77
C THR A 106 18.58 -82.84 -33.54
N PRO A 107 18.97 -83.06 -34.81
CA PRO A 107 18.44 -84.17 -35.60
C PRO A 107 19.06 -85.51 -35.18
N GLU A 108 18.19 -86.44 -34.79
CA GLU A 108 18.49 -87.80 -34.33
C GLU A 108 18.93 -88.73 -35.48
N PRO A 109 20.01 -89.51 -35.35
CA PRO A 109 20.43 -90.51 -36.33
C PRO A 109 19.67 -91.84 -36.20
N GLU A 110 19.35 -92.40 -37.37
CA GLU A 110 18.66 -93.68 -37.64
C GLU A 110 19.26 -94.88 -36.86
N PRO A 111 18.46 -95.70 -36.14
CA PRO A 111 19.00 -96.77 -35.31
C PRO A 111 19.18 -98.08 -36.09
N GLU A 112 20.41 -98.63 -36.03
CA GLU A 112 20.69 -100.02 -36.33
C GLU A 112 20.14 -100.95 -35.24
N LEU A 113 19.53 -102.04 -35.71
CA LEU A 113 18.97 -103.17 -34.96
C LEU A 113 19.89 -103.70 -33.83
N ALA A 114 19.55 -103.41 -32.58
CA ALA A 114 19.94 -104.21 -31.41
C ALA A 114 18.81 -104.17 -30.36
N ALA A 115 18.31 -105.34 -29.97
CA ALA A 115 17.22 -105.50 -29.00
C ALA A 115 17.66 -105.06 -27.59
N LEU A 116 17.46 -103.78 -27.26
CA LEU A 116 17.67 -103.19 -25.94
C LEU A 116 16.28 -102.94 -25.32
N LEU A 117 16.11 -103.37 -24.07
CA LEU A 117 14.96 -102.98 -23.27
C LEU A 117 14.90 -101.45 -23.23
N ARG A 118 13.72 -100.88 -23.39
CA ARG A 118 13.51 -99.43 -23.26
C ARG A 118 13.66 -99.05 -21.79
N ASP A 119 14.31 -97.92 -21.53
CA ASP A 119 14.45 -97.43 -20.16
C ASP A 119 13.11 -96.90 -19.62
N PRO A 120 12.76 -97.20 -18.35
CA PRO A 120 11.58 -96.64 -17.74
C PRO A 120 11.71 -95.14 -17.53
N ASN A 121 10.59 -94.43 -17.72
CA ASN A 121 10.46 -93.03 -17.33
C ASN A 121 9.10 -92.79 -16.66
N LEU A 122 9.05 -91.82 -15.77
CA LEU A 122 7.85 -91.44 -15.04
C LEU A 122 7.88 -89.95 -14.75
N ASN A 123 6.84 -89.24 -15.16
CA ASN A 123 6.53 -87.88 -14.78
C ASN A 123 5.35 -87.88 -13.81
N VAL A 124 5.51 -87.26 -12.64
CA VAL A 124 4.48 -87.09 -11.62
C VAL A 124 4.33 -85.60 -11.33
N CYS A 125 3.20 -85.02 -11.70
CA CYS A 125 2.89 -83.62 -11.43
C CYS A 125 1.70 -83.48 -10.48
N PHE A 126 1.89 -82.76 -9.39
CA PHE A 126 0.88 -82.41 -8.40
C PHE A 126 0.39 -80.97 -8.64
N ASN A 127 -0.93 -80.82 -8.75
CA ASN A 127 -1.61 -79.53 -8.67
C ASN A 127 -2.73 -79.67 -7.64
N ASP A 128 -2.46 -79.24 -6.40
CA ASP A 128 -3.24 -79.56 -5.21
C ASP A 128 -3.43 -81.08 -5.03
N CYS A 129 -4.68 -81.57 -5.11
CA CYS A 129 -5.01 -82.99 -5.06
C CYS A 129 -5.23 -83.61 -6.46
N SER A 130 -4.98 -82.88 -7.55
CA SER A 130 -4.98 -83.43 -8.91
C SER A 130 -3.56 -83.89 -9.28
N VAL A 131 -3.41 -85.15 -9.67
CA VAL A 131 -2.12 -85.75 -10.04
C VAL A 131 -2.14 -86.19 -11.50
N LEU A 132 -1.16 -85.74 -12.27
CA LEU A 132 -0.88 -86.22 -13.62
C LEU A 132 0.28 -87.21 -13.56
N LEU A 133 0.04 -88.44 -14.01
CA LEU A 133 1.04 -89.51 -14.14
C LEU A 133 1.27 -89.82 -15.62
N GLU A 134 2.48 -89.64 -16.12
CA GLU A 134 2.83 -89.94 -17.51
C GLU A 134 4.14 -90.72 -17.58
N GLY A 135 4.31 -91.59 -18.58
CA GLY A 135 5.59 -92.24 -18.82
C GLY A 135 5.50 -93.66 -19.37
N LEU A 136 6.60 -94.39 -19.26
CA LEU A 136 6.77 -95.76 -19.76
C LEU A 136 7.26 -96.65 -18.61
N LEU A 137 6.45 -97.61 -18.18
CA LEU A 137 6.74 -98.49 -17.04
C LEU A 137 6.39 -99.96 -17.32
N THR A 138 6.89 -100.88 -16.48
CA THR A 138 6.40 -102.27 -16.41
C THR A 138 5.03 -102.32 -15.76
N GLU A 139 4.27 -103.41 -15.94
CA GLU A 139 2.92 -103.56 -15.35
C GLU A 139 2.98 -103.47 -13.82
N ASN A 140 3.99 -104.08 -13.19
CA ASN A 140 4.20 -104.05 -11.75
C ASN A 140 4.52 -102.62 -11.27
N ALA A 141 5.45 -101.93 -11.92
CA ALA A 141 5.82 -100.56 -11.58
C ALA A 141 4.63 -99.59 -11.70
N ASN A 142 3.81 -99.73 -12.75
CA ASN A 142 2.59 -98.93 -12.93
C ASN A 142 1.57 -99.17 -11.79
N ALA A 143 1.39 -100.41 -11.35
CA ALA A 143 0.51 -100.74 -10.24
C ALA A 143 1.01 -100.18 -8.90
N GLU A 144 2.31 -100.25 -8.63
CA GLU A 144 2.92 -99.70 -7.42
C GLU A 144 2.78 -98.18 -7.33
N ILE A 145 3.11 -97.44 -8.41
CA ILE A 145 2.99 -95.97 -8.41
C ILE A 145 1.54 -95.52 -8.32
N THR A 146 0.63 -96.18 -9.05
CA THR A 146 -0.80 -95.83 -9.03
C THR A 146 -1.39 -96.04 -7.63
N THR A 147 -0.98 -97.11 -6.95
CA THR A 147 -1.41 -97.38 -5.56
C THR A 147 -0.90 -96.29 -4.61
N ALA A 148 0.40 -95.97 -4.67
CA ALA A 148 0.99 -94.94 -3.81
C ALA A 148 0.33 -93.56 -4.01
N VAL A 149 0.09 -93.17 -5.26
CA VAL A 149 -0.55 -91.88 -5.56
C VAL A 149 -2.03 -91.88 -5.16
N THR A 150 -2.73 -93.01 -5.30
CA THR A 150 -4.13 -93.18 -4.84
C THR A 150 -4.24 -93.04 -3.34
N GLU A 151 -3.28 -93.55 -2.57
CA GLU A 151 -3.23 -93.36 -1.11
C GLU A 151 -2.99 -91.90 -0.72
N LEU A 152 -2.26 -91.12 -1.53
CA LEU A 152 -1.95 -89.71 -1.27
C LEU A 152 -3.07 -88.73 -1.64
N CYS A 153 -3.75 -88.93 -2.76
CA CYS A 153 -4.72 -87.95 -3.32
C CYS A 153 -6.14 -88.49 -3.49
N GLY A 154 -6.37 -89.79 -3.25
CA GLY A 154 -7.63 -90.45 -3.59
C GLY A 154 -7.73 -90.80 -5.08
N ALA A 155 -8.62 -91.72 -5.42
CA ALA A 155 -8.75 -92.24 -6.79
C ALA A 155 -9.32 -91.23 -7.80
N ASP A 156 -10.13 -90.28 -7.33
CA ASP A 156 -10.86 -89.32 -8.19
C ASP A 156 -9.96 -88.20 -8.73
N GLY A 157 -8.75 -88.03 -8.21
CA GLY A 157 -7.80 -86.97 -8.58
C GLY A 157 -6.69 -87.39 -9.55
N ILE A 158 -6.67 -88.64 -10.04
CA ILE A 158 -5.53 -89.16 -10.82
C ILE A 158 -5.87 -89.18 -12.32
N SER A 159 -5.10 -88.42 -13.10
CA SER A 159 -5.05 -88.53 -14.56
C SER A 159 -3.79 -89.29 -14.94
N SER A 160 -3.94 -90.53 -15.42
CA SER A 160 -2.79 -91.37 -15.82
C SER A 160 -2.76 -91.60 -17.33
N SER A 161 -1.62 -91.26 -17.94
CA SER A 161 -1.24 -91.50 -19.33
C SER A 161 -0.01 -92.43 -19.42
N ILE A 162 0.21 -93.30 -18.42
CA ILE A 162 1.33 -94.26 -18.41
C ILE A 162 1.12 -95.33 -19.48
N SER A 163 2.11 -95.51 -20.35
CA SER A 163 2.20 -96.65 -21.27
C SER A 163 2.88 -97.82 -20.58
N VAL A 164 2.26 -99.00 -20.60
CA VAL A 164 2.83 -100.25 -20.07
C VAL A 164 3.36 -101.10 -21.21
N ALA A 165 4.60 -101.57 -21.11
CA ALA A 165 5.17 -102.47 -22.12
C ALA A 165 6.14 -103.51 -21.53
N ASP A 166 6.11 -104.73 -22.08
CA ASP A 166 6.89 -105.88 -21.59
C ASP A 166 8.40 -105.81 -21.91
N ASP A 167 8.79 -104.90 -22.80
CA ASP A 167 10.16 -104.65 -23.23
C ASP A 167 10.81 -103.46 -22.50
N VAL A 168 10.28 -103.07 -21.34
CA VAL A 168 10.81 -101.99 -20.48
C VAL A 168 11.62 -102.59 -19.33
N ALA A 169 12.77 -102.01 -18.99
CA ALA A 169 13.56 -102.43 -17.84
C ALA A 169 12.86 -102.09 -16.51
N GLU A 170 13.14 -102.83 -15.44
CA GLU A 170 12.59 -102.53 -14.10
C GLU A 170 13.15 -101.21 -13.56
N ALA A 171 12.27 -100.33 -13.07
CA ALA A 171 12.62 -99.01 -12.54
C ALA A 171 13.17 -99.11 -11.11
N SER A 172 14.48 -99.34 -10.96
CA SER A 172 15.11 -99.52 -9.64
C SER A 172 15.00 -98.29 -8.72
N TRP A 173 14.77 -97.09 -9.27
CA TRP A 173 14.57 -95.85 -8.54
C TRP A 173 13.14 -95.66 -8.01
N LEU A 174 12.16 -96.43 -8.50
CA LEU A 174 10.74 -96.24 -8.20
C LEU A 174 10.39 -96.40 -6.70
N PRO A 175 10.92 -97.38 -5.95
CA PRO A 175 10.59 -97.51 -4.52
C PRO A 175 11.06 -96.32 -3.68
N GLY A 176 12.26 -95.79 -4.01
CA GLY A 176 12.78 -94.59 -3.35
C GLY A 176 11.95 -93.36 -3.73
N LEU A 177 11.55 -93.25 -5.00
CA LEU A 177 10.67 -92.19 -5.48
C LEU A 177 9.32 -92.18 -4.75
N ILE A 178 8.67 -93.35 -4.60
CA ILE A 178 7.39 -93.49 -3.89
C ILE A 178 7.48 -92.95 -2.46
N THR A 179 8.63 -93.10 -1.81
CA THR A 179 8.86 -92.59 -0.44
C THR A 179 8.94 -91.06 -0.40
N LEU A 180 9.34 -90.41 -1.50
CA LEU A 180 9.46 -88.95 -1.59
C LEU A 180 8.13 -88.25 -1.94
N LEU A 181 7.19 -88.93 -2.59
CA LEU A 181 5.93 -88.34 -3.06
C LEU A 181 5.12 -87.58 -1.98
N PRO A 182 4.98 -88.05 -0.72
CA PRO A 182 4.24 -87.29 0.30
C PRO A 182 4.86 -85.92 0.58
N ARG A 183 6.19 -85.86 0.69
CA ARG A 183 6.94 -84.62 0.94
C ARG A 183 6.82 -83.67 -0.24
N PHE A 184 6.93 -84.18 -1.47
CA PHE A 184 6.76 -83.37 -2.68
C PHE A 184 5.36 -82.77 -2.81
N LYS A 185 4.33 -83.51 -2.39
CA LYS A 185 2.96 -83.01 -2.39
C LYS A 185 2.75 -81.92 -1.34
N ASP A 186 3.21 -82.15 -0.11
CA ASP A 186 2.86 -81.29 1.03
C ASP A 186 3.75 -80.04 1.11
N ASP A 187 5.01 -80.12 0.65
CA ASP A 187 6.03 -79.08 0.86
C ASP A 187 6.23 -78.15 -0.36
N LEU A 188 5.64 -78.46 -1.52
CA LEU A 188 5.81 -77.69 -2.77
C LEU A 188 4.46 -77.37 -3.42
N SER A 189 4.32 -76.16 -3.96
CA SER A 189 3.20 -75.83 -4.86
C SER A 189 3.58 -76.08 -6.33
N ALA A 190 2.62 -76.55 -7.12
CA ALA A 190 2.79 -76.94 -8.53
C ALA A 190 3.97 -77.91 -8.78
N ALA A 191 4.13 -78.89 -7.89
CA ALA A 191 5.29 -79.78 -7.88
C ALA A 191 5.27 -80.77 -9.04
N CYS A 192 6.33 -80.81 -9.85
CA CYS A 192 6.54 -81.87 -10.84
C CYS A 192 7.85 -82.59 -10.59
N LEU A 193 7.83 -83.90 -10.81
CA LEU A 193 8.98 -84.78 -10.70
C LEU A 193 9.05 -85.66 -11.94
N ASN A 194 10.17 -85.62 -12.64
CA ASN A 194 10.44 -86.47 -13.79
C ASN A 194 11.64 -87.38 -13.51
N ALA A 195 11.40 -88.69 -13.43
CA ALA A 195 12.40 -89.70 -13.14
C ALA A 195 12.63 -90.62 -14.35
N SER A 196 13.90 -90.92 -14.61
CA SER A 196 14.38 -91.89 -15.59
C SER A 196 15.65 -92.57 -15.07
N ASN A 197 16.18 -93.57 -15.77
CA ASN A 197 17.42 -94.24 -15.36
C ASN A 197 18.64 -93.32 -15.31
N ASP A 198 18.63 -92.20 -16.03
CA ASP A 198 19.79 -91.30 -16.16
C ASP A 198 19.61 -89.95 -15.46
N ASN A 199 18.39 -89.59 -15.03
CA ASN A 199 18.11 -88.26 -14.49
C ASN A 199 16.85 -88.26 -13.61
N LEU A 200 16.91 -87.42 -12.56
CA LEU A 200 15.77 -87.00 -11.76
C LEU A 200 15.67 -85.48 -11.84
N ALA A 201 14.59 -84.96 -12.45
CA ALA A 201 14.31 -83.54 -12.50
C ALA A 201 13.17 -83.17 -11.54
N LEU A 202 13.37 -82.10 -10.78
CA LEU A 202 12.38 -81.54 -9.85
C LEU A 202 12.00 -80.14 -10.31
N SER A 203 10.73 -79.78 -10.24
CA SER A 203 10.26 -78.39 -10.41
C SER A 203 9.06 -78.10 -9.51
N GLY A 204 8.82 -76.83 -9.22
CA GLY A 204 7.79 -76.37 -8.28
C GLY A 204 8.31 -75.26 -7.37
N THR A 205 7.47 -74.72 -6.49
CA THR A 205 7.85 -73.60 -5.61
C THR A 205 7.88 -74.05 -4.15
N ALA A 206 9.03 -73.91 -3.50
CA ALA A 206 9.23 -74.15 -2.07
C ALA A 206 8.97 -72.88 -1.26
N ALA A 207 8.37 -73.01 -0.08
CA ALA A 207 8.10 -71.85 0.78
C ALA A 207 9.37 -71.15 1.31
N THR A 208 10.50 -71.87 1.40
CA THR A 208 11.78 -71.32 1.88
C THR A 208 12.98 -71.97 1.18
N GLU A 209 14.12 -71.27 1.18
CA GLU A 209 15.41 -71.79 0.68
C GLU A 209 15.89 -73.03 1.46
N GLY A 210 15.59 -73.10 2.76
CA GLY A 210 15.89 -74.25 3.60
C GLY A 210 15.17 -75.51 3.12
N LEU A 211 13.87 -75.38 2.82
CA LEU A 211 13.04 -76.47 2.32
C LEU A 211 13.48 -76.93 0.92
N ARG A 212 13.83 -75.99 0.04
CA ARG A 212 14.42 -76.30 -1.28
C ARG A 212 15.67 -77.17 -1.16
N THR A 213 16.57 -76.81 -0.25
CA THR A 213 17.82 -77.53 -0.02
C THR A 213 17.58 -78.93 0.56
N GLU A 214 16.64 -79.06 1.49
CA GLU A 214 16.25 -80.34 2.11
C GLU A 214 15.67 -81.32 1.08
N LEU A 215 14.73 -80.88 0.25
CA LEU A 215 14.09 -81.71 -0.77
C LEU A 215 15.07 -82.13 -1.88
N ALA A 216 15.97 -81.24 -2.30
CA ALA A 216 17.03 -81.57 -3.23
C ALA A 216 18.01 -82.62 -2.64
N GLY A 217 18.32 -82.54 -1.35
CA GLY A 217 19.14 -83.53 -0.65
C GLY A 217 18.50 -84.92 -0.62
N LEU A 218 17.20 -84.98 -0.28
CA LEU A 218 16.43 -86.24 -0.27
C LEU A 218 16.32 -86.88 -1.66
N ALA A 219 16.19 -86.06 -2.70
CA ALA A 219 16.14 -86.53 -4.08
C ALA A 219 17.49 -87.06 -4.58
N ALA A 220 18.61 -86.46 -4.14
CA ALA A 220 19.96 -86.92 -4.47
C ALA A 220 20.27 -88.32 -3.89
N ASP A 221 19.66 -88.70 -2.77
CA ASP A 221 19.83 -90.02 -2.15
C ASP A 221 19.25 -91.17 -3.00
N LEU A 222 18.48 -90.88 -4.05
CA LEU A 222 18.00 -91.88 -5.02
C LEU A 222 19.10 -92.39 -5.96
N GLY A 223 20.30 -91.80 -5.94
CA GLY A 223 21.45 -92.26 -6.74
C GLY A 223 21.37 -91.90 -8.22
N LEU A 224 20.42 -91.04 -8.61
CA LEU A 224 20.29 -90.47 -9.95
C LEU A 224 20.91 -89.06 -9.98
N PRO A 225 21.48 -88.63 -11.12
CA PRO A 225 21.81 -87.22 -11.34
C PRO A 225 20.56 -86.34 -11.13
N LEU A 226 20.70 -85.27 -10.34
CA LEU A 226 19.60 -84.38 -9.97
C LEU A 226 19.64 -83.08 -10.78
N SER A 227 18.56 -82.78 -11.49
CA SER A 227 18.28 -81.48 -12.10
C SER A 227 17.28 -80.71 -11.22
N ASN A 228 17.77 -79.83 -10.36
CA ASN A 228 16.93 -79.06 -9.43
C ASN A 228 16.40 -77.76 -10.06
N GLY A 229 15.14 -77.76 -10.47
CA GLY A 229 14.38 -76.60 -10.93
C GLY A 229 13.37 -76.07 -9.91
N LEU A 230 13.60 -76.30 -8.60
CA LEU A 230 12.75 -75.74 -7.55
C LEU A 230 13.02 -74.24 -7.35
N GLU A 231 11.95 -73.45 -7.37
CA GLU A 231 11.96 -72.02 -7.06
C GLU A 231 11.63 -71.78 -5.58
N VAL A 232 12.02 -70.63 -5.02
CA VAL A 232 11.61 -70.22 -3.66
C VAL A 232 10.53 -69.16 -3.78
N ALA A 233 9.41 -69.34 -3.08
CA ALA A 233 8.34 -68.36 -3.03
C ALA A 233 8.91 -67.01 -2.53
N ALA A 234 8.59 -65.92 -3.25
CA ALA A 234 8.98 -64.60 -2.81
C ALA A 234 8.39 -64.34 -1.40
N PRO A 235 9.19 -63.87 -0.42
CA PRO A 235 8.67 -63.59 0.90
C PRO A 235 7.58 -62.52 0.81
N GLU A 236 6.45 -62.75 1.46
CA GLU A 236 5.41 -61.73 1.60
C GLU A 236 5.98 -60.58 2.44
N LEU A 237 6.20 -59.43 1.80
CA LEU A 237 6.66 -58.23 2.48
C LEU A 237 5.48 -57.56 3.17
N THR A 238 5.66 -57.17 4.42
CA THR A 238 4.69 -56.36 5.18
C THR A 238 4.93 -54.88 4.91
N ASP A 239 3.87 -54.11 4.68
CA ASP A 239 3.97 -52.66 4.51
C ASP A 239 4.42 -51.99 5.83
N PRO A 240 5.21 -50.90 5.76
CA PRO A 240 5.63 -50.18 6.95
C PRO A 240 4.43 -49.55 7.68
N ASN A 241 4.45 -49.62 9.01
CA ASN A 241 3.54 -48.90 9.90
C ASN A 241 4.35 -47.98 10.81
N PHE A 242 4.08 -46.68 10.81
CA PHE A 242 4.85 -45.70 11.56
C PHE A 242 3.94 -44.63 12.14
N SER A 243 4.15 -44.29 13.41
CA SER A 243 3.48 -43.18 14.09
C SER A 243 4.52 -42.27 14.74
N PHE A 244 4.36 -40.98 14.50
CA PHE A 244 5.09 -39.89 15.13
C PHE A 244 4.10 -38.99 15.86
N LYS A 245 4.38 -38.68 17.12
CA LYS A 245 3.58 -37.76 17.94
C LYS A 245 4.49 -36.84 18.73
N LEU A 246 4.21 -35.54 18.68
CA LEU A 246 4.89 -34.52 19.50
C LEU A 246 3.86 -33.87 20.44
N ALA A 247 4.06 -34.03 21.74
CA ALA A 247 3.24 -33.43 22.79
C ALA A 247 4.13 -33.09 24.00
N ASP A 248 3.85 -31.97 24.68
CA ASP A 248 4.58 -31.53 25.88
C ASP A 248 6.12 -31.54 25.72
N ASN A 249 6.59 -31.08 24.55
CA ASN A 249 8.01 -31.07 24.18
C ASN A 249 8.66 -32.47 24.19
N ARG A 250 7.89 -33.52 23.95
CA ARG A 250 8.36 -34.92 23.90
C ARG A 250 7.89 -35.59 22.61
N VAL A 251 8.80 -36.27 21.93
CA VAL A 251 8.50 -37.06 20.72
C VAL A 251 8.32 -38.52 21.09
N GLU A 252 7.24 -39.12 20.61
CA GLU A 252 7.04 -40.57 20.60
C GLU A 252 7.09 -41.10 19.17
N LEU A 253 7.98 -42.07 18.93
CA LEU A 253 8.10 -42.81 17.68
C LEU A 253 7.63 -44.24 17.94
N SER A 254 6.70 -44.76 17.15
CA SER A 254 6.25 -46.16 17.29
C SER A 254 5.89 -46.78 15.94
N GLY A 255 5.89 -48.11 15.86
CA GLY A 255 5.48 -48.86 14.67
C GLY A 255 6.52 -49.87 14.16
N LEU A 256 6.20 -50.49 13.04
CA LEU A 256 7.03 -51.47 12.34
C LEU A 256 7.63 -50.84 11.08
N VAL A 257 8.95 -50.63 11.07
CA VAL A 257 9.65 -49.91 9.99
C VAL A 257 10.86 -50.70 9.48
N PRO A 258 11.35 -50.43 8.26
CA PRO A 258 12.63 -50.97 7.82
C PRO A 258 13.76 -50.53 8.76
N GLU A 259 14.68 -51.45 9.06
CA GLU A 259 15.84 -51.18 9.94
C GLU A 259 16.63 -49.93 9.52
N THR A 260 16.75 -49.70 8.21
CA THR A 260 17.46 -48.55 7.63
C THR A 260 16.81 -47.19 7.96
N SER A 261 15.55 -47.18 8.40
CA SER A 261 14.77 -45.97 8.66
C SER A 261 14.78 -45.55 10.14
N ILE A 262 15.16 -46.43 11.08
CA ILE A 262 15.14 -46.14 12.51
C ILE A 262 16.10 -45.00 12.87
N ALA A 263 17.37 -45.08 12.44
CA ALA A 263 18.36 -44.08 12.80
C ALA A 263 18.04 -42.65 12.27
N PRO A 264 17.61 -42.46 11.00
CA PRO A 264 17.15 -41.16 10.51
C PRO A 264 15.94 -40.60 11.29
N LEU A 265 14.97 -41.44 11.65
CA LEU A 265 13.78 -41.03 12.40
C LEU A 265 14.13 -40.55 13.81
N VAL A 266 14.98 -41.29 14.52
CA VAL A 266 15.46 -40.90 15.85
C VAL A 266 16.26 -39.60 15.77
N ALA A 267 17.14 -39.46 14.77
CA ALA A 267 17.92 -38.23 14.59
C ALA A 267 17.04 -37.00 14.31
N ALA A 268 15.99 -37.14 13.48
CA ALA A 268 15.04 -36.07 13.22
C ALA A 268 14.26 -35.68 14.50
N ALA A 269 13.81 -36.66 15.27
CA ALA A 269 13.14 -36.43 16.56
C ALA A 269 14.06 -35.75 17.59
N SER A 270 15.30 -36.21 17.72
CA SER A 270 16.30 -35.62 18.61
C SER A 270 16.63 -34.17 18.25
N GLN A 271 16.61 -33.82 16.97
CA GLN A 271 16.84 -32.45 16.53
C GLN A 271 15.69 -31.50 16.92
N LEU A 272 14.48 -32.02 17.10
CA LEU A 272 13.30 -31.22 17.47
C LEU A 272 13.25 -30.94 18.98
N VAL A 273 13.48 -31.96 19.82
CA VAL A 273 13.21 -31.87 21.27
C VAL A 273 14.40 -32.20 22.17
N GLY A 274 15.56 -32.58 21.61
CA GLY A 274 16.72 -33.11 22.35
C GLY A 274 16.62 -34.62 22.58
N ASP A 275 17.77 -35.29 22.73
CA ASP A 275 17.86 -36.76 22.86
C ASP A 275 17.08 -37.29 24.07
N GLU A 276 17.04 -36.53 25.17
CA GLU A 276 16.36 -36.91 26.42
C GLU A 276 14.83 -36.94 26.31
N ASN A 277 14.28 -36.29 25.28
CA ASN A 277 12.84 -36.14 25.08
C ASN A 277 12.31 -37.01 23.93
N VAL A 278 13.09 -37.97 23.44
CA VAL A 278 12.66 -38.92 22.42
C VAL A 278 12.37 -40.30 23.03
N THR A 279 11.13 -40.76 22.93
CA THR A 279 10.73 -42.14 23.23
C THR A 279 10.71 -42.93 21.93
N ASN A 280 11.69 -43.82 21.73
CA ASN A 280 11.76 -44.69 20.56
C ASN A 280 11.17 -46.08 20.84
N ASN A 281 9.97 -46.34 20.31
CA ASN A 281 9.26 -47.62 20.32
C ASN A 281 9.17 -48.23 18.90
N LEU A 282 10.09 -47.88 18.00
CA LEU A 282 10.16 -48.47 16.66
C LEU A 282 10.72 -49.90 16.71
N ASN A 283 10.09 -50.81 15.99
CA ASN A 283 10.56 -52.17 15.76
C ASN A 283 10.89 -52.38 14.29
N SER A 284 11.83 -53.27 14.01
CA SER A 284 12.19 -53.73 12.67
C SER A 284 12.06 -55.24 12.56
N GLU A 285 11.59 -55.70 11.41
CA GLU A 285 11.58 -57.11 11.01
C GLU A 285 12.19 -57.24 9.60
N ASP A 286 12.81 -58.38 9.29
CA ASP A 286 13.51 -58.61 8.01
C ASP A 286 12.57 -58.62 6.79
N ASN A 287 11.25 -58.72 7.00
CA ASN A 287 10.21 -58.78 5.98
C ASN A 287 9.43 -57.46 5.79
N VAL A 288 9.85 -56.35 6.41
CA VAL A 288 9.19 -55.05 6.19
C VAL A 288 9.65 -54.45 4.87
N ALA A 289 8.71 -54.12 3.99
CA ALA A 289 8.99 -53.46 2.73
C ALA A 289 9.67 -52.10 2.99
N SER A 290 10.70 -51.79 2.20
CA SER A 290 11.38 -50.48 2.21
C SER A 290 11.10 -49.73 0.91
N PRO A 291 9.86 -49.22 0.70
CA PRO A 291 9.54 -48.51 -0.52
C PRO A 291 10.16 -47.10 -0.49
N ASP A 292 10.63 -46.63 -1.66
CA ASP A 292 11.29 -45.32 -1.81
C ASP A 292 10.45 -44.13 -1.30
N TRP A 293 9.12 -44.24 -1.38
CA TRP A 293 8.23 -43.21 -0.87
C TRP A 293 8.31 -43.07 0.65
N PHE A 294 8.50 -44.16 1.40
CA PHE A 294 8.56 -44.12 2.85
C PHE A 294 9.79 -43.32 3.31
N THR A 295 10.94 -43.52 2.68
CA THR A 295 12.15 -42.73 2.95
C THR A 295 11.95 -41.23 2.67
N ARG A 296 11.20 -40.88 1.62
CA ARG A 296 10.88 -39.49 1.31
C ARG A 296 9.93 -38.86 2.33
N VAL A 297 8.92 -39.59 2.79
CA VAL A 297 7.99 -39.16 3.85
C VAL A 297 8.72 -38.98 5.18
N VAL A 298 9.60 -39.90 5.56
CA VAL A 298 10.47 -39.79 6.75
C VAL A 298 11.31 -38.51 6.69
N GLY A 299 11.79 -38.12 5.51
CA GLY A 299 12.53 -36.87 5.32
C GLY A 299 11.74 -35.59 5.59
N GLN A 300 10.40 -35.64 5.61
CA GLN A 300 9.54 -34.46 5.84
C GLN A 300 9.15 -34.25 7.31
N VAL A 301 9.35 -35.25 8.18
CA VAL A 301 8.87 -35.25 9.58
C VAL A 301 9.36 -34.02 10.36
N ALA A 302 10.63 -33.63 10.20
CA ALA A 302 11.19 -32.49 10.90
C ALA A 302 10.59 -31.14 10.44
N GLY A 303 10.22 -31.00 9.16
CA GLY A 303 9.54 -29.81 8.65
C GLY A 303 8.09 -29.75 9.14
N PHE A 304 7.40 -30.89 9.07
CA PHE A 304 6.04 -31.04 9.58
C PHE A 304 5.93 -30.63 11.05
N ALA A 305 6.85 -31.10 11.89
CA ALA A 305 6.81 -30.83 13.33
C ALA A 305 7.10 -29.36 13.71
N ARG A 306 7.66 -28.56 12.79
CA ARG A 306 7.89 -27.12 13.01
C ARG A 306 6.69 -26.26 12.61
N ASP A 307 5.96 -26.70 11.59
CA ASP A 307 4.87 -25.93 10.99
C ASP A 307 3.50 -26.26 11.59
N VAL A 308 3.42 -27.27 12.46
CA VAL A 308 2.18 -27.81 13.02
C VAL A 308 2.29 -27.85 14.54
N GLU A 309 1.31 -27.28 15.23
CA GLU A 309 1.13 -27.38 16.67
C GLU A 309 0.47 -28.74 17.00
N THR A 310 1.00 -29.43 18.01
CA THR A 310 0.65 -30.83 18.36
C THR A 310 0.69 -31.81 17.16
N PRO A 311 1.82 -31.91 16.43
CA PRO A 311 1.88 -32.71 15.22
C PRO A 311 1.78 -34.20 15.50
N GLU A 312 0.88 -34.86 14.76
CA GLU A 312 0.72 -36.32 14.75
C GLU A 312 0.68 -36.82 13.30
N LEU A 313 1.65 -37.66 12.94
CA LEU A 313 1.80 -38.26 11.62
C LEU A 313 1.66 -39.77 11.75
N GLU A 314 0.73 -40.36 10.99
CA GLU A 314 0.51 -41.80 10.94
C GLU A 314 0.70 -42.31 9.52
N VAL A 315 1.44 -43.40 9.37
CA VAL A 315 1.68 -44.09 8.10
C VAL A 315 1.24 -45.53 8.28
N ALA A 316 0.18 -45.94 7.58
CA ALA A 316 -0.33 -47.31 7.62
C ALA A 316 -1.02 -47.68 6.30
N ASN A 317 -0.82 -48.91 5.81
CA ASN A 317 -1.50 -49.45 4.61
C ASN A 317 -1.44 -48.50 3.38
N ASN A 318 -0.25 -47.99 3.04
CA ASN A 318 -0.06 -46.98 1.99
C ASN A 318 -0.95 -45.72 2.16
N THR A 319 -1.28 -45.36 3.40
CA THR A 319 -1.95 -44.10 3.75
C THR A 319 -1.06 -43.31 4.69
N VAL A 320 -0.91 -42.01 4.42
CA VAL A 320 -0.23 -41.05 5.29
C VAL A 320 -1.29 -40.08 5.82
N THR A 321 -1.50 -40.06 7.13
CA THR A 321 -2.46 -39.17 7.80
C THR A 321 -1.71 -38.08 8.55
N LEU A 322 -2.03 -36.82 8.25
CA LEU A 322 -1.50 -35.63 8.92
C LEU A 322 -2.55 -35.12 9.90
N ASN A 323 -2.23 -35.05 11.19
CA ASN A 323 -3.08 -34.45 12.23
C ASN A 323 -2.29 -33.39 13.01
N GLY A 324 -3.03 -32.45 13.60
CA GLY A 324 -2.48 -31.33 14.36
C GLY A 324 -3.16 -30.02 13.99
N ILE A 325 -2.62 -28.93 14.51
CA ILE A 325 -3.15 -27.58 14.38
C ILE A 325 -2.16 -26.76 13.54
N VAL A 326 -2.67 -25.94 12.62
CA VAL A 326 -1.86 -25.03 11.80
C VAL A 326 -2.40 -23.61 11.86
N ALA A 327 -1.49 -22.65 11.71
CA ALA A 327 -1.79 -21.23 11.80
C ALA A 327 -2.61 -20.69 10.60
N SER A 328 -2.63 -21.39 9.46
CA SER A 328 -3.39 -20.94 8.29
C SER A 328 -3.73 -22.07 7.32
N GLU A 329 -4.72 -21.79 6.45
CA GLU A 329 -5.11 -22.68 5.34
C GLU A 329 -3.97 -22.86 4.32
N ASP A 330 -3.13 -21.85 4.14
CA ASP A 330 -1.97 -21.93 3.25
C ASP A 330 -0.93 -22.92 3.78
N VAL A 331 -0.66 -22.90 5.09
CA VAL A 331 0.21 -23.88 5.73
C VAL A 331 -0.39 -25.28 5.60
N ARG A 332 -1.69 -25.45 5.84
CA ARG A 332 -2.40 -26.72 5.65
C ARG A 332 -2.22 -27.26 4.24
N THR A 333 -2.45 -26.42 3.23
CA THR A 333 -2.39 -26.78 1.82
C THR A 333 -0.98 -27.11 1.38
N ARG A 334 0.01 -26.28 1.77
CA ARG A 334 1.43 -26.51 1.48
C ARG A 334 1.91 -27.85 2.03
N LEU A 335 1.62 -28.15 3.30
CA LEU A 335 2.00 -29.41 3.93
C LEU A 335 1.31 -30.61 3.25
N GLY A 336 0.02 -30.51 2.93
CA GLY A 336 -0.70 -31.54 2.19
C GLY A 336 -0.06 -31.86 0.84
N ASN A 337 0.32 -30.83 0.08
CA ASN A 337 1.01 -31.00 -1.22
C ASN A 337 2.41 -31.59 -1.05
N GLN A 338 3.18 -31.12 -0.08
CA GLN A 338 4.53 -31.61 0.23
C GLN A 338 4.53 -33.11 0.55
N PHE A 339 3.59 -33.58 1.38
CA PHE A 339 3.46 -35.01 1.68
C PHE A 339 2.89 -35.81 0.51
N THR A 340 2.01 -35.24 -0.31
CA THR A 340 1.51 -35.89 -1.53
C THR A 340 2.65 -36.13 -2.53
N GLU A 341 3.51 -35.15 -2.74
CA GLU A 341 4.69 -35.28 -3.61
C GLU A 341 5.72 -36.29 -3.07
N ALA A 342 5.99 -36.24 -1.76
CA ALA A 342 6.88 -37.18 -1.08
C ALA A 342 6.37 -38.63 -1.16
N SER A 343 5.06 -38.83 -1.06
CA SER A 343 4.41 -40.14 -1.07
C SER A 343 4.33 -40.79 -2.46
N GLY A 344 4.25 -39.99 -3.53
CA GLY A 344 4.22 -40.50 -4.91
C GLY A 344 2.92 -41.24 -5.27
N VAL A 345 2.92 -41.93 -6.43
CA VAL A 345 1.72 -42.60 -6.98
C VAL A 345 1.40 -43.87 -6.19
N GLY A 346 0.15 -44.01 -5.76
CA GLY A 346 -0.36 -45.23 -5.09
C GLY A 346 -0.42 -45.14 -3.55
N VAL A 347 -0.02 -44.00 -2.97
CA VAL A 347 -0.13 -43.72 -1.54
C VAL A 347 -1.16 -42.61 -1.33
N SER A 348 -2.12 -42.81 -0.43
CA SER A 348 -3.16 -41.82 -0.12
C SER A 348 -2.67 -40.89 0.98
N VAL A 349 -2.77 -39.58 0.79
CA VAL A 349 -2.48 -38.59 1.85
C VAL A 349 -3.79 -38.02 2.37
N THR A 350 -4.05 -38.20 3.67
CA THR A 350 -5.22 -37.68 4.39
C THR A 350 -4.77 -36.50 5.24
N ASN A 351 -5.19 -35.29 4.87
CA ASN A 351 -4.82 -34.07 5.57
C ASN A 351 -5.95 -33.65 6.54
N ASN A 352 -5.81 -34.00 7.82
CA ASN A 352 -6.75 -33.66 8.90
C ASN A 352 -6.26 -32.47 9.75
N LEU A 353 -5.34 -31.65 9.23
CA LEU A 353 -4.85 -30.48 9.96
C LEU A 353 -6.00 -29.48 10.18
N GLN A 354 -6.16 -29.06 11.43
CA GLN A 354 -7.12 -28.03 11.82
C GLN A 354 -6.49 -26.66 11.66
N VAL A 355 -7.15 -25.78 10.93
CA VAL A 355 -6.76 -24.37 10.88
C VAL A 355 -7.44 -23.70 12.06
N ILE A 356 -6.67 -23.13 12.99
CA ILE A 356 -7.22 -22.16 13.92
C ILE A 356 -7.35 -20.86 13.13
N GLU A 357 -8.58 -20.45 12.86
CA GLU A 357 -8.82 -19.10 12.36
C GLU A 357 -8.27 -18.13 13.42
N PRO A 358 -7.37 -17.20 13.06
CA PRO A 358 -6.89 -16.20 13.99
C PRO A 358 -8.11 -15.48 14.57
N LEU A 359 -8.22 -15.50 15.89
CA LEU A 359 -9.40 -15.03 16.60
C LEU A 359 -9.48 -13.49 16.61
N GLU A 360 -8.34 -12.81 16.37
CA GLU A 360 -8.24 -11.36 16.47
C GLU A 360 -7.41 -10.77 15.31
N ASP A 361 -7.91 -9.67 14.75
CA ASP A 361 -7.19 -8.87 13.75
C ASP A 361 -6.04 -8.09 14.42
N PRO A 362 -4.94 -7.80 13.71
CA PRO A 362 -3.85 -7.03 14.26
C PRO A 362 -4.31 -5.62 14.62
N ALA A 363 -3.91 -5.17 15.81
CA ALA A 363 -4.08 -3.80 16.25
C ALA A 363 -2.70 -3.17 16.44
N LEU A 364 -2.38 -2.10 15.72
CA LEU A 364 -1.09 -1.43 15.83
C LEU A 364 -1.29 0.08 15.82
N ASN A 365 -0.77 0.76 16.83
CA ASN A 365 -0.61 2.20 16.85
C ASN A 365 0.87 2.56 16.96
N VAL A 366 1.36 3.35 16.01
CA VAL A 366 2.71 3.91 15.97
C VAL A 366 2.58 5.42 16.02
N LYS A 367 3.17 6.05 17.04
CA LYS A 367 3.19 7.51 17.17
C LYS A 367 4.63 8.00 17.22
N VAL A 368 5.03 8.79 16.22
CA VAL A 368 6.35 9.41 16.10
C VAL A 368 6.29 10.82 16.68
N THR A 369 7.16 11.10 17.64
CA THR A 369 7.30 12.41 18.28
C THR A 369 8.76 12.85 18.24
N ASP A 370 9.02 14.13 18.52
CA ASP A 370 10.40 14.65 18.63
C ASP A 370 11.23 13.92 19.70
N SER A 371 10.57 13.29 20.67
CA SER A 371 11.18 12.56 21.78
C SER A 371 11.43 11.06 21.52
N GLY A 372 10.83 10.47 20.47
CA GLY A 372 10.93 9.03 20.22
C GLY A 372 9.79 8.44 19.38
N VAL A 373 9.75 7.11 19.34
CA VAL A 373 8.64 6.35 18.74
C VAL A 373 7.89 5.61 19.85
N ASN A 374 6.58 5.83 19.95
CA ASN A 374 5.70 5.06 20.83
C ASN A 374 4.98 3.98 20.01
N LEU A 375 5.08 2.73 20.46
CA LEU A 375 4.45 1.58 19.83
C LEU A 375 3.44 1.00 20.81
N SER A 376 2.21 0.73 20.37
CA SER A 376 1.21 0.03 21.19
C SER A 376 0.29 -0.82 20.32
N GLY A 377 -0.36 -1.81 20.93
CA GLY A 377 -1.26 -2.73 20.24
C GLY A 377 -0.83 -4.19 20.37
N ALA A 378 -1.47 -5.06 19.61
CA ALA A 378 -1.30 -6.50 19.67
C ALA A 378 -0.90 -7.00 18.26
N LEU A 379 0.25 -7.66 18.18
CA LEU A 379 0.82 -8.16 16.92
C LEU A 379 1.41 -9.56 17.10
N PRO A 380 1.49 -10.37 16.02
CA PRO A 380 2.31 -11.57 16.01
C PRO A 380 3.77 -11.28 16.37
N GLN A 381 4.47 -12.24 17.00
CA GLN A 381 5.86 -12.05 17.42
C GLN A 381 6.78 -11.62 16.26
N THR A 382 6.62 -12.23 15.09
CA THR A 382 7.41 -11.93 13.88
C THR A 382 7.28 -10.46 13.44
N LEU A 383 6.06 -9.92 13.48
CA LEU A 383 5.80 -8.52 13.13
C LEU A 383 6.26 -7.56 14.23
N THR A 384 6.20 -7.97 15.49
CA THR A 384 6.74 -7.20 16.62
C THR A 384 8.25 -6.96 16.47
N GLU A 385 9.01 -8.00 16.09
CA GLU A 385 10.45 -7.90 15.85
C GLU A 385 10.78 -7.00 14.64
N ALA A 386 10.02 -7.13 13.55
CA ALA A 386 10.17 -6.30 12.36
C ALA A 386 9.85 -4.81 12.62
N LEU A 387 8.75 -4.56 13.34
CA LEU A 387 8.33 -3.22 13.74
C LEU A 387 9.34 -2.56 14.67
N THR A 388 9.83 -3.29 15.68
CA THR A 388 10.85 -2.78 16.60
C THR A 388 12.13 -2.41 15.85
N SER A 389 12.56 -3.26 14.91
CA SER A 389 13.74 -2.99 14.08
C SER A 389 13.56 -1.75 13.20
N THR A 390 12.36 -1.56 12.63
CA THR A 390 12.05 -0.40 11.80
C THR A 390 11.93 0.88 12.62
N ALA A 391 11.31 0.82 13.80
CA ALA A 391 11.22 1.94 14.74
C ALA A 391 12.61 2.42 15.19
N GLN A 392 13.58 1.52 15.34
CA GLN A 392 14.97 1.87 15.67
C GLN A 392 15.67 2.68 14.57
N LEU A 393 15.25 2.52 13.31
CA LEU A 393 15.75 3.35 12.20
C LEU A 393 15.20 4.77 12.26
N ILE A 394 13.99 4.95 12.78
CA ILE A 394 13.32 6.24 12.93
C ILE A 394 13.88 6.99 14.14
N SER A 395 13.97 6.34 15.30
CA SER A 395 14.49 6.94 16.52
C SER A 395 15.21 5.91 17.42
N PRO A 396 16.32 6.28 18.06
CA PRO A 396 16.98 5.43 19.05
C PRO A 396 16.16 5.28 20.34
N THR A 397 15.17 6.15 20.59
CA THR A 397 14.31 6.10 21.77
C THR A 397 12.97 5.48 21.38
N ILE A 398 12.72 4.27 21.88
CA ILE A 398 11.46 3.54 21.64
C ILE A 398 10.78 3.28 22.97
N ASN A 399 9.50 3.62 23.04
CA ASN A 399 8.62 3.25 24.13
C ASN A 399 7.58 2.26 23.58
N SER A 400 7.69 0.98 23.97
CA SER A 400 6.88 -0.09 23.39
C SER A 400 5.96 -0.71 24.44
N GLU A 401 4.66 -0.63 24.17
CA GLU A 401 3.56 -1.30 24.88
C GLU A 401 2.91 -2.38 23.99
N LEU A 402 3.66 -2.91 23.00
CA LEU A 402 3.21 -4.01 22.13
C LEU A 402 3.05 -5.31 22.93
N THR A 403 1.94 -6.02 22.74
CA THR A 403 1.75 -7.40 23.18
C THR A 403 1.92 -8.36 22.00
N SER A 404 2.64 -9.46 22.23
CA SER A 404 2.78 -10.54 21.25
C SER A 404 1.84 -11.70 21.62
N GLU A 405 0.87 -11.99 20.76
CA GLU A 405 -0.05 -13.12 20.95
C GLU A 405 -0.10 -13.97 19.67
N ASP A 406 -0.13 -15.30 19.85
CA ASP A 406 -0.05 -16.26 18.74
C ASP A 406 -1.36 -16.40 17.95
N ASN A 407 -2.47 -15.88 18.49
CA ASN A 407 -3.82 -15.91 17.92
C ASN A 407 -4.17 -14.68 17.07
N ILE A 408 -3.21 -13.79 16.81
CA ILE A 408 -3.42 -12.58 16.01
C ILE A 408 -3.08 -12.84 14.55
N ALA A 409 -3.89 -12.34 13.62
CA ALA A 409 -3.61 -12.48 12.20
C ALA A 409 -2.29 -11.77 11.81
N SER A 410 -1.50 -12.42 10.94
CA SER A 410 -0.26 -11.88 10.38
C SER A 410 -0.39 -11.63 8.88
N PRO A 411 -1.16 -10.61 8.46
CA PRO A 411 -1.33 -10.35 7.04
C PRO A 411 -0.02 -9.83 6.42
N GLU A 412 0.33 -10.32 5.23
CA GLU A 412 1.55 -9.92 4.52
C GLU A 412 1.61 -8.41 4.24
N TRP A 413 0.45 -7.78 4.01
CA TRP A 413 0.38 -6.34 3.76
C TRP A 413 0.89 -5.52 4.96
N LEU A 414 0.69 -6.00 6.19
CA LEU A 414 1.10 -5.27 7.39
C LEU A 414 2.63 -5.22 7.51
N ALA A 415 3.34 -6.26 7.08
CA ALA A 415 4.81 -6.22 6.97
C ALA A 415 5.26 -5.12 6.00
N THR A 416 4.59 -5.01 4.85
CA THR A 416 4.89 -3.98 3.83
C THR A 416 4.58 -2.57 4.34
N VAL A 417 3.51 -2.40 5.11
CA VAL A 417 3.16 -1.13 5.76
C VAL A 417 4.19 -0.73 6.81
N ILE A 418 4.66 -1.69 7.62
CA ILE A 418 5.73 -1.46 8.60
C ILE A 418 6.99 -0.92 7.92
N GLU A 419 7.36 -1.47 6.75
CA GLU A 419 8.53 -0.99 5.97
C GLU A 419 8.41 0.47 5.50
N ARG A 420 7.20 1.04 5.44
CA ARG A 420 6.92 2.44 5.04
C ARG A 420 6.88 3.42 6.19
N LEU A 421 6.97 2.97 7.43
CA LEU A 421 7.02 3.86 8.61
C LEU A 421 8.14 4.91 8.55
N PRO A 422 9.36 4.62 8.04
CA PRO A 422 10.40 5.64 7.90
C PRO A 422 10.00 6.77 6.94
N ASP A 423 9.28 6.46 5.86
CA ASP A 423 8.83 7.46 4.88
C ASP A 423 7.77 8.39 5.50
N LEU A 424 6.85 7.82 6.29
CA LEU A 424 5.87 8.60 7.06
C LEU A 424 6.57 9.51 8.10
N ALA A 425 7.52 8.97 8.86
CA ALA A 425 8.26 9.71 9.89
C ALA A 425 9.15 10.82 9.31
N ALA A 426 9.70 10.63 8.11
CA ALA A 426 10.55 11.61 7.44
C ALA A 426 9.76 12.80 6.87
N ASN A 427 8.49 12.59 6.51
CA ASN A 427 7.70 13.56 5.74
C ASN A 427 6.51 14.15 6.51
N ALA A 428 6.18 13.64 7.71
CA ALA A 428 5.12 14.15 8.56
C ALA A 428 5.61 14.45 9.99
N GLN A 429 5.27 15.63 10.52
CA GLN A 429 5.43 15.97 11.93
C GLN A 429 4.29 15.37 12.75
N GLU A 430 4.60 14.95 13.98
CA GLU A 430 3.64 14.26 14.87
C GLU A 430 2.96 13.07 14.17
N ALA A 431 3.71 12.34 13.35
CA ALA A 431 3.18 11.28 12.53
C ALA A 431 2.58 10.15 13.39
N GLU A 432 1.36 9.74 13.06
CA GLU A 432 0.66 8.65 13.72
C GLU A 432 0.07 7.69 12.68
N LEU A 433 0.35 6.41 12.86
CA LEU A 433 -0.20 5.30 12.08
C LEU A 433 -1.05 4.45 13.03
N ASP A 434 -2.34 4.30 12.74
CA ASP A 434 -3.25 3.44 13.48
C ASP A 434 -3.82 2.37 12.55
N VAL A 435 -3.65 1.11 12.91
CA VAL A 435 -4.04 -0.07 12.12
C VAL A 435 -5.01 -0.89 12.97
N ARG A 436 -6.25 -1.01 12.51
CA ARG A 436 -7.30 -1.87 13.11
C ARG A 436 -8.27 -2.34 12.03
N ASP A 437 -8.79 -3.55 12.14
CA ASP A 437 -9.89 -4.06 11.29
C ASP A 437 -9.66 -3.85 9.78
N ASN A 438 -8.45 -4.18 9.26
CA ASN A 438 -8.03 -3.90 7.88
C ASN A 438 -8.19 -2.43 7.45
N THR A 439 -8.10 -1.50 8.40
CA THR A 439 -8.09 -0.07 8.16
C THR A 439 -6.79 0.52 8.67
N ILE A 440 -6.12 1.28 7.81
CA ILE A 440 -4.92 2.05 8.12
C ILE A 440 -5.32 3.51 8.17
N ARG A 441 -5.10 4.17 9.29
CA ARG A 441 -5.33 5.61 9.47
C ARG A 441 -4.00 6.32 9.61
N LEU A 442 -3.77 7.29 8.74
CA LEU A 442 -2.57 8.14 8.73
C LEU A 442 -2.92 9.50 9.32
N GLU A 443 -2.18 9.95 10.32
CA GLU A 443 -2.30 11.27 10.94
C GLU A 443 -0.93 11.95 11.04
N GLY A 444 -0.92 13.28 11.07
CA GLY A 444 0.29 14.08 11.12
C GLY A 444 0.17 15.40 10.36
N ILE A 445 1.26 16.16 10.31
CA ILE A 445 1.35 17.44 9.60
C ILE A 445 2.43 17.33 8.51
N VAL A 446 2.06 17.53 7.25
CA VAL A 446 2.98 17.46 6.09
C VAL A 446 3.19 18.84 5.48
N SER A 447 4.28 19.02 4.72
CA SER A 447 4.67 20.31 4.16
C SER A 447 3.83 20.78 2.96
N SER A 448 3.10 19.90 2.28
CA SER A 448 2.32 20.23 1.08
C SER A 448 1.20 19.21 0.81
N GLU A 449 0.20 19.60 0.00
CA GLU A 449 -0.82 18.68 -0.52
C GLU A 449 -0.22 17.59 -1.43
N GLU A 450 0.85 17.89 -2.16
CA GLU A 450 1.56 16.89 -2.96
C GLU A 450 2.18 15.80 -2.08
N MET A 451 2.82 16.19 -0.97
CA MET A 451 3.38 15.23 -0.01
C MET A 451 2.28 14.41 0.68
N LYS A 452 1.14 15.06 1.00
CA LYS A 452 -0.05 14.39 1.56
C LYS A 452 -0.58 13.30 0.62
N ALA A 453 -0.69 13.60 -0.66
CA ALA A 453 -1.15 12.65 -1.68
C ALA A 453 -0.14 11.51 -1.88
N SER A 454 1.15 11.84 -1.99
CA SER A 454 2.22 10.86 -2.18
C SER A 454 2.28 9.83 -1.05
N LEU A 455 2.16 10.25 0.22
CA LEU A 455 2.16 9.34 1.36
C LEU A 455 0.91 8.44 1.35
N ALA A 456 -0.26 8.96 0.99
CA ALA A 456 -1.49 8.15 0.91
C ALA A 456 -1.41 7.08 -0.18
N ASP A 457 -0.88 7.43 -1.35
CA ASP A 457 -0.70 6.50 -2.47
C ASP A 457 0.31 5.41 -2.15
N GLU A 458 1.41 5.76 -1.46
CA GLU A 458 2.43 4.81 -1.02
C GLU A 458 1.88 3.79 -0.02
N PHE A 459 1.13 4.25 0.99
CA PHE A 459 0.52 3.37 1.98
C PHE A 459 -0.63 2.54 1.39
N THR A 460 -1.41 3.09 0.45
CA THR A 460 -2.45 2.33 -0.27
C THR A 460 -1.83 1.23 -1.13
N SER A 461 -0.71 1.53 -1.79
CA SER A 461 0.05 0.54 -2.57
C SER A 461 0.65 -0.56 -1.68
N ALA A 462 1.13 -0.21 -0.49
CA ALA A 462 1.68 -1.16 0.49
C ALA A 462 0.59 -2.05 1.12
N ALA A 463 -0.60 -1.50 1.34
CA ALA A 463 -1.71 -2.18 1.98
C ALA A 463 -2.39 -3.24 1.09
N GLY A 464 -2.36 -3.05 -0.23
CA GLY A 464 -2.96 -3.98 -1.18
C GLY A 464 -4.50 -3.93 -1.24
N GLU A 465 -5.10 -4.81 -2.03
CA GLU A 465 -6.56 -4.87 -2.18
C GLU A 465 -7.24 -5.36 -0.89
N GLY A 466 -8.34 -4.70 -0.50
CA GLY A 466 -9.15 -5.09 0.66
C GLY A 466 -8.80 -4.38 1.97
N VAL A 467 -7.78 -3.53 1.98
CA VAL A 467 -7.39 -2.70 3.15
C VAL A 467 -7.77 -1.24 2.88
N SER A 468 -8.46 -0.61 3.82
CA SER A 468 -8.91 0.79 3.71
C SER A 468 -7.84 1.73 4.24
N VAL A 469 -7.37 2.69 3.44
CA VAL A 469 -6.44 3.73 3.91
C VAL A 469 -7.18 5.06 4.12
N ILE A 470 -7.27 5.50 5.36
CA ILE A 470 -7.85 6.78 5.77
C ILE A 470 -6.72 7.79 5.93
N ASN A 471 -6.60 8.71 4.97
CA ASN A 471 -5.62 9.79 5.01
C ASN A 471 -6.15 11.02 5.78
N ASN A 472 -5.79 11.12 7.06
CA ASN A 472 -6.06 12.28 7.91
C ASN A 472 -4.82 13.18 8.09
N LEU A 473 -3.83 13.08 7.20
CA LEU A 473 -2.70 14.00 7.19
C LEU A 473 -3.22 15.42 6.93
N ARG A 474 -2.67 16.38 7.67
CA ARG A 474 -2.98 17.80 7.53
C ARG A 474 -1.81 18.48 6.83
N VAL A 475 -2.09 19.35 5.88
CA VAL A 475 -1.04 20.21 5.33
C VAL A 475 -0.78 21.33 6.32
N GLN A 476 0.49 21.56 6.62
CA GLN A 476 0.93 22.69 7.43
C GLN A 476 0.32 23.94 6.80
N ALA A 477 -0.47 24.68 7.57
CA ALA A 477 -1.02 25.95 7.11
C ALA A 477 0.16 26.80 6.60
N PRO A 478 0.04 27.46 5.43
CA PRO A 478 1.09 28.34 4.96
C PRO A 478 1.41 29.32 6.07
N LEU A 479 2.67 29.34 6.50
CA LEU A 479 3.12 30.31 7.50
C LEU A 479 2.78 31.70 6.96
N ALA A 480 2.25 32.57 7.83
CA ALA A 480 1.96 33.93 7.47
C ALA A 480 3.25 34.57 6.93
N GLU A 481 3.14 35.29 5.83
CA GLU A 481 4.27 36.02 5.26
C GLU A 481 4.66 37.19 6.18
N PRO A 482 5.97 37.49 6.31
CA PRO A 482 6.40 38.62 7.12
C PRO A 482 5.92 39.94 6.51
N GLU A 483 5.31 40.81 7.31
CA GLU A 483 4.88 42.14 6.89
C GLU A 483 5.32 43.16 7.95
N PHE A 484 6.20 44.09 7.60
CA PHE A 484 6.56 45.19 8.50
C PHE A 484 6.98 46.45 7.75
N SER A 485 6.85 47.60 8.40
CA SER A 485 7.29 48.88 7.89
C SER A 485 8.16 49.58 8.93
N VAL A 486 9.24 50.21 8.47
CA VAL A 486 10.15 51.03 9.26
C VAL A 486 10.19 52.41 8.63
N GLN A 487 9.85 53.45 9.39
CA GLN A 487 9.88 54.83 8.91
C GLN A 487 10.71 55.70 9.85
N PHE A 488 11.72 56.37 9.28
CA PHE A 488 12.62 57.28 9.98
C PHE A 488 12.16 58.73 9.77
N ALA A 489 11.95 59.48 10.86
CA ALA A 489 11.61 60.90 10.81
C ALA A 489 12.86 61.80 10.93
N GLU A 490 12.77 63.04 10.43
CA GLU A 490 13.86 64.05 10.51
C GLU A 490 14.34 64.32 11.95
N ASP A 491 13.48 64.18 12.96
CA ASP A 491 13.83 64.38 14.37
C ASP A 491 14.59 63.19 15.00
N GLY A 492 14.86 62.16 14.20
CA GLY A 492 15.53 60.92 14.60
C GLY A 492 14.62 59.94 15.33
N SER A 493 13.30 60.17 15.37
CA SER A 493 12.34 59.17 15.82
C SER A 493 12.10 58.10 14.74
N VAL A 494 11.76 56.89 15.18
CA VAL A 494 11.47 55.76 14.29
C VAL A 494 10.14 55.13 14.64
N GLN A 495 9.32 54.88 13.62
CA GLN A 495 8.08 54.12 13.73
C GLN A 495 8.28 52.74 13.08
N VAL A 496 7.96 51.68 13.82
CA VAL A 496 7.91 50.32 13.32
C VAL A 496 6.53 49.71 13.55
N GLU A 497 5.95 49.09 12.53
CA GLU A 497 4.61 48.47 12.58
C GLU A 497 4.53 47.25 11.65
N GLY A 498 3.68 46.26 11.96
CA GLY A 498 3.55 45.04 11.16
C GLY A 498 3.35 43.76 11.97
N ASN A 499 3.37 42.62 11.28
CA ASN A 499 3.28 41.26 11.82
C ASN A 499 4.58 40.50 11.52
N LEU A 500 5.26 40.03 12.56
CA LEU A 500 6.51 39.27 12.45
C LEU A 500 6.55 38.12 13.45
N ALA A 501 7.37 37.11 13.17
CA ALA A 501 7.70 36.09 14.14
C ALA A 501 8.44 36.70 15.35
N THR A 502 8.24 36.15 16.55
CA THR A 502 8.81 36.67 17.81
C THR A 502 10.33 36.89 17.74
N GLU A 503 11.07 35.99 17.10
CA GLU A 503 12.53 36.12 16.93
C GLU A 503 12.95 37.27 15.97
N SER A 504 12.14 37.53 14.95
CA SER A 504 12.34 38.65 14.02
C SER A 504 11.97 39.98 14.64
N VAL A 505 10.92 40.04 15.49
CA VAL A 505 10.55 41.23 16.27
C VAL A 505 11.71 41.67 17.15
N ASN A 506 12.35 40.74 17.86
CA ASN A 506 13.49 41.04 18.72
C ASN A 506 14.68 41.57 17.91
N SER A 507 15.02 40.91 16.79
CA SER A 507 16.12 41.31 15.92
C SER A 507 15.91 42.71 15.32
N LEU A 508 14.71 42.99 14.81
CA LEU A 508 14.35 44.30 14.25
C LEU A 508 14.36 45.40 15.33
N THR A 509 13.81 45.10 16.51
CA THR A 509 13.80 46.05 17.63
C THR A 509 15.21 46.40 18.08
N ASP A 510 16.11 45.41 18.18
CA ASP A 510 17.51 45.62 18.57
C ASP A 510 18.25 46.50 17.56
N VAL A 511 18.09 46.24 16.26
CA VAL A 511 18.72 47.04 15.20
C VAL A 511 18.20 48.48 15.21
N VAL A 512 16.88 48.66 15.24
CA VAL A 512 16.26 50.00 15.21
C VAL A 512 16.57 50.79 16.48
N SER A 513 16.72 50.12 17.64
CA SER A 513 17.08 50.77 18.91
C SER A 513 18.48 51.36 18.94
N GLY A 514 19.40 50.85 18.12
CA GLY A 514 20.74 51.45 17.95
C GLY A 514 20.71 52.79 17.23
N GLU A 515 19.65 53.03 16.44
CA GLU A 515 19.57 54.13 15.48
C GLU A 515 18.60 55.25 15.88
N ALA A 516 17.64 55.00 16.77
CA ALA A 516 16.56 55.93 17.07
C ALA A 516 16.80 56.75 18.35
N SER A 517 16.41 58.03 18.35
CA SER A 517 16.32 58.84 19.58
C SER A 517 15.05 58.53 20.40
N GLN A 518 13.98 58.10 19.70
CA GLN A 518 12.71 57.60 20.23
C GLN A 518 12.13 56.56 19.28
N ILE A 519 11.54 55.48 19.81
CA ILE A 519 10.93 54.39 19.00
C ILE A 519 9.45 54.28 19.33
N THR A 520 8.61 54.27 18.30
CA THR A 520 7.21 53.86 18.38
C THR A 520 7.11 52.46 17.81
N ASN A 521 6.99 51.44 18.67
CA ASN A 521 6.90 50.04 18.26
C ASN A 521 5.43 49.56 18.31
N ASN A 522 4.87 49.30 17.14
CA ASN A 522 3.53 48.75 16.91
C ASN A 522 3.62 47.39 16.20
N LEU A 523 4.72 46.64 16.37
CA LEU A 523 4.84 45.28 15.85
C LEU A 523 3.96 44.32 16.65
N ALA A 524 3.26 43.43 15.96
CA ALA A 524 2.56 42.29 16.54
C ALA A 524 3.40 41.02 16.36
N GLU A 525 3.59 40.29 17.46
CA GLU A 525 4.19 38.96 17.43
C GLU A 525 3.16 37.94 16.95
N VAL A 526 3.44 37.31 15.81
CA VAL A 526 2.60 36.27 15.22
C VAL A 526 3.42 34.97 15.15
N PRO A 527 3.13 33.97 16.02
CA PRO A 527 3.96 32.76 16.18
C PRO A 527 4.18 31.96 14.88
N ASP A 528 3.19 31.98 13.98
CA ASP A 528 3.17 31.19 12.74
C ASP A 528 3.57 32.02 11.52
N THR A 529 4.53 32.93 11.67
CA THR A 529 5.06 33.75 10.55
C THR A 529 6.37 33.16 10.04
N ALA A 530 6.55 33.10 8.73
CA ALA A 530 7.78 32.61 8.13
C ALA A 530 8.98 33.52 8.51
N VAL A 531 10.12 32.91 8.81
CA VAL A 531 11.39 33.61 9.07
C VAL A 531 12.40 33.26 7.98
N PRO A 532 12.19 33.76 6.75
CA PRO A 532 13.10 33.45 5.66
C PRO A 532 14.48 34.06 5.93
N THR A 533 15.54 33.40 5.48
CA THR A 533 16.92 33.81 5.79
C THR A 533 17.27 35.19 5.24
N TRP A 534 16.63 35.63 4.16
CA TRP A 534 16.82 36.98 3.62
C TRP A 534 16.29 38.07 4.55
N LEU A 535 15.28 37.78 5.38
CA LEU A 535 14.66 38.76 6.27
C LEU A 535 15.64 39.27 7.31
N SER A 536 16.41 38.37 7.92
CA SER A 536 17.44 38.75 8.90
C SER A 536 18.57 39.56 8.26
N ASN A 537 18.91 39.26 7.00
CA ASN A 537 19.88 40.05 6.25
C ASN A 537 19.37 41.47 5.97
N ILE A 538 18.12 41.63 5.51
CA ILE A 538 17.54 42.97 5.28
C ILE A 538 17.41 43.76 6.58
N ILE A 539 17.00 43.13 7.68
CA ILE A 539 16.97 43.78 8.99
C ILE A 539 18.36 44.31 9.35
N GLY A 540 19.43 43.58 9.03
CA GLY A 540 20.82 43.99 9.25
C GLY A 540 21.26 45.23 8.46
N GLU A 541 20.68 45.50 7.29
CA GLU A 541 21.04 46.62 6.41
C GLU A 541 20.31 47.94 6.73
N ILE A 542 19.30 47.90 7.60
CA ILE A 542 18.51 49.08 8.01
C ILE A 542 19.39 50.27 8.47
N PRO A 543 20.46 50.09 9.28
CA PRO A 543 21.32 51.19 9.71
C PRO A 543 22.09 51.85 8.58
N ASP A 544 22.49 51.08 7.57
CA ASP A 544 23.23 51.59 6.41
C ASP A 544 22.26 52.31 5.45
N PHE A 545 21.07 51.73 5.20
CA PHE A 545 19.99 52.38 4.45
C PHE A 545 19.61 53.75 5.03
N LYS A 546 19.43 53.85 6.35
CA LYS A 546 19.13 55.12 7.03
C LYS A 546 20.23 56.17 6.87
N ARG A 547 21.50 55.75 6.78
CA ARG A 547 22.63 56.68 6.68
C ARG A 547 22.70 57.35 5.31
N GLU A 548 22.25 56.65 4.28
CA GLU A 548 22.35 57.06 2.87
C GLU A 548 21.06 57.70 2.35
N VAL A 549 19.92 57.44 3.00
CA VAL A 549 18.60 57.95 2.57
C VAL A 549 18.01 58.92 3.60
N ALA A 550 17.70 60.15 3.17
CA ALA A 550 16.92 61.09 3.97
C ALA A 550 15.43 60.71 3.98
N ASP A 551 14.75 60.86 5.12
CA ASP A 551 13.36 60.40 5.32
C ASP A 551 13.14 58.93 4.93
N ALA A 552 14.13 58.09 5.25
CA ALA A 552 14.16 56.68 4.90
C ALA A 552 12.89 55.95 5.36
N GLY A 553 12.28 55.21 4.45
CA GLY A 553 11.19 54.29 4.74
C GLY A 553 11.41 52.96 4.04
N LEU A 554 11.28 51.86 4.77
CA LEU A 554 11.42 50.50 4.26
C LEU A 554 10.18 49.70 4.64
N THR A 555 9.49 49.12 3.67
CA THR A 555 8.31 48.27 3.89
C THR A 555 8.54 46.90 3.28
N VAL A 556 8.36 45.85 4.08
CA VAL A 556 8.41 44.45 3.68
C VAL A 556 6.99 43.89 3.72
N LYS A 557 6.59 43.20 2.67
CA LYS A 557 5.33 42.46 2.59
C LYS A 557 5.57 41.18 1.78
N GLY A 558 5.61 40.04 2.45
CA GLY A 558 5.99 38.79 1.80
C GLY A 558 7.42 38.86 1.28
N SER A 559 7.60 38.50 0.01
CA SER A 559 8.89 38.60 -0.69
C SER A 559 9.11 39.96 -1.37
N THR A 560 8.32 40.98 -1.06
CA THR A 560 8.47 42.31 -1.66
C THR A 560 9.02 43.30 -0.63
N VAL A 561 10.06 44.06 -1.01
CA VAL A 561 10.68 45.10 -0.20
C VAL A 561 10.58 46.42 -0.95
N THR A 562 9.86 47.38 -0.38
CA THR A 562 9.69 48.72 -0.94
C THR A 562 10.58 49.72 -0.20
N LEU A 563 11.41 50.43 -0.94
CA LEU A 563 12.30 51.49 -0.44
C LEU A 563 11.69 52.86 -0.74
N SER A 564 11.76 53.79 0.21
CA SER A 564 11.26 55.16 0.08
C SER A 564 12.15 56.14 0.84
N GLY A 565 12.10 57.42 0.44
CA GLY A 565 12.95 58.50 0.97
C GLY A 565 13.61 59.28 -0.15
N SER A 566 14.59 60.11 0.20
CA SER A 566 15.30 61.02 -0.70
C SER A 566 16.80 60.76 -0.71
N VAL A 567 17.41 60.78 -1.90
CA VAL A 567 18.86 60.58 -2.12
C VAL A 567 19.43 61.72 -2.96
N ALA A 568 20.76 61.89 -2.94
CA ALA A 568 21.42 63.05 -3.54
C ALA A 568 21.44 62.99 -5.08
N ASP A 569 21.57 61.79 -5.65
CA ASP A 569 21.60 61.58 -7.10
C ASP A 569 21.13 60.17 -7.52
N GLU A 570 20.97 59.98 -8.83
CA GLU A 570 20.49 58.71 -9.40
C GLU A 570 21.50 57.56 -9.25
N ALA A 571 22.80 57.86 -9.08
CA ALA A 571 23.81 56.84 -8.89
C ALA A 571 23.74 56.26 -7.47
N GLU A 572 23.54 57.10 -6.47
CA GLU A 572 23.26 56.70 -5.09
C GLU A 572 21.95 55.91 -5.00
N LYS A 573 20.89 56.37 -5.68
CA LYS A 573 19.62 55.65 -5.80
C LYS A 573 19.79 54.21 -6.32
N ALA A 574 20.59 54.04 -7.37
CA ALA A 574 20.83 52.73 -7.98
C ALA A 574 21.69 51.84 -7.07
N ALA A 575 22.74 52.39 -6.45
CA ALA A 575 23.65 51.65 -5.57
C ALA A 575 22.93 51.07 -4.34
N ILE A 576 22.02 51.85 -3.72
CA ILE A 576 21.24 51.41 -2.57
C ILE A 576 20.31 50.24 -2.94
N ALA A 577 19.59 50.35 -4.06
CA ALA A 577 18.70 49.28 -4.50
C ALA A 577 19.45 48.00 -4.91
N GLU A 578 20.60 48.14 -5.59
CA GLU A 578 21.44 47.00 -5.96
C GLU A 578 22.06 46.30 -4.73
N GLY A 579 22.53 47.09 -3.75
CA GLY A 579 23.07 46.56 -2.48
C GLY A 579 22.03 45.75 -1.72
N LEU A 580 20.82 46.30 -1.56
CA LEU A 580 19.71 45.59 -0.92
C LEU A 580 19.28 44.34 -1.70
N ALA A 581 19.20 44.40 -3.03
CA ALA A 581 18.89 43.22 -3.85
C ALA A 581 19.94 42.11 -3.69
N GLN A 582 21.23 42.47 -3.59
CA GLN A 582 22.31 41.49 -3.39
C GLN A 582 22.21 40.79 -2.02
N VAL A 583 21.79 41.51 -0.99
CA VAL A 583 21.62 40.99 0.37
C VAL A 583 20.33 40.17 0.52
N ALA A 584 19.26 40.58 -0.17
CA ALA A 584 17.97 39.92 -0.16
C ALA A 584 17.93 38.60 -0.96
N GLY A 585 18.73 38.49 -2.02
CA GLY A 585 18.75 37.33 -2.91
C GLY A 585 17.69 37.41 -4.02
N SER A 586 17.70 36.43 -4.93
CA SER A 586 16.86 36.43 -6.14
C SER A 586 15.36 36.29 -5.89
N ASP A 587 14.99 35.80 -4.71
CA ASP A 587 13.59 35.45 -4.40
C ASP A 587 12.82 36.65 -3.81
N VAL A 588 13.47 37.82 -3.72
CA VAL A 588 12.91 39.04 -3.13
C VAL A 588 12.85 40.15 -4.19
N GLU A 589 11.66 40.69 -4.40
CA GLU A 589 11.44 41.82 -5.30
C GLU A 589 11.72 43.14 -4.58
N ILE A 590 12.67 43.93 -5.09
CA ILE A 590 12.98 45.27 -4.57
C ILE A 590 12.25 46.34 -5.40
N ILE A 591 11.30 47.04 -4.78
CA ILE A 591 10.61 48.19 -5.37
C ILE A 591 11.31 49.47 -4.91
N ASN A 592 12.04 50.13 -5.82
CA ASN A 592 12.78 51.34 -5.52
C ASN A 592 11.94 52.61 -5.76
N ASN A 593 11.29 53.12 -4.71
CA ASN A 593 10.56 54.40 -4.73
C ASN A 593 11.38 55.58 -4.15
N LEU A 594 12.71 55.49 -4.14
CA LEU A 594 13.55 56.61 -3.72
C LEU A 594 13.43 57.79 -4.70
N GLN A 595 13.35 58.99 -4.15
CA GLN A 595 13.32 60.23 -4.91
C GLN A 595 14.71 60.84 -4.96
N VAL A 596 15.17 61.23 -6.15
CA VAL A 596 16.37 62.05 -6.27
C VAL A 596 15.97 63.49 -5.98
N LEU A 597 16.61 64.11 -4.98
CA LEU A 597 16.43 65.54 -4.72
C LEU A 597 16.87 66.31 -5.97
N GLU A 598 15.90 66.93 -6.67
CA GLU A 598 16.21 67.73 -7.85
C GLU A 598 17.29 68.75 -7.52
N PRO A 599 18.43 68.77 -8.25
CA PRO A 599 19.49 69.73 -8.01
C PRO A 599 18.93 71.14 -8.24
N GLN A 600 18.75 71.87 -7.14
CA GLN A 600 18.23 73.23 -7.14
C GLN A 600 19.16 74.13 -7.97
N LEU A 601 18.64 74.61 -9.10
CA LEU A 601 19.10 75.70 -9.98
C LEU A 601 20.61 75.76 -10.27
N GLN A 602 20.98 75.38 -11.49
CA GLN A 602 22.31 75.66 -12.05
C GLN A 602 22.62 77.16 -12.05
N PRO A 603 23.89 77.56 -11.87
CA PRO A 603 24.27 78.97 -11.90
C PRO A 603 24.03 79.56 -13.29
N GLU A 604 23.17 80.58 -13.37
CA GLU A 604 22.98 81.41 -14.56
C GLU A 604 23.65 82.75 -14.30
N PHE A 605 24.69 83.08 -15.08
CA PHE A 605 25.24 84.43 -15.09
C PHE A 605 25.75 84.84 -16.48
N ASN A 606 25.58 86.10 -16.79
CA ASN A 606 25.98 86.73 -18.03
C ASN A 606 27.14 87.70 -17.75
N VAL A 607 28.20 87.60 -18.56
CA VAL A 607 29.34 88.52 -18.57
C VAL A 607 29.32 89.33 -19.86
N LYS A 608 28.89 90.58 -19.77
CA LYS A 608 28.86 91.50 -20.90
C LYS A 608 30.00 92.51 -20.81
N LEU A 609 30.80 92.65 -21.87
CA LEU A 609 31.77 93.75 -21.96
C LEU A 609 31.13 94.91 -22.71
N ASN A 610 31.09 96.07 -22.08
CA ASN A 610 30.63 97.29 -22.72
C ASN A 610 31.79 97.91 -23.52
N GLY A 611 31.48 98.58 -24.64
CA GLY A 611 32.46 99.21 -25.52
C GLY A 611 33.29 100.33 -24.88
N ASP A 612 32.97 100.76 -23.66
CA ASP A 612 33.76 101.69 -22.84
C ASP A 612 34.83 100.99 -21.97
N GLY A 613 34.92 99.66 -22.05
CA GLY A 613 35.86 98.83 -21.32
C GLY A 613 35.36 98.33 -19.96
N THR A 614 34.13 98.69 -19.54
CA THR A 614 33.52 98.18 -18.30
C THR A 614 32.96 96.76 -18.49
N VAL A 615 33.00 95.95 -17.42
CA VAL A 615 32.45 94.59 -17.39
C VAL A 615 31.14 94.62 -16.62
N GLU A 616 30.03 94.20 -17.21
CA GLU A 616 28.76 94.02 -16.51
C GLU A 616 28.56 92.53 -16.22
N LEU A 617 28.50 92.20 -14.93
CA LEU A 617 28.28 90.85 -14.42
C LEU A 617 26.88 90.80 -13.82
N SER A 618 25.99 89.97 -14.37
CA SER A 618 24.63 89.82 -13.84
C SER A 618 24.19 88.35 -13.78
N GLY A 619 23.49 87.95 -12.72
CA GLY A 619 23.08 86.54 -12.53
C GLY A 619 23.00 86.07 -11.09
N ASN A 620 22.69 84.79 -10.90
CA ASN A 620 22.64 84.11 -9.60
C ASN A 620 23.90 83.24 -9.43
N VAL A 621 24.77 83.60 -8.50
CA VAL A 621 26.00 82.83 -8.19
C VAL A 621 26.20 82.71 -6.68
N ALA A 622 26.95 81.70 -6.22
CA ALA A 622 27.34 81.63 -4.82
C ALA A 622 28.27 82.79 -4.43
N SER A 623 28.22 83.17 -3.15
CA SER A 623 28.96 84.29 -2.57
C SER A 623 30.48 84.22 -2.84
N GLU A 624 31.08 83.04 -2.71
CA GLU A 624 32.52 82.83 -2.99
C GLU A 624 32.85 83.05 -4.49
N THR A 625 31.91 82.72 -5.38
CA THR A 625 32.06 82.94 -6.84
C THR A 625 31.88 84.40 -7.19
N ALA A 626 30.92 85.08 -6.57
CA ALA A 626 30.74 86.52 -6.71
C ALA A 626 32.00 87.29 -6.28
N GLU A 627 32.65 86.85 -5.21
CA GLU A 627 33.89 87.46 -4.73
C GLU A 627 35.07 87.22 -5.70
N ALA A 628 35.26 86.00 -6.20
CA ALA A 628 36.29 85.69 -7.19
C ALA A 628 36.08 86.42 -8.53
N LEU A 629 34.83 86.54 -8.98
CA LEU A 629 34.45 87.31 -10.18
C LEU A 629 34.73 88.81 -9.99
N SER A 630 34.39 89.35 -8.82
CA SER A 630 34.68 90.75 -8.45
C SER A 630 36.19 91.04 -8.45
N GLN A 631 37.00 90.15 -7.87
CA GLN A 631 38.46 90.30 -7.86
C GLN A 631 39.08 90.21 -9.26
N THR A 632 38.54 89.36 -10.14
CA THR A 632 39.06 89.18 -11.50
C THR A 632 38.63 90.32 -12.44
N ALA A 633 37.42 90.84 -12.29
CA ALA A 633 36.89 91.91 -13.15
C ALA A 633 37.48 93.31 -12.84
N GLY A 634 38.08 93.49 -11.66
CA GLY A 634 38.76 94.72 -11.24
C GLY A 634 37.83 95.90 -10.98
N ASP A 635 38.40 97.07 -10.64
CA ASP A 635 37.66 98.29 -10.21
C ASP A 635 36.70 98.88 -11.27
N THR A 636 36.70 98.35 -12.49
CA THR A 636 35.89 98.83 -13.63
C THR A 636 34.61 98.01 -13.89
N ALA A 637 34.25 97.08 -13.01
CA ALA A 637 33.09 96.21 -13.18
C ALA A 637 31.81 96.77 -12.52
N SER A 638 30.66 96.63 -13.20
CA SER A 638 29.33 96.79 -12.63
C SER A 638 28.78 95.42 -12.26
N LEU A 639 28.59 95.18 -10.96
CA LEU A 639 28.12 93.90 -10.41
C LEU A 639 26.63 94.00 -10.08
N ASN A 640 25.81 93.20 -10.76
CA ASN A 640 24.40 92.99 -10.46
C ASN A 640 24.15 91.48 -10.24
N LEU A 641 24.90 90.92 -9.29
CA LEU A 641 24.81 89.51 -8.89
C LEU A 641 23.88 89.38 -7.68
N ALA A 642 22.94 88.44 -7.74
CA ALA A 642 22.15 88.04 -6.58
C ALA A 642 22.82 86.83 -5.91
N GLU A 643 23.03 86.92 -4.59
CA GLU A 643 23.63 85.84 -3.80
C GLU A 643 22.65 84.66 -3.70
N ALA A 644 23.00 83.54 -4.33
CA ALA A 644 22.30 82.27 -4.16
C ALA A 644 23.03 81.44 -3.10
N ASN A 645 22.39 81.20 -1.94
CA ASN A 645 23.04 80.64 -0.75
C ASN A 645 23.42 79.14 -0.82
N ASN A 646 23.34 78.45 -1.96
CA ASN A 646 23.55 76.98 -2.00
C ASN A 646 24.10 76.42 -3.34
N VAL A 647 24.72 77.22 -4.21
CA VAL A 647 25.22 76.72 -5.51
C VAL A 647 26.74 76.62 -5.50
N ALA A 648 27.30 75.43 -5.28
CA ALA A 648 28.74 75.23 -5.39
C ALA A 648 29.24 75.57 -6.81
N ALA A 649 30.25 76.44 -6.90
CA ALA A 649 30.81 76.83 -8.19
C ALA A 649 31.46 75.61 -8.87
N PRO A 650 31.08 75.24 -10.09
CA PRO A 650 31.73 74.13 -10.76
C PRO A 650 33.19 74.51 -11.06
N ALA A 651 34.13 73.58 -10.83
CA ALA A 651 35.56 73.84 -10.85
C ALA A 651 36.06 74.43 -12.20
N TRP A 652 35.41 74.10 -13.31
CA TRP A 652 35.73 74.63 -14.63
C TRP A 652 35.52 76.13 -14.76
N LEU A 653 34.60 76.70 -13.95
CA LEU A 653 34.24 78.10 -14.03
C LEU A 653 35.42 79.01 -13.72
N GLY A 654 36.25 78.63 -12.74
CA GLY A 654 37.46 79.36 -12.39
C GLY A 654 38.47 79.43 -13.55
N ASN A 655 38.59 78.36 -14.34
CA ASN A 655 39.48 78.31 -15.50
C ASN A 655 38.97 79.18 -16.64
N VAL A 656 37.65 79.20 -16.88
CA VAL A 656 37.00 80.07 -17.86
C VAL A 656 37.15 81.54 -17.47
N ILE A 657 36.94 81.88 -16.19
CA ILE A 657 37.10 83.23 -15.67
C ILE A 657 38.52 83.76 -15.91
N ALA A 658 39.53 82.90 -15.72
CA ALA A 658 40.93 83.25 -15.97
C ALA A 658 41.24 83.60 -17.43
N LYS A 659 40.40 83.18 -18.40
CA LYS A 659 40.55 83.44 -19.84
C LYS A 659 39.86 84.71 -20.33
N ILE A 660 39.01 85.33 -19.51
CA ILE A 660 38.28 86.55 -19.88
C ILE A 660 39.21 87.72 -20.27
N PRO A 661 40.36 87.98 -19.61
CA PRO A 661 41.26 89.05 -20.02
C PRO A 661 41.84 88.85 -21.42
N ASP A 662 42.24 87.62 -21.75
CA ASP A 662 42.81 87.25 -23.06
C ASP A 662 41.73 87.33 -24.16
N TYR A 663 40.51 86.88 -23.84
CA TYR A 663 39.33 87.02 -24.70
C TYR A 663 39.03 88.49 -25.02
N LYS A 664 39.03 89.35 -24.00
CA LYS A 664 38.81 90.80 -24.15
C LYS A 664 39.88 91.46 -25.03
N ALA A 665 41.13 90.99 -24.96
CA ALA A 665 42.22 91.56 -25.74
C ALA A 665 42.13 91.20 -27.24
N SER A 666 41.51 90.05 -27.55
CA SER A 666 41.52 89.44 -28.88
C SER A 666 40.19 89.58 -29.63
N VAL A 667 39.11 89.95 -28.93
CA VAL A 667 37.75 90.05 -29.49
C VAL A 667 37.18 91.45 -29.27
N ALA A 668 36.82 92.14 -30.37
CA ALA A 668 36.06 93.38 -30.32
C ALA A 668 34.58 93.09 -30.01
N ASP A 669 33.92 93.94 -29.22
CA ASP A 669 32.52 93.75 -28.77
C ASP A 669 32.28 92.37 -28.12
N ALA A 670 33.26 91.91 -27.35
CA ALA A 670 33.24 90.60 -26.70
C ALA A 670 32.08 90.45 -25.71
N GLU A 671 31.27 89.40 -25.85
CA GLU A 671 30.22 89.02 -24.90
C GLU A 671 30.32 87.52 -24.62
N LEU A 672 30.25 87.14 -23.35
CA LEU A 672 30.39 85.77 -22.87
C LEU A 672 29.13 85.40 -22.06
N ASP A 673 28.30 84.51 -22.60
CA ASP A 673 27.06 84.06 -21.94
C ASP A 673 27.22 82.63 -21.43
N VAL A 674 26.89 82.38 -20.16
CA VAL A 674 27.03 81.06 -19.52
C VAL A 674 25.69 80.63 -18.94
N ARG A 675 25.05 79.63 -19.57
CA ARG A 675 23.74 79.10 -19.14
C ARG A 675 23.66 77.59 -19.28
N GLY A 676 23.26 76.90 -18.23
CA GLY A 676 22.92 75.46 -18.29
C GLY A 676 24.06 74.55 -18.79
N GLY A 677 25.32 74.86 -18.46
CA GLY A 677 26.48 74.14 -18.98
C GLY A 677 26.85 74.47 -20.44
N VAL A 678 26.26 75.53 -21.02
CA VAL A 678 26.63 76.06 -22.35
C VAL A 678 27.34 77.40 -22.18
N LEU A 679 28.49 77.55 -22.83
CA LEU A 679 29.31 78.75 -22.86
C LEU A 679 29.30 79.35 -24.26
N THR A 680 28.68 80.51 -24.43
CA THR A 680 28.53 81.17 -25.73
C THR A 680 29.49 82.33 -25.89
N LEU A 681 30.37 82.26 -26.89
CA LEU A 681 31.34 83.30 -27.25
C LEU A 681 30.77 84.20 -28.34
N ASN A 682 30.51 85.47 -28.06
CA ASN A 682 30.04 86.47 -29.04
C ASN A 682 31.05 87.61 -29.18
N GLY A 683 31.13 88.22 -30.38
CA GLY A 683 32.01 89.34 -30.67
C GLY A 683 32.58 89.30 -32.09
N VAL A 684 33.56 90.14 -32.38
CA VAL A 684 34.21 90.28 -33.69
C VAL A 684 35.72 90.04 -33.57
N VAL A 685 36.27 89.17 -34.41
CA VAL A 685 37.71 88.88 -34.50
C VAL A 685 38.27 89.24 -35.87
N THR A 686 39.59 89.31 -35.98
CA THR A 686 40.25 89.77 -37.21
C THR A 686 40.44 88.67 -38.25
N SER A 687 40.31 87.39 -37.85
CA SER A 687 40.44 86.23 -38.75
C SER A 687 39.73 84.98 -38.23
N GLU A 688 39.45 84.02 -39.13
CA GLU A 688 38.91 82.70 -38.76
C GLU A 688 39.91 81.87 -37.93
N GLU A 689 41.22 82.10 -38.09
CA GLU A 689 42.24 81.42 -37.29
C GLU A 689 42.19 81.88 -35.83
N GLU A 690 42.01 83.17 -35.59
CA GLU A 690 41.80 83.75 -34.26
C GLU A 690 40.48 83.27 -33.64
N LYS A 691 39.41 83.20 -34.44
CA LYS A 691 38.12 82.62 -34.02
C LYS A 691 38.27 81.19 -33.49
N ALA A 692 38.97 80.33 -34.24
CA ALA A 692 39.15 78.93 -33.88
C ALA A 692 40.10 78.75 -32.69
N ALA A 693 41.16 79.57 -32.59
CA ALA A 693 42.08 79.54 -31.46
C ALA A 693 41.39 79.88 -30.14
N ILE A 694 40.53 80.91 -30.15
CA ILE A 694 39.78 81.33 -28.97
C ILE A 694 38.78 80.24 -28.53
N GLU A 695 38.06 79.62 -29.47
CA GLU A 695 37.18 78.49 -29.15
C GLU A 695 37.94 77.32 -28.53
N ALA A 696 39.07 76.94 -29.10
CA ALA A 696 39.89 75.86 -28.56
C ALA A 696 40.39 76.15 -27.15
N GLU A 697 40.76 77.40 -26.85
CA GLU A 697 41.16 77.80 -25.50
C GLU A 697 40.01 77.69 -24.49
N PHE A 698 38.80 78.13 -24.85
CA PHE A 698 37.64 78.05 -23.96
C PHE A 698 37.13 76.62 -23.78
N VAL A 699 37.18 75.78 -24.83
CA VAL A 699 36.90 74.34 -24.72
C VAL A 699 37.88 73.65 -23.77
N ALA A 700 39.17 73.99 -23.88
CA ALA A 700 40.19 73.45 -22.98
C ALA A 700 40.01 73.92 -21.52
N ALA A 701 39.55 75.16 -21.32
CA ALA A 701 39.30 75.73 -20.00
C ALA A 701 38.03 75.16 -19.33
N SER A 702 36.98 74.86 -20.12
CA SER A 702 35.67 74.45 -19.61
C SER A 702 35.57 72.97 -19.22
N GLY A 703 36.47 72.11 -19.70
CA GLY A 703 36.50 70.68 -19.34
C GLY A 703 35.33 69.85 -19.92
N PRO A 704 35.32 68.53 -19.68
CA PRO A 704 34.27 67.64 -20.18
C PRO A 704 32.91 67.95 -19.53
N GLY A 705 31.86 68.08 -20.34
CA GLY A 705 30.49 68.37 -19.89
C GLY A 705 30.01 69.80 -20.10
N VAL A 706 30.87 70.71 -20.59
CA VAL A 706 30.49 72.09 -20.96
C VAL A 706 30.55 72.26 -22.47
N SER A 707 29.44 72.69 -23.08
CA SER A 707 29.36 72.92 -24.53
C SER A 707 29.76 74.37 -24.85
N VAL A 708 30.81 74.57 -25.65
CA VAL A 708 31.22 75.90 -26.08
C VAL A 708 30.57 76.22 -27.44
N GLN A 709 29.75 77.26 -27.49
CA GLN A 709 29.14 77.77 -28.71
C GLN A 709 29.88 79.01 -29.20
N ASN A 710 30.63 78.87 -30.30
CA ASN A 710 31.42 79.97 -30.86
C ASN A 710 30.64 80.79 -31.90
N ASN A 711 30.04 81.89 -31.45
CA ASN A 711 29.30 82.86 -32.27
C ASN A 711 30.15 84.08 -32.69
N LEU A 712 31.47 84.00 -32.58
CA LEU A 712 32.37 85.07 -33.05
C LEU A 712 32.21 85.30 -34.55
N ARG A 713 32.27 86.57 -34.97
CA ARG A 713 32.19 87.00 -36.38
C ARG A 713 33.55 87.48 -36.84
N VAL A 714 33.94 87.21 -38.07
CA VAL A 714 35.17 87.77 -38.65
C VAL A 714 34.86 89.10 -39.33
N GLU A 715 35.61 90.15 -39.03
CA GLU A 715 35.41 91.49 -39.60
C GLU A 715 35.59 91.45 -41.13
N ALA A 716 34.51 91.73 -41.87
CA ALA A 716 34.50 91.62 -43.33
C ALA A 716 35.29 92.77 -43.99
N LEU A 717 36.43 92.45 -44.59
CA LEU A 717 37.19 93.38 -45.46
C LEU A 717 36.33 93.79 -46.68
N GLU A 718 36.11 95.09 -46.85
CA GLU A 718 35.31 95.70 -47.92
C GLU A 718 35.67 95.17 -49.34
N ALA A 719 34.62 94.83 -50.10
CA ALA A 719 34.70 94.18 -51.41
C ALA A 719 35.06 95.13 -52.57
N VAL A 720 35.86 94.64 -53.52
CA VAL A 720 36.09 95.26 -54.85
C VAL A 720 35.00 94.80 -55.83
N ALA A 721 34.40 95.79 -56.50
CA ALA A 721 33.26 95.72 -57.42
C ALA A 721 33.54 95.07 -58.79
N ILE A 722 32.48 94.51 -59.42
CA ILE A 722 32.09 94.63 -60.86
C ILE A 722 30.64 94.07 -61.05
N PRO A 723 29.84 94.59 -62.01
CA PRO A 723 28.37 94.70 -61.96
C PRO A 723 27.65 93.94 -63.14
N PRO A 724 26.42 94.29 -63.55
CA PRO A 724 25.14 93.70 -63.15
C PRO A 724 24.35 93.10 -64.35
N GLU A 725 23.14 92.61 -64.09
CA GLU A 725 21.95 92.41 -64.97
C GLU A 725 21.27 91.10 -64.53
N THR A 726 19.98 90.98 -64.24
CA THR A 726 18.76 91.82 -64.35
C THR A 726 17.71 91.10 -63.47
N SER A 727 16.99 91.80 -62.59
CA SER A 727 15.53 92.07 -62.67
C SER A 727 14.64 90.80 -62.69
N THR A 728 13.53 90.65 -61.97
CA THR A 728 12.61 91.59 -61.31
C THR A 728 11.49 90.77 -60.66
N GLU A 729 10.92 91.29 -59.57
CA GLU A 729 9.50 91.32 -59.19
C GLU A 729 8.64 90.03 -59.17
N VAL A 730 8.10 89.61 -58.01
CA VAL A 730 6.92 90.13 -57.28
C VAL A 730 5.61 89.47 -57.72
N VAL A 731 5.09 88.66 -56.78
CA VAL A 731 3.68 88.46 -56.37
C VAL A 731 2.69 87.86 -57.39
N GLU A 732 2.30 86.60 -57.07
CA GLU A 732 1.00 85.89 -57.26
C GLU A 732 0.33 85.92 -58.66
N PRO A 733 -0.63 85.05 -59.05
CA PRO A 733 -1.42 84.04 -58.33
C PRO A 733 -1.61 82.69 -59.12
N GLU A 734 -2.56 81.88 -58.66
CA GLU A 734 -3.11 80.61 -59.15
C GLU A 734 -3.10 80.22 -60.65
N ALA A 735 -3.13 78.88 -60.82
CA ALA A 735 -3.74 78.05 -61.88
C ALA A 735 -2.98 77.71 -63.18
N GLY A 736 -2.76 76.40 -63.39
CA GLY A 736 -3.14 75.73 -64.65
C GLY A 736 -2.04 75.18 -65.58
N THR A 737 -1.85 73.86 -65.51
CA THR A 737 -1.71 72.87 -66.62
C THR A 737 -0.54 72.89 -67.63
N GLU A 738 -0.07 71.65 -67.90
CA GLU A 738 0.50 71.11 -69.15
C GLU A 738 2.01 71.20 -69.44
N SER A 739 2.68 70.05 -69.21
CA SER A 739 3.60 69.29 -70.07
C SER A 739 4.61 70.02 -70.98
N VAL A 740 5.92 69.72 -70.83
CA VAL A 740 6.80 69.00 -71.81
C VAL A 740 8.14 68.64 -71.13
N ASP A 741 8.25 67.36 -70.75
CA ASP A 741 9.15 66.31 -71.25
C ASP A 741 10.68 66.47 -71.49
N VAL A 742 11.38 65.45 -70.94
CA VAL A 742 12.66 64.79 -71.27
C VAL A 742 14.01 65.31 -70.72
N ALA A 743 14.37 64.78 -69.54
CA ALA A 743 15.57 63.94 -69.34
C ALA A 743 15.34 63.03 -68.12
N ASP A 744 15.45 61.70 -68.31
CA ASP A 744 15.09 60.63 -67.38
C ASP A 744 16.19 60.39 -66.30
N PRO A 745 15.90 60.57 -65.00
CA PRO A 745 16.75 60.13 -63.89
C PRO A 745 16.13 58.93 -63.14
N ASP A 746 16.93 57.87 -63.04
CA ASP A 746 16.97 56.81 -62.03
C ASP A 746 15.91 56.88 -60.88
N PRO A 747 15.01 55.89 -60.72
CA PRO A 747 14.04 55.87 -59.62
C PRO A 747 14.75 55.58 -58.29
N ALA A 748 14.94 56.63 -57.51
CA ALA A 748 15.40 56.55 -56.14
C ALA A 748 14.37 55.80 -55.27
N GLY A 749 14.84 54.71 -54.64
CA GLY A 749 14.37 54.06 -53.41
C GLY A 749 12.89 54.17 -53.04
N LEU A 750 12.09 53.18 -53.46
CA LEU A 750 10.85 52.83 -52.77
C LEU A 750 11.23 52.22 -51.41
N SER A 751 10.62 52.71 -50.33
CA SER A 751 10.77 52.10 -49.01
C SER A 751 9.96 50.81 -48.95
N ASP A 752 10.52 49.80 -48.30
CA ASP A 752 9.85 48.54 -48.03
C ASP A 752 8.66 48.73 -47.06
N PRO A 753 7.59 47.91 -47.15
CA PRO A 753 6.48 47.99 -46.21
C PRO A 753 6.90 47.56 -44.80
N GLU A 754 6.43 48.31 -43.80
CA GLU A 754 6.62 48.00 -42.37
C GLU A 754 5.30 48.19 -41.63
N PHE A 755 4.71 47.11 -41.12
CA PHE A 755 3.51 47.20 -40.27
C PHE A 755 3.41 46.05 -39.28
N ASN A 756 2.66 46.30 -38.22
CA ASN A 756 2.40 45.39 -37.13
C ASN A 756 0.89 45.24 -36.93
N ILE A 757 0.45 43.99 -36.76
CA ILE A 757 -0.90 43.61 -36.37
C ILE A 757 -0.81 42.94 -35.01
N LYS A 758 -1.58 43.41 -34.04
CA LYS A 758 -1.69 42.76 -32.73
C LYS A 758 -3.14 42.59 -32.32
N LEU A 759 -3.53 41.36 -32.03
CA LEU A 759 -4.81 41.03 -31.39
C LEU A 759 -4.64 41.11 -29.88
N ASN A 760 -5.46 41.93 -29.22
CA ASN A 760 -5.49 42.07 -27.76
C ASN A 760 -6.52 41.11 -27.13
N ASP A 761 -6.36 40.83 -25.83
CA ASP A 761 -7.26 39.96 -25.03
C ASP A 761 -8.74 40.40 -25.06
N ASP A 762 -9.00 41.68 -25.29
CA ASP A 762 -10.36 42.26 -25.37
C ASP A 762 -11.02 42.10 -26.74
N GLY A 763 -10.34 41.43 -27.69
CA GLY A 763 -10.80 41.22 -29.06
C GLY A 763 -10.59 42.42 -29.99
N THR A 764 -9.88 43.47 -29.55
CA THR A 764 -9.48 44.59 -30.42
C THR A 764 -8.24 44.24 -31.23
N VAL A 765 -8.14 44.79 -32.44
CA VAL A 765 -6.95 44.65 -33.30
C VAL A 765 -6.26 45.99 -33.47
N GLU A 766 -5.00 46.07 -33.07
CA GLU A 766 -4.12 47.21 -33.29
C GLU A 766 -3.38 47.06 -34.61
N LEU A 767 -3.55 48.03 -35.50
CA LEU A 767 -2.82 48.13 -36.76
C LEU A 767 -1.90 49.35 -36.71
N SER A 768 -0.59 49.18 -36.89
CA SER A 768 0.38 50.29 -36.93
C SER A 768 1.45 50.08 -37.98
N GLY A 769 1.96 51.15 -38.60
CA GLY A 769 3.02 51.05 -39.61
C GLY A 769 2.90 51.99 -40.81
N ASN A 770 3.85 51.90 -41.74
CA ASN A 770 3.86 52.61 -43.03
C ASN A 770 3.56 51.62 -44.17
N VAL A 771 2.44 51.82 -44.84
CA VAL A 771 1.99 50.97 -45.96
C VAL A 771 1.47 51.79 -47.13
N ALA A 772 1.46 51.20 -48.32
CA ALA A 772 0.80 51.82 -49.47
C ALA A 772 -0.72 51.85 -49.25
N PRO A 773 -1.46 52.83 -49.81
CA PRO A 773 -2.91 52.97 -49.63
C PRO A 773 -3.72 51.71 -49.99
N GLU A 774 -3.34 50.99 -51.05
CA GLU A 774 -4.01 49.74 -51.44
C GLU A 774 -3.75 48.58 -50.47
N THR A 775 -2.61 48.59 -49.78
CA THR A 775 -2.27 47.61 -48.74
C THR A 775 -3.05 47.89 -47.46
N ALA A 776 -3.16 49.17 -47.07
CA ALA A 776 -3.98 49.59 -45.94
C ALA A 776 -5.44 49.15 -46.10
N ALA A 777 -6.02 49.35 -47.30
CA ALA A 777 -7.37 48.90 -47.60
C ALA A 777 -7.53 47.37 -47.48
N SER A 778 -6.57 46.61 -48.00
CA SER A 778 -6.60 45.14 -47.93
C SER A 778 -6.43 44.61 -46.50
N LEU A 779 -5.60 45.26 -45.68
CA LEU A 779 -5.43 44.98 -44.25
C LEU A 779 -6.71 45.23 -43.47
N ASN A 780 -7.35 46.39 -43.69
CA ASN A 780 -8.61 46.73 -43.04
C ASN A 780 -9.72 45.75 -43.43
N ASP A 781 -9.83 45.35 -44.69
CA ASP A 781 -10.83 44.37 -45.14
C ASP A 781 -10.58 42.98 -44.52
N ALA A 782 -9.32 42.55 -44.41
CA ALA A 782 -8.97 41.27 -43.81
C ALA A 782 -9.31 41.23 -42.31
N VAL A 783 -8.97 42.28 -41.56
CA VAL A 783 -9.25 42.38 -40.12
C VAL A 783 -10.73 42.58 -39.84
N ALA A 784 -11.43 43.42 -40.62
CA ALA A 784 -12.86 43.67 -40.44
C ALA A 784 -13.72 42.41 -40.68
N SER A 785 -13.22 41.45 -41.47
CA SER A 785 -13.91 40.18 -41.71
C SER A 785 -14.06 39.30 -40.45
N GLU A 786 -13.31 39.59 -39.40
CA GLU A 786 -13.36 38.87 -38.11
C GLU A 786 -14.30 39.52 -37.08
N GLY A 787 -14.86 40.70 -37.37
CA GLY A 787 -15.76 41.40 -36.45
C GLY A 787 -15.08 42.08 -35.26
N ALA A 788 -13.75 42.18 -35.27
CA ALA A 788 -12.96 42.92 -34.27
C ALA A 788 -13.11 44.45 -34.43
N GLU A 789 -13.11 45.18 -33.31
CA GLU A 789 -12.97 46.64 -33.33
C GLU A 789 -11.51 47.00 -33.66
N ILE A 790 -11.30 47.78 -34.72
CA ILE A 790 -9.98 48.16 -35.23
C ILE A 790 -9.54 49.47 -34.58
N ASN A 791 -8.38 49.46 -33.91
CA ASN A 791 -7.69 50.67 -33.48
C ASN A 791 -6.55 50.97 -34.48
N GLU A 792 -6.83 51.86 -35.42
CA GLU A 792 -5.99 52.07 -36.61
C GLU A 792 -5.00 53.23 -36.42
N ALA A 793 -3.71 52.93 -36.59
CA ALA A 793 -2.59 53.88 -36.61
C ALA A 793 -1.69 53.66 -37.83
N LEU A 794 -2.26 53.24 -38.97
CA LEU A 794 -1.54 53.10 -40.23
C LEU A 794 -1.28 54.46 -40.88
N ALA A 795 -0.03 54.72 -41.26
CA ALA A 795 0.35 55.85 -42.09
C ALA A 795 0.37 55.39 -43.57
N GLU A 796 -0.55 55.93 -44.35
CA GLU A 796 -0.58 55.71 -45.80
C GLU A 796 0.55 56.49 -46.48
N VAL A 797 1.59 55.79 -46.95
CA VAL A 797 2.75 56.39 -47.62
C VAL A 797 2.79 55.91 -49.08
N PRO A 798 2.49 56.77 -50.07
CA PRO A 798 2.37 56.36 -51.48
C PRO A 798 3.69 55.92 -52.14
N GLU A 799 4.84 56.12 -51.47
CA GLU A 799 6.16 55.70 -51.94
C GLU A 799 6.59 54.31 -51.39
N VAL A 800 5.71 53.64 -50.63
CA VAL A 800 5.93 52.26 -50.16
C VAL A 800 5.50 51.26 -51.23
N SER A 801 6.29 50.22 -51.45
CA SER A 801 5.94 49.17 -52.43
C SER A 801 4.95 48.14 -51.87
N THR A 802 4.05 47.64 -52.72
CA THR A 802 3.05 46.60 -52.39
C THR A 802 3.42 45.28 -53.08
N PRO A 803 4.37 44.49 -52.53
CA PRO A 803 4.78 43.26 -53.18
C PRO A 803 3.65 42.21 -53.18
N GLU A 804 3.56 41.40 -54.23
CA GLU A 804 2.43 40.48 -54.46
C GLU A 804 2.23 39.46 -53.33
N TRP A 805 3.33 38.97 -52.74
CA TRP A 805 3.30 38.04 -51.61
C TRP A 805 2.61 38.65 -50.38
N LEU A 806 2.67 39.97 -50.21
CA LEU A 806 2.10 40.63 -49.05
C LEU A 806 0.58 40.51 -49.04
N ASN A 807 -0.06 40.65 -50.20
CA ASN A 807 -1.50 40.45 -50.34
C ASN A 807 -1.91 39.00 -50.06
N GLN A 808 -1.04 38.02 -50.34
CA GLN A 808 -1.31 36.62 -50.04
C GLN A 808 -1.19 36.35 -48.53
N VAL A 809 -0.20 36.94 -47.85
CA VAL A 809 -0.06 36.88 -46.39
C VAL A 809 -1.23 37.58 -45.69
N ILE A 810 -1.66 38.76 -46.17
CA ILE A 810 -2.84 39.46 -45.66
C ILE A 810 -4.09 38.57 -45.72
N GLY A 811 -4.26 37.80 -46.79
CA GLY A 811 -5.37 36.84 -46.93
C GLY A 811 -5.36 35.69 -45.92
N GLN A 812 -4.24 35.41 -45.24
CA GLN A 812 -4.14 34.38 -44.21
C GLN A 812 -4.40 34.90 -42.79
N ILE A 813 -4.47 36.21 -42.58
CA ILE A 813 -4.67 36.82 -41.25
C ILE A 813 -5.90 36.23 -40.53
N PRO A 814 -7.06 36.01 -41.17
CA PRO A 814 -8.20 35.46 -40.45
C PRO A 814 -7.97 34.02 -39.96
N GLY A 815 -7.26 33.22 -40.77
CA GLY A 815 -6.88 31.86 -40.35
C GLY A 815 -5.79 31.85 -39.28
N TYR A 816 -4.95 32.88 -39.24
CA TYR A 816 -3.92 33.07 -38.22
C TYR A 816 -4.55 33.43 -36.87
N ASN A 817 -5.38 34.47 -36.82
CA ASN A 817 -6.04 34.95 -35.60
C ASN A 817 -6.99 33.91 -35.00
N ALA A 818 -7.64 33.08 -35.83
CA ALA A 818 -8.51 32.01 -35.33
C ALA A 818 -7.76 30.84 -34.65
N ARG A 819 -6.44 30.70 -34.87
CA ARG A 819 -5.64 29.56 -34.37
C ARG A 819 -4.59 29.95 -33.34
N VAL A 820 -4.36 31.25 -33.12
CA VAL A 820 -3.31 31.79 -32.27
C VAL A 820 -3.93 32.78 -31.30
N ALA A 821 -3.85 32.52 -29.99
CA ALA A 821 -4.22 33.51 -28.97
C ALA A 821 -3.10 34.56 -28.86
N ASP A 822 -3.46 35.81 -28.56
CA ASP A 822 -2.53 36.96 -28.58
C ASP A 822 -1.76 37.09 -29.90
N ALA A 823 -2.45 36.79 -31.01
CA ALA A 823 -1.89 36.79 -32.34
C ALA A 823 -1.24 38.14 -32.67
N GLY A 824 0.08 38.12 -32.86
CA GLY A 824 0.87 39.23 -33.39
C GLY A 824 1.54 38.85 -34.71
N LEU A 825 1.46 39.74 -35.70
CA LEU A 825 2.09 39.58 -37.01
C LEU A 825 2.84 40.88 -37.36
N ASP A 826 4.17 40.80 -37.44
CA ASP A 826 5.05 41.94 -37.72
C ASP A 826 5.71 41.76 -39.09
N VAL A 827 5.49 42.67 -40.01
CA VAL A 827 6.08 42.68 -41.35
C VAL A 827 7.10 43.80 -41.44
N LYS A 828 8.35 43.46 -41.79
CA LYS A 828 9.45 44.40 -42.01
C LYS A 828 10.20 44.04 -43.28
N GLY A 829 9.87 44.73 -44.37
CA GLY A 829 10.35 44.38 -45.71
C GLY A 829 10.05 42.94 -46.06
N SER A 830 11.07 42.14 -46.37
CA SER A 830 10.92 40.73 -46.74
C SER A 830 10.94 39.77 -45.53
N THR A 831 10.59 40.23 -44.33
CA THR A 831 10.52 39.40 -43.12
C THR A 831 9.13 39.49 -42.49
N VAL A 832 8.56 38.34 -42.14
CA VAL A 832 7.29 38.22 -41.41
C VAL A 832 7.57 37.51 -40.09
N THR A 833 7.26 38.14 -38.96
CA THR A 833 7.42 37.54 -37.62
C THR A 833 6.05 37.23 -37.04
N LEU A 834 5.86 35.98 -36.60
CA LEU A 834 4.64 35.47 -35.96
C LEU A 834 4.86 35.37 -34.46
N THR A 835 4.00 35.99 -33.65
CA THR A 835 3.99 35.90 -32.18
C THR A 835 2.60 35.55 -31.66
N GLY A 836 2.52 34.95 -30.48
CA GLY A 836 1.26 34.52 -29.86
C GLY A 836 1.39 33.13 -29.27
N THR A 837 0.28 32.58 -28.79
CA THR A 837 0.22 31.28 -28.12
C THR A 837 -0.64 30.29 -28.90
N VAL A 838 -0.18 29.04 -28.97
CA VAL A 838 -0.87 27.93 -29.66
C VAL A 838 -0.90 26.67 -28.78
N GLU A 839 -1.91 25.82 -28.99
CA GLU A 839 -2.20 24.65 -28.14
C GLU A 839 -1.21 23.48 -28.29
N SER A 840 -0.43 23.45 -29.39
CA SER A 840 0.50 22.34 -29.65
C SER A 840 1.62 22.73 -30.62
N GLU A 841 2.71 21.96 -30.61
CA GLU A 841 3.77 22.07 -31.61
C GLU A 841 3.27 21.74 -33.04
N GLU A 842 2.23 20.90 -33.17
CA GLU A 842 1.60 20.63 -34.47
C GLU A 842 0.84 21.86 -35.00
N ALA A 843 0.06 22.51 -34.14
CA ALA A 843 -0.62 23.77 -34.47
C ALA A 843 0.40 24.87 -34.82
N LYS A 844 1.49 24.99 -34.03
CA LYS A 844 2.60 25.91 -34.30
C LYS A 844 3.22 25.70 -35.68
N ALA A 845 3.46 24.45 -36.06
CA ALA A 845 4.03 24.11 -37.36
C ALA A 845 3.05 24.38 -38.51
N ALA A 846 1.77 24.04 -38.34
CA ALA A 846 0.73 24.26 -39.34
C ALA A 846 0.53 25.75 -39.64
N VAL A 847 0.45 26.59 -38.60
CA VAL A 847 0.27 28.04 -38.75
C VAL A 847 1.46 28.67 -39.49
N ALA A 848 2.69 28.30 -39.11
CA ALA A 848 3.88 28.82 -39.79
C ALA A 848 3.98 28.35 -41.25
N ALA A 849 3.56 27.10 -41.54
CA ALA A 849 3.57 26.57 -42.90
C ALA A 849 2.58 27.30 -43.83
N ASP A 850 1.39 27.65 -43.32
CA ASP A 850 0.39 28.40 -44.11
C ASP A 850 0.89 29.81 -44.46
N ILE A 851 1.48 30.52 -43.49
CA ILE A 851 2.05 31.86 -43.73
C ILE A 851 3.26 31.79 -44.66
N ALA A 852 4.17 30.84 -44.45
CA ALA A 852 5.33 30.65 -45.34
C ALA A 852 4.90 30.26 -46.76
N GLY A 853 3.85 29.45 -46.91
CA GLY A 853 3.26 29.10 -48.20
C GLY A 853 2.67 30.31 -48.93
N ALA A 854 2.05 31.24 -48.21
CA ALA A 854 1.52 32.48 -48.76
C ALA A 854 2.61 33.54 -49.04
N ALA A 855 3.67 33.59 -48.23
CA ALA A 855 4.75 34.56 -48.38
C ALA A 855 5.73 34.20 -49.51
N GLY A 856 5.86 32.91 -49.85
CA GLY A 856 6.77 32.43 -50.89
C GLY A 856 8.23 32.32 -50.45
N GLU A 857 9.07 31.71 -51.28
CA GLU A 857 10.45 31.32 -50.91
C GLU A 857 11.40 32.50 -50.64
N GLU A 858 11.07 33.71 -51.11
CA GLU A 858 11.91 34.91 -50.98
C GLU A 858 11.66 35.70 -49.68
N VAL A 859 10.67 35.29 -48.89
CA VAL A 859 10.28 35.97 -47.64
C VAL A 859 10.69 35.13 -46.43
N ASN A 860 11.37 35.75 -45.49
CA ASN A 860 11.83 35.10 -44.28
C ASN A 860 10.70 35.10 -43.22
N VAL A 861 10.12 33.93 -42.94
CA VAL A 861 9.10 33.78 -41.89
C VAL A 861 9.74 33.33 -40.58
N ILE A 862 9.68 34.18 -39.55
CA ILE A 862 10.19 33.93 -38.20
C ILE A 862 9.01 33.49 -37.32
N ASN A 863 9.01 32.22 -36.90
CA ASN A 863 7.97 31.66 -36.03
C ASN A 863 8.36 31.76 -34.55
N ASN A 864 7.85 32.79 -33.85
CA ASN A 864 8.01 32.99 -32.41
C ASN A 864 6.74 32.61 -31.63
N LEU A 865 5.88 31.75 -32.18
CA LEU A 865 4.72 31.23 -31.46
C LEU A 865 5.17 30.41 -30.25
N GLN A 866 4.52 30.61 -29.11
CA GLN A 866 4.74 29.82 -27.90
C GLN A 866 3.72 28.70 -27.82
N VAL A 867 4.18 27.48 -27.52
CA VAL A 867 3.26 26.39 -27.18
C VAL A 867 2.97 26.51 -25.70
N VAL A 868 1.73 26.87 -25.36
CA VAL A 868 1.28 26.81 -23.97
C VAL A 868 0.93 25.35 -23.72
N ALA A 869 1.62 24.71 -22.77
CA ALA A 869 1.26 23.38 -22.34
C ALA A 869 -0.22 23.36 -21.98
N PRO A 870 -1.02 22.38 -22.45
CA PRO A 870 -2.42 22.30 -22.08
C PRO A 870 -2.50 22.37 -20.55
N GLN A 871 -3.17 23.41 -20.04
CA GLN A 871 -3.45 23.50 -18.63
C GLN A 871 -4.17 22.21 -18.24
N PRO A 872 -3.73 21.50 -17.19
CA PRO A 872 -4.41 20.28 -16.78
C PRO A 872 -5.87 20.63 -16.54
N THR A 873 -6.77 19.98 -17.28
CA THR A 873 -8.20 20.06 -17.01
C THR A 873 -8.39 19.59 -15.58
N LEU A 874 -8.73 20.52 -14.69
CA LEU A 874 -9.01 20.16 -13.31
C LEU A 874 -10.27 19.29 -13.33
N PRO A 875 -10.23 18.10 -12.75
CA PRO A 875 -11.37 17.23 -12.74
C PRO A 875 -12.50 17.84 -11.92
N THR A 876 -13.74 17.60 -12.34
CA THR A 876 -14.92 17.96 -11.55
C THR A 876 -14.79 17.34 -10.16
N ARG A 877 -14.83 18.16 -9.11
CA ARG A 877 -14.87 17.71 -7.72
C ARG A 877 -15.88 18.51 -6.93
N PHE A 878 -16.92 17.87 -6.41
CA PHE A 878 -17.87 18.53 -5.52
C PHE A 878 -18.48 17.57 -4.51
N ASN A 879 -18.89 18.14 -3.38
CA ASN A 879 -19.54 17.46 -2.29
C ASN A 879 -20.97 18.00 -2.11
N VAL A 880 -21.89 17.08 -1.82
CA VAL A 880 -23.26 17.36 -1.40
C VAL A 880 -23.47 16.73 -0.04
N SER A 881 -23.63 17.56 1.00
CA SER A 881 -23.92 17.09 2.36
C SER A 881 -25.31 17.54 2.81
N PHE A 882 -26.00 16.63 3.51
CA PHE A 882 -27.34 16.84 4.05
C PHE A 882 -27.27 16.92 5.58
N GLY A 883 -27.61 18.08 6.15
CA GLY A 883 -27.66 18.29 7.60
C GLY A 883 -28.89 17.64 8.24
N ASP A 884 -28.79 17.31 9.53
CA ASP A 884 -29.90 16.74 10.32
C ASP A 884 -31.12 17.68 10.43
N ASP A 885 -30.92 18.99 10.21
CA ASP A 885 -31.98 20.01 10.15
C ASP A 885 -32.62 20.14 8.76
N GLY A 886 -32.22 19.27 7.81
CA GLY A 886 -32.65 19.28 6.43
C GLY A 886 -31.94 20.33 5.57
N SER A 887 -30.87 20.97 6.04
CA SER A 887 -30.04 21.85 5.21
C SER A 887 -29.22 21.06 4.17
N VAL A 888 -28.89 21.70 3.05
CA VAL A 888 -28.03 21.15 2.00
C VAL A 888 -26.83 22.06 1.82
N LEU A 889 -25.62 21.51 1.94
CA LEU A 889 -24.38 22.20 1.63
C LEU A 889 -23.79 21.64 0.33
N LEU A 890 -23.56 22.53 -0.63
CA LEU A 890 -22.83 22.24 -1.87
C LEU A 890 -21.46 22.89 -1.78
N SER A 891 -20.38 22.16 -2.04
CA SER A 891 -19.03 22.73 -2.05
C SER A 891 -18.13 22.04 -3.09
N GLY A 892 -17.14 22.75 -3.62
CA GLY A 892 -16.16 22.21 -4.59
C GLY A 892 -16.11 22.97 -5.93
N ASP A 893 -15.32 22.46 -6.87
CA ASP A 893 -15.06 23.07 -8.18
C ASP A 893 -15.88 22.40 -9.30
N VAL A 894 -16.71 23.18 -9.98
CA VAL A 894 -17.64 22.67 -11.00
C VAL A 894 -17.72 23.57 -12.24
N ALA A 895 -18.11 22.96 -13.36
CA ALA A 895 -18.46 23.67 -14.59
C ALA A 895 -19.66 24.62 -14.38
N PRO A 896 -19.77 25.74 -15.14
CA PRO A 896 -20.91 26.66 -15.05
C PRO A 896 -22.28 25.99 -15.25
N GLU A 897 -22.43 25.08 -16.23
CA GLU A 897 -23.68 24.34 -16.41
C GLU A 897 -23.99 23.38 -15.25
N THR A 898 -22.96 22.80 -14.64
CA THR A 898 -23.09 21.86 -13.52
C THR A 898 -23.49 22.61 -12.26
N ALA A 899 -22.89 23.77 -11.99
CA ALA A 899 -23.26 24.64 -10.88
C ALA A 899 -24.74 25.05 -10.93
N THR A 900 -25.23 25.38 -12.12
CA THR A 900 -26.65 25.75 -12.34
C THR A 900 -27.57 24.56 -12.04
N THR A 901 -27.25 23.39 -12.58
CA THR A 901 -28.04 22.16 -12.37
C THR A 901 -28.05 21.74 -10.90
N LEU A 902 -26.89 21.81 -10.23
CA LEU A 902 -26.72 21.56 -8.80
C LEU A 902 -27.57 22.50 -7.95
N GLY A 903 -27.54 23.80 -8.26
CA GLY A 903 -28.33 24.81 -7.56
C GLY A 903 -29.84 24.58 -7.69
N ASP A 904 -30.32 24.30 -8.91
CA ASP A 904 -31.74 24.03 -9.16
C ASP A 904 -32.23 22.78 -8.41
N MET A 905 -31.43 21.72 -8.42
CA MET A 905 -31.76 20.48 -7.75
C MET A 905 -31.68 20.62 -6.22
N ALA A 906 -30.66 21.27 -5.67
CA ALA A 906 -30.58 21.54 -4.23
C ALA A 906 -31.80 22.34 -3.75
N THR A 907 -32.29 23.27 -4.58
CA THR A 907 -33.52 24.05 -4.30
C THR A 907 -34.77 23.20 -4.29
N SER A 908 -34.79 22.09 -5.01
CA SER A 908 -35.87 21.11 -4.93
C SER A 908 -35.81 20.21 -3.69
N LEU A 909 -34.60 19.97 -3.16
CA LEU A 909 -34.35 19.09 -2.02
C LEU A 909 -34.58 19.80 -0.68
N SER A 910 -34.14 21.05 -0.57
CA SER A 910 -34.29 21.84 0.66
C SER A 910 -34.46 23.33 0.37
N PRO A 911 -35.29 24.04 1.18
CA PRO A 911 -35.31 25.50 1.16
C PRO A 911 -34.07 26.14 1.83
N ASN A 912 -33.27 25.37 2.58
CA ASN A 912 -32.09 25.86 3.31
C ASN A 912 -30.80 25.34 2.65
N ILE A 913 -30.29 26.10 1.69
CA ILE A 913 -29.09 25.71 0.91
C ILE A 913 -27.96 26.68 1.21
N THR A 914 -26.77 26.12 1.46
CA THR A 914 -25.51 26.84 1.38
C THR A 914 -24.79 26.37 0.12
N ASN A 915 -24.54 27.29 -0.80
CA ASN A 915 -23.87 26.99 -2.06
C ASN A 915 -22.48 27.65 -2.08
N ASP A 916 -21.47 26.84 -1.77
CA ASP A 916 -20.05 27.20 -1.76
C ASP A 916 -19.32 26.56 -2.96
N LEU A 917 -20.03 26.37 -4.09
CA LEU A 917 -19.42 25.90 -5.34
C LEU A 917 -18.57 27.01 -5.98
N ALA A 918 -17.30 26.71 -6.26
CA ALA A 918 -16.44 27.51 -7.11
C ALA A 918 -16.67 27.14 -8.58
N VAL A 919 -16.90 28.14 -9.43
CA VAL A 919 -17.20 27.95 -10.85
C VAL A 919 -15.96 28.23 -11.69
N GLY A 920 -15.35 27.19 -12.24
CA GLY A 920 -14.17 27.27 -13.10
C GLY A 920 -14.51 27.12 -14.59
N PRO A 921 -13.93 27.92 -15.51
CA PRO A 921 -14.26 27.88 -16.95
C PRO A 921 -13.71 26.65 -17.70
N THR A 922 -12.85 25.83 -17.07
CA THR A 922 -12.11 24.71 -17.69
C THR A 922 -12.51 23.32 -17.20
N VAL A 923 -13.66 23.21 -16.51
CA VAL A 923 -14.16 21.93 -15.99
C VAL A 923 -15.26 21.42 -16.92
N GLU A 924 -15.06 20.27 -17.56
CA GLU A 924 -16.14 19.58 -18.30
C GLU A 924 -16.92 18.66 -17.35
N ALA A 925 -18.25 18.73 -17.44
CA ALA A 925 -19.16 17.87 -16.70
C ALA A 925 -19.18 16.44 -17.30
N PRO A 926 -19.03 15.37 -16.50
CA PRO A 926 -19.15 14.02 -17.03
C PRO A 926 -20.58 13.70 -17.50
N ASP A 927 -20.72 13.00 -18.63
CA ASP A 927 -22.04 12.60 -19.19
C ASP A 927 -22.89 11.74 -18.23
N TRP A 928 -22.27 11.02 -17.30
CA TRP A 928 -22.96 10.19 -16.30
C TRP A 928 -23.51 11.00 -15.12
N LEU A 929 -23.01 12.22 -14.92
CA LEU A 929 -23.33 13.01 -13.75
C LEU A 929 -24.84 13.26 -13.60
N PRO A 930 -25.61 13.65 -14.63
CA PRO A 930 -27.06 13.86 -14.50
C PRO A 930 -27.83 12.64 -13.97
N ALA A 931 -27.38 11.42 -14.27
CA ALA A 931 -28.04 10.19 -13.82
C ALA A 931 -27.79 9.92 -12.32
N VAL A 932 -26.57 10.17 -11.84
CA VAL A 932 -26.23 10.13 -10.40
C VAL A 932 -27.02 11.19 -9.64
N MET A 933 -27.12 12.39 -10.20
CA MET A 933 -27.86 13.50 -9.60
C MET A 933 -29.36 13.17 -9.45
N ALA A 934 -29.93 12.39 -10.35
CA ALA A 934 -31.33 11.94 -10.23
C ALA A 934 -31.58 11.00 -9.04
N GLN A 935 -30.55 10.40 -8.44
CA GLN A 935 -30.67 9.51 -7.27
C GLN A 935 -30.64 10.27 -5.92
N LEU A 936 -30.20 11.53 -5.90
CA LEU A 936 -30.02 12.31 -4.67
C LEU A 936 -31.29 12.45 -3.80
N PRO A 937 -32.50 12.68 -4.36
CA PRO A 937 -33.72 12.74 -3.55
C PRO A 937 -33.99 11.44 -2.79
N ASP A 938 -33.85 10.29 -3.47
CA ASP A 938 -34.07 8.98 -2.90
C ASP A 938 -32.98 8.61 -1.88
N PHE A 939 -31.74 9.05 -2.13
CA PHE A 939 -30.61 8.89 -1.22
C PHE A 939 -30.85 9.63 0.09
N ASN A 940 -31.15 10.92 0.02
CA ASN A 940 -31.45 11.75 1.21
C ASN A 940 -32.65 11.22 2.01
N ALA A 941 -33.64 10.62 1.36
CA ALA A 941 -34.80 10.04 2.05
C ALA A 941 -34.48 8.75 2.81
N GLN A 942 -33.42 8.02 2.41
CA GLN A 942 -33.11 6.69 2.93
C GLN A 942 -31.88 6.65 3.84
N VAL A 943 -31.01 7.66 3.76
CA VAL A 943 -29.74 7.74 4.47
C VAL A 943 -29.75 8.92 5.43
N ALA A 944 -29.51 8.67 6.72
CA ALA A 944 -29.35 9.73 7.71
C ALA A 944 -27.92 10.31 7.67
N ALA A 945 -27.78 11.62 7.83
CA ALA A 945 -26.51 12.33 7.62
C ALA A 945 -25.86 11.97 6.27
N ALA A 946 -26.70 11.99 5.22
CA ALA A 946 -26.31 11.65 3.87
C ALA A 946 -25.22 12.60 3.37
N GLU A 947 -24.18 12.04 2.76
CA GLU A 947 -23.11 12.80 2.13
C GLU A 947 -22.67 12.07 0.85
N ILE A 948 -22.48 12.84 -0.22
CA ILE A 948 -21.96 12.34 -1.50
C ILE A 948 -20.78 13.21 -1.91
N ASP A 949 -19.61 12.59 -2.04
CA ASP A 949 -18.42 13.22 -2.62
C ASP A 949 -18.19 12.66 -4.02
N ILE A 950 -18.12 13.56 -5.00
CA ILE A 950 -17.84 13.24 -6.39
C ILE A 950 -16.50 13.83 -6.74
N ALA A 951 -15.54 12.97 -7.10
CA ALA A 951 -14.23 13.38 -7.55
C ALA A 951 -13.83 12.53 -8.75
N ASN A 952 -13.51 13.17 -9.89
CA ASN A 952 -13.12 12.48 -11.12
C ASN A 952 -14.21 11.52 -11.65
N SER A 953 -13.92 10.22 -11.61
CA SER A 953 -14.81 9.10 -11.96
C SER A 953 -15.10 8.26 -10.72
N THR A 954 -15.13 8.88 -9.54
CA THR A 954 -15.46 8.22 -8.27
C THR A 954 -16.63 8.92 -7.61
N VAL A 955 -17.62 8.13 -7.17
CA VAL A 955 -18.75 8.57 -6.35
C VAL A 955 -18.63 7.89 -4.99
N ILE A 956 -18.45 8.67 -3.94
CA ILE A 956 -18.36 8.17 -2.56
C ILE A 956 -19.67 8.45 -1.86
N LEU A 957 -20.33 7.41 -1.37
CA LEU A 957 -21.57 7.48 -0.61
C LEU A 957 -21.27 7.31 0.88
N SER A 958 -21.63 8.30 1.68
CA SER A 958 -21.45 8.30 3.13
C SER A 958 -22.75 8.62 3.85
N GLY A 959 -22.86 8.18 5.11
CA GLY A 959 -24.05 8.36 5.94
C GLY A 959 -24.48 7.06 6.62
N ARG A 960 -25.69 7.05 7.20
CA ARG A 960 -26.17 5.96 8.04
C ARG A 960 -27.45 5.32 7.50
N VAL A 961 -27.48 3.99 7.46
CA VAL A 961 -28.62 3.19 6.98
C VAL A 961 -29.06 2.15 8.02
N SER A 962 -30.28 1.64 7.87
CA SER A 962 -30.93 0.76 8.87
C SER A 962 -30.60 -0.72 8.74
N SER A 963 -30.05 -1.16 7.60
CA SER A 963 -29.68 -2.56 7.35
C SER A 963 -28.61 -2.70 6.25
N GLU A 964 -27.93 -3.85 6.23
CA GLU A 964 -27.01 -4.23 5.14
C GLU A 964 -27.74 -4.38 3.79
N GLU A 965 -29.01 -4.81 3.81
CA GLU A 965 -29.83 -4.89 2.60
C GLU A 965 -30.09 -3.51 2.00
N GLN A 966 -30.40 -2.52 2.84
CA GLN A 966 -30.59 -1.13 2.42
C GLN A 966 -29.27 -0.53 1.90
N LYS A 967 -28.14 -0.83 2.57
CA LYS A 967 -26.80 -0.44 2.11
C LYS A 967 -26.51 -0.96 0.70
N ALA A 968 -26.78 -2.25 0.46
CA ALA A 968 -26.54 -2.89 -0.83
C ALA A 968 -27.47 -2.34 -1.92
N GLU A 969 -28.76 -2.13 -1.63
CA GLU A 969 -29.71 -1.58 -2.59
C GLU A 969 -29.32 -0.16 -3.05
N ILE A 970 -28.93 0.70 -2.11
CA ILE A 970 -28.50 2.07 -2.41
C ILE A 970 -27.23 2.07 -3.25
N GLY A 971 -26.22 1.27 -2.86
CA GLY A 971 -24.98 1.13 -3.63
C GLY A 971 -25.25 0.69 -5.07
N ALA A 972 -26.11 -0.31 -5.28
CA ALA A 972 -26.47 -0.80 -6.61
C ALA A 972 -27.13 0.28 -7.49
N LYS A 973 -28.05 1.10 -6.94
CA LYS A 973 -28.69 2.20 -7.68
C LYS A 973 -27.68 3.23 -8.18
N PHE A 974 -26.68 3.56 -7.38
CA PHE A 974 -25.63 4.50 -7.79
C PHE A 974 -24.65 3.89 -8.80
N VAL A 975 -24.33 2.60 -8.68
CA VAL A 975 -23.55 1.87 -9.70
C VAL A 975 -24.28 1.88 -11.05
N ASP A 976 -25.57 1.56 -11.04
CA ASP A 976 -26.41 1.56 -12.25
C ASP A 976 -26.54 2.96 -12.86
N ALA A 977 -26.67 4.00 -12.03
CA ALA A 977 -26.78 5.39 -12.47
C ALA A 977 -25.46 5.95 -13.02
N SER A 978 -24.32 5.56 -12.46
CA SER A 978 -23.00 6.09 -12.84
C SER A 978 -22.47 5.49 -14.14
N GLY A 979 -22.93 4.29 -14.50
CA GLY A 979 -22.50 3.61 -15.71
C GLY A 979 -21.06 3.04 -15.64
N PRO A 980 -20.61 2.35 -16.70
CA PRO A 980 -19.33 1.66 -16.70
C PRO A 980 -18.15 2.63 -16.70
N GLY A 981 -17.21 2.43 -15.78
CA GLY A 981 -15.99 3.23 -15.66
C GLY A 981 -16.01 4.26 -14.52
N VAL A 982 -17.12 4.34 -13.78
CA VAL A 982 -17.21 5.13 -12.55
C VAL A 982 -17.14 4.19 -11.36
N SER A 983 -16.21 4.46 -10.44
CA SER A 983 -16.07 3.73 -9.17
C SER A 983 -17.07 4.27 -8.16
N VAL A 984 -17.96 3.41 -7.65
CA VAL A 984 -18.88 3.79 -6.57
C VAL A 984 -18.36 3.16 -5.27
N ILE A 985 -17.94 4.01 -4.33
CA ILE A 985 -17.46 3.60 -3.02
C ILE A 985 -18.61 3.77 -2.03
N ASN A 986 -19.08 2.65 -1.46
CA ASN A 986 -20.21 2.63 -0.55
C ASN A 986 -19.76 2.58 0.93
N ASN A 987 -19.53 3.77 1.50
CA ASN A 987 -19.13 3.97 2.90
C ASN A 987 -20.33 4.17 3.84
N LEU A 988 -21.52 3.69 3.47
CA LEU A 988 -22.68 3.76 4.35
C LEU A 988 -22.46 2.90 5.60
N GLU A 989 -22.70 3.47 6.77
CA GLU A 989 -22.66 2.80 8.07
C GLU A 989 -24.02 2.17 8.35
N VAL A 990 -24.05 0.85 8.56
CA VAL A 990 -25.27 0.20 9.05
C VAL A 990 -25.37 0.45 10.54
N ILE A 991 -26.31 1.31 10.95
CA ILE A 991 -26.65 1.44 12.36
C ILE A 991 -27.28 0.12 12.76
N LYS A 992 -26.51 -0.76 13.42
CA LYS A 992 -27.11 -1.88 14.14
C LYS A 992 -28.02 -1.27 15.20
N PRO A 993 -29.36 -1.42 15.10
CA PRO A 993 -30.23 -0.94 16.17
C PRO A 993 -29.73 -1.59 17.46
N ASN A 994 -29.58 -0.79 18.51
CA ASN A 994 -29.16 -1.25 19.83
C ASN A 994 -30.30 -2.09 20.41
N LEU A 995 -30.45 -3.31 19.87
CA LEU A 995 -31.52 -4.23 20.18
C LEU A 995 -31.21 -4.85 21.53
N VAL A 996 -32.10 -4.64 22.48
CA VAL A 996 -32.08 -5.33 23.77
C VAL A 996 -32.29 -6.82 23.48
N GLU A 997 -31.45 -7.66 24.06
CA GLU A 997 -31.59 -9.10 23.95
C GLU A 997 -32.93 -9.59 24.54
N PRO A 998 -33.56 -10.62 23.95
CA PRO A 998 -34.82 -11.14 24.48
C PRO A 998 -34.61 -11.76 25.85
N ASN A 999 -35.54 -11.48 26.76
CA ASN A 999 -35.66 -12.18 28.04
C ASN A 999 -37.07 -12.77 28.12
N LEU A 1000 -37.17 -14.09 28.20
CA LEU A 1000 -38.44 -14.81 28.23
C LEU A 1000 -38.37 -15.91 29.28
N HIS A 1001 -39.20 -15.80 30.31
CA HIS A 1001 -39.36 -16.80 31.36
C HIS A 1001 -40.73 -17.45 31.25
N ILE A 1002 -40.74 -18.77 31.15
CA ILE A 1002 -41.94 -19.60 30.98
C ILE A 1002 -41.96 -20.63 32.10
N GLN A 1003 -43.03 -20.65 32.89
CA GLN A 1003 -43.18 -21.56 34.02
C GLN A 1003 -44.55 -22.24 34.00
N MET A 1004 -44.59 -23.56 34.14
CA MET A 1004 -45.80 -24.36 34.24
C MET A 1004 -46.08 -24.76 35.69
N ASP A 1005 -47.11 -24.16 36.31
CA ASP A 1005 -47.54 -24.44 37.69
C ASP A 1005 -48.98 -24.96 37.73
N ASP A 1006 -49.18 -26.23 38.09
CA ASP A 1006 -50.51 -26.84 38.31
C ASP A 1006 -51.53 -26.58 37.16
N GLY A 1007 -51.07 -26.65 35.91
CA GLY A 1007 -51.89 -26.41 34.72
C GLY A 1007 -52.11 -24.94 34.35
N THR A 1008 -51.45 -24.02 35.05
CA THR A 1008 -51.37 -22.59 34.72
C THR A 1008 -50.00 -22.27 34.13
N LEU A 1009 -49.98 -21.66 32.95
CA LEU A 1009 -48.76 -21.21 32.29
C LEU A 1009 -48.48 -19.74 32.63
N LYS A 1010 -47.34 -19.47 33.26
CA LYS A 1010 -46.89 -18.11 33.60
C LYS A 1010 -45.81 -17.66 32.63
N LEU A 1011 -45.99 -16.47 32.05
CA LEU A 1011 -45.09 -15.88 31.08
C LEU A 1011 -44.59 -14.52 31.58
N ARG A 1012 -43.28 -14.31 31.61
CA ARG A 1012 -42.67 -13.03 32.01
C ARG A 1012 -41.49 -12.67 31.12
N GLY A 1013 -41.16 -11.38 31.04
CA GLY A 1013 -39.97 -10.90 30.34
C GLY A 1013 -40.27 -9.85 29.28
N GLN A 1014 -39.28 -9.57 28.44
CA GLN A 1014 -39.33 -8.58 27.37
C GLN A 1014 -38.94 -9.23 26.05
N VAL A 1015 -39.86 -9.22 25.09
CA VAL A 1015 -39.70 -9.86 23.77
C VAL A 1015 -40.16 -8.91 22.65
N SER A 1016 -39.87 -9.24 21.39
CA SER A 1016 -40.42 -8.47 20.26
C SER A 1016 -41.95 -8.61 20.18
N GLU A 1017 -42.62 -7.70 19.49
CA GLU A 1017 -44.08 -7.79 19.27
C GLU A 1017 -44.49 -9.06 18.50
N ALA A 1018 -43.70 -9.45 17.48
CA ALA A 1018 -43.94 -10.69 16.74
C ALA A 1018 -43.80 -11.93 17.63
N THR A 1019 -42.75 -11.97 18.47
CA THR A 1019 -42.52 -13.04 19.43
C THR A 1019 -43.62 -13.09 20.49
N ALA A 1020 -44.06 -11.95 21.03
CA ALA A 1020 -45.13 -11.89 22.02
C ALA A 1020 -46.44 -12.49 21.49
N ASN A 1021 -46.79 -12.20 20.22
CA ASN A 1021 -47.97 -12.78 19.58
C ASN A 1021 -47.83 -14.30 19.44
N LEU A 1022 -46.68 -14.79 18.98
CA LEU A 1022 -46.41 -16.22 18.84
C LEU A 1022 -46.44 -16.95 20.20
N VAL A 1023 -45.86 -16.36 21.25
CA VAL A 1023 -45.91 -16.92 22.61
C VAL A 1023 -47.37 -17.00 23.08
N ASN A 1024 -48.17 -15.95 22.89
CA ASN A 1024 -49.57 -15.94 23.31
C ASN A 1024 -50.40 -17.00 22.56
N ASP A 1025 -50.22 -17.12 21.24
CA ASP A 1025 -50.92 -18.10 20.42
C ASP A 1025 -50.58 -19.54 20.83
N THR A 1026 -49.29 -19.80 21.07
CA THR A 1026 -48.82 -21.11 21.50
C THR A 1026 -49.25 -21.44 22.93
N SER A 1027 -49.24 -20.45 23.82
CA SER A 1027 -49.65 -20.59 25.23
C SER A 1027 -51.11 -21.01 25.37
N ASN A 1028 -51.99 -20.51 24.50
CA ASN A 1028 -53.40 -20.91 24.45
C ASN A 1028 -53.60 -22.38 24.02
N GLN A 1029 -52.60 -23.03 23.43
CA GLN A 1029 -52.65 -24.45 23.08
C GLN A 1029 -52.16 -25.36 24.21
N ILE A 1030 -51.30 -24.83 25.10
CA ILE A 1030 -50.62 -25.62 26.12
C ILE A 1030 -51.42 -25.68 27.44
N ALA A 1031 -52.03 -24.57 27.86
CA ALA A 1031 -52.66 -24.46 29.18
C ALA A 1031 -54.10 -23.93 29.12
N GLU A 1032 -54.96 -24.43 30.01
CA GLU A 1032 -56.33 -23.91 30.17
C GLU A 1032 -56.35 -22.49 30.76
N THR A 1033 -55.32 -22.12 31.53
CA THR A 1033 -55.15 -20.80 32.14
C THR A 1033 -53.75 -20.25 31.85
N VAL A 1034 -53.67 -19.05 31.28
CA VAL A 1034 -52.40 -18.35 30.95
C VAL A 1034 -52.33 -17.04 31.73
N GLU A 1035 -51.27 -16.85 32.53
CA GLU A 1035 -50.93 -15.61 33.21
C GLU A 1035 -49.72 -14.95 32.53
N SER A 1036 -49.96 -13.92 31.71
CA SER A 1036 -48.91 -13.23 30.96
C SER A 1036 -48.61 -11.85 31.53
N SER A 1037 -47.33 -11.58 31.81
CA SER A 1037 -46.79 -10.25 32.08
C SER A 1037 -45.66 -9.90 31.11
N LEU A 1038 -45.77 -10.36 29.85
CA LEU A 1038 -44.80 -10.06 28.80
C LEU A 1038 -44.90 -8.59 28.37
N ALA A 1039 -43.75 -7.92 28.29
CA ALA A 1039 -43.62 -6.61 27.68
C ALA A 1039 -43.13 -6.77 26.23
N SER A 1040 -43.93 -6.33 25.25
CA SER A 1040 -43.52 -6.27 23.85
C SER A 1040 -42.84 -4.92 23.56
N SER A 1041 -41.67 -4.94 22.92
CA SER A 1041 -40.97 -3.73 22.48
C SER A 1041 -40.36 -3.92 21.09
N SER A 1042 -40.41 -2.89 20.25
CA SER A 1042 -39.77 -2.87 18.93
C SER A 1042 -38.25 -2.91 18.99
N ASN A 1043 -37.67 -2.60 20.16
CA ASN A 1043 -36.23 -2.52 20.37
C ASN A 1043 -35.68 -3.82 20.97
N VAL A 1044 -36.40 -4.94 20.88
CA VAL A 1044 -35.95 -6.25 21.37
C VAL A 1044 -35.70 -7.16 20.19
N ALA A 1045 -34.54 -7.81 20.16
CA ALA A 1045 -34.18 -8.74 19.09
C ALA A 1045 -35.17 -9.91 19.01
N SER A 1046 -35.53 -10.30 17.78
CA SER A 1046 -36.43 -11.44 17.50
C SER A 1046 -35.68 -12.48 16.68
N PRO A 1047 -34.71 -13.20 17.27
CA PRO A 1047 -33.96 -14.19 16.52
C PRO A 1047 -34.88 -15.34 16.07
N GLU A 1048 -34.63 -15.87 14.87
CA GLU A 1048 -35.47 -16.90 14.26
C GLU A 1048 -35.58 -18.16 15.12
N TRP A 1049 -34.50 -18.52 15.81
CA TRP A 1049 -34.46 -19.67 16.72
C TRP A 1049 -35.44 -19.54 17.88
N LEU A 1050 -35.72 -18.33 18.36
CA LEU A 1050 -36.66 -18.11 19.46
C LEU A 1050 -38.10 -18.43 19.02
N GLY A 1051 -38.44 -18.13 17.77
CA GLY A 1051 -39.73 -18.54 17.19
C GLY A 1051 -39.87 -20.06 17.13
N LYS A 1052 -38.85 -20.75 16.63
CA LYS A 1052 -38.82 -22.22 16.56
C LYS A 1052 -38.86 -22.87 17.95
N LEU A 1053 -38.17 -22.27 18.93
CA LEU A 1053 -38.20 -22.70 20.32
C LEU A 1053 -39.61 -22.60 20.92
N ILE A 1054 -40.31 -21.50 20.65
CA ILE A 1054 -41.68 -21.29 21.10
C ILE A 1054 -42.61 -22.37 20.51
N ASP A 1055 -42.47 -22.69 19.22
CA ASP A 1055 -43.26 -23.76 18.57
C ASP A 1055 -43.06 -25.15 19.22
N ARG A 1056 -41.93 -25.37 19.90
CA ARG A 1056 -41.61 -26.62 20.61
C ARG A 1056 -42.02 -26.66 22.08
N LEU A 1057 -42.53 -25.55 22.63
CA LEU A 1057 -43.00 -25.51 24.01
C LEU A 1057 -44.08 -26.56 24.35
N PRO A 1058 -45.05 -26.91 23.47
CA PRO A 1058 -46.01 -27.97 23.76
C PRO A 1058 -45.35 -29.33 23.98
N ASP A 1059 -44.36 -29.67 23.16
CA ASP A 1059 -43.62 -30.93 23.28
C ASP A 1059 -42.80 -30.96 24.59
N TYR A 1060 -42.12 -29.85 24.90
CA TYR A 1060 -41.32 -29.71 26.13
C TYR A 1060 -42.17 -29.81 27.40
N THR A 1061 -43.29 -29.08 27.46
CA THR A 1061 -44.19 -29.09 28.63
C THR A 1061 -44.96 -30.40 28.81
N ALA A 1062 -45.11 -31.20 27.74
CA ALA A 1062 -45.66 -32.56 27.84
C ALA A 1062 -44.64 -33.57 28.39
N ALA A 1063 -43.35 -33.38 28.09
CA ALA A 1063 -42.27 -34.29 28.49
C ALA A 1063 -41.71 -33.99 29.89
N VAL A 1064 -41.84 -32.74 30.37
CA VAL A 1064 -41.26 -32.26 31.63
C VAL A 1064 -42.35 -31.85 32.61
N SER A 1065 -42.40 -32.49 33.78
CA SER A 1065 -43.26 -32.07 34.89
C SER A 1065 -42.67 -30.85 35.60
N GLN A 1066 -43.50 -29.88 35.98
CA GLN A 1066 -43.05 -28.59 36.54
C GLN A 1066 -42.04 -27.88 35.60
N ALA A 1067 -42.34 -27.92 34.30
CA ALA A 1067 -41.48 -27.34 33.27
C ALA A 1067 -41.27 -25.84 33.48
N GLU A 1068 -40.01 -25.45 33.52
CA GLU A 1068 -39.54 -24.07 33.54
C GLU A 1068 -38.51 -23.90 32.43
N LEU A 1069 -38.65 -22.83 31.65
CA LEU A 1069 -37.78 -22.49 30.54
C LEU A 1069 -37.45 -21.00 30.62
N ASP A 1070 -36.15 -20.71 30.73
CA ASP A 1070 -35.61 -19.36 30.82
C ASP A 1070 -34.79 -19.05 29.56
N VAL A 1071 -35.11 -17.95 28.89
CA VAL A 1071 -34.33 -17.38 27.81
C VAL A 1071 -33.74 -16.06 28.28
N SER A 1072 -32.43 -15.94 28.22
CA SER A 1072 -31.71 -14.67 28.47
C SER A 1072 -30.64 -14.53 27.40
N GLY A 1073 -30.89 -13.66 26.42
CA GLY A 1073 -29.99 -13.52 25.27
C GLY A 1073 -29.91 -14.79 24.45
N SER A 1074 -28.69 -15.27 24.23
CA SER A 1074 -28.40 -16.54 23.54
C SER A 1074 -28.35 -17.75 24.48
N THR A 1075 -28.80 -17.63 25.73
CA THR A 1075 -28.82 -18.76 26.68
C THR A 1075 -30.24 -19.23 26.96
N VAL A 1076 -30.49 -20.53 26.82
CA VAL A 1076 -31.74 -21.22 27.16
C VAL A 1076 -31.49 -22.17 28.32
N THR A 1077 -32.13 -21.94 29.47
CA THR A 1077 -32.05 -22.85 30.63
C THR A 1077 -33.32 -23.68 30.75
N LEU A 1078 -33.15 -25.00 30.83
CA LEU A 1078 -34.23 -25.98 30.97
C LEU A 1078 -34.29 -26.48 32.41
N SER A 1079 -35.41 -26.30 33.11
CA SER A 1079 -35.62 -26.79 34.49
C SER A 1079 -36.94 -27.55 34.61
N GLY A 1080 -37.01 -28.49 35.55
CA GLY A 1080 -38.18 -29.34 35.79
C GLY A 1080 -37.81 -30.78 36.12
N VAL A 1081 -38.81 -31.66 36.09
CA VAL A 1081 -38.69 -33.06 36.51
C VAL A 1081 -39.07 -33.99 35.36
N VAL A 1082 -38.22 -34.99 35.08
CA VAL A 1082 -38.43 -36.00 34.04
C VAL A 1082 -38.37 -37.43 34.61
N GLU A 1083 -39.01 -38.36 33.92
CA GLU A 1083 -39.19 -39.74 34.41
C GLU A 1083 -37.92 -40.62 34.29
N SER A 1084 -36.96 -40.22 33.45
CA SER A 1084 -35.72 -40.98 33.20
C SER A 1084 -34.59 -40.09 32.66
N GLU A 1085 -33.35 -40.59 32.72
CA GLU A 1085 -32.19 -39.97 32.05
C GLU A 1085 -32.34 -39.95 30.52
N GLU A 1086 -33.04 -40.93 29.94
CA GLU A 1086 -33.34 -40.95 28.51
C GLU A 1086 -34.29 -39.81 28.12
N ALA A 1087 -35.33 -39.56 28.93
CA ALA A 1087 -36.23 -38.42 28.75
C ALA A 1087 -35.50 -37.08 28.94
N LYS A 1088 -34.54 -37.01 29.87
CA LYS A 1088 -33.68 -35.83 30.06
C LYS A 1088 -32.86 -35.51 28.80
N ALA A 1089 -32.18 -36.52 28.25
CA ALA A 1089 -31.35 -36.36 27.07
C ALA A 1089 -32.18 -36.02 25.81
N ALA A 1090 -33.36 -36.65 25.66
CA ALA A 1090 -34.27 -36.36 24.56
C ALA A 1090 -34.82 -34.92 24.60
N ALA A 1091 -35.16 -34.42 25.80
CA ALA A 1091 -35.63 -33.05 25.98
C ALA A 1091 -34.53 -32.03 25.64
N GLU A 1092 -33.28 -32.27 26.06
CA GLU A 1092 -32.14 -31.41 25.72
C GLU A 1092 -31.83 -31.42 24.22
N ALA A 1093 -31.75 -32.61 23.61
CA ALA A 1093 -31.46 -32.76 22.18
C ALA A 1093 -32.50 -32.05 21.31
N ALA A 1094 -33.79 -32.14 21.64
CA ALA A 1094 -34.86 -31.47 20.90
C ALA A 1094 -34.73 -29.93 20.94
N ILE A 1095 -34.28 -29.37 22.06
CA ILE A 1095 -34.07 -27.93 22.19
C ILE A 1095 -32.80 -27.50 21.43
N VAL A 1096 -31.69 -28.24 21.57
CA VAL A 1096 -30.43 -27.97 20.86
C VAL A 1096 -30.61 -28.01 19.33
N GLU A 1097 -31.33 -29.02 18.81
CA GLU A 1097 -31.66 -29.13 17.39
C GLU A 1097 -32.46 -27.92 16.89
N THR A 1098 -33.36 -27.42 17.73
CA THR A 1098 -34.25 -26.30 17.41
C THR A 1098 -33.53 -24.95 17.45
N THR A 1099 -32.59 -24.77 18.39
CA THR A 1099 -31.90 -23.49 18.60
C THR A 1099 -30.72 -23.26 17.66
N GLY A 1100 -30.06 -24.32 17.19
CA GLY A 1100 -28.93 -24.22 16.26
C GLY A 1100 -27.62 -23.73 16.91
N PRO A 1101 -26.53 -23.61 16.12
CA PRO A 1101 -25.24 -23.15 16.60
C PRO A 1101 -25.31 -21.70 17.09
N GLY A 1102 -24.63 -21.38 18.20
CA GLY A 1102 -24.59 -20.03 18.78
C GLY A 1102 -25.57 -19.78 19.94
N VAL A 1103 -26.40 -20.77 20.30
CA VAL A 1103 -27.28 -20.73 21.49
C VAL A 1103 -26.79 -21.72 22.53
N SER A 1104 -26.51 -21.24 23.75
CA SER A 1104 -26.08 -22.08 24.87
C SER A 1104 -27.28 -22.68 25.59
N VAL A 1105 -27.42 -24.01 25.58
CA VAL A 1105 -28.50 -24.71 26.28
C VAL A 1105 -27.98 -25.25 27.61
N LEU A 1106 -28.55 -24.78 28.73
CA LEU A 1106 -28.19 -25.20 30.07
C LEU A 1106 -29.26 -26.14 30.64
N ASN A 1107 -28.96 -27.44 30.68
CA ASN A 1107 -29.89 -28.45 31.18
C ASN A 1107 -29.82 -28.62 32.72
N LYS A 1108 -30.87 -28.19 33.43
CA LYS A 1108 -31.08 -28.35 34.88
C LYS A 1108 -32.22 -29.32 35.23
N LEU A 1109 -32.64 -30.18 34.29
CA LEU A 1109 -33.69 -31.18 34.52
C LEU A 1109 -33.26 -32.21 35.58
N GLN A 1110 -34.20 -32.57 36.46
CA GLN A 1110 -34.03 -33.57 37.52
C GLN A 1110 -34.75 -34.87 37.15
N VAL A 1111 -34.10 -36.02 37.37
CA VAL A 1111 -34.70 -37.34 37.15
C VAL A 1111 -35.32 -37.87 38.44
N ILE A 1112 -36.56 -38.36 38.39
CA ILE A 1112 -37.23 -38.98 39.54
C ILE A 1112 -36.49 -40.28 39.91
N PRO A 1113 -35.94 -40.42 41.13
CA PRO A 1113 -35.29 -41.66 41.54
C PRO A 1113 -36.30 -42.81 41.63
N PRO A 1114 -36.01 -44.00 41.07
CA PRO A 1114 -36.95 -45.12 41.06
C PRO A 1114 -37.31 -45.54 42.49
N ALA A 1115 -38.60 -45.70 42.74
CA ALA A 1115 -39.12 -46.05 44.07
C ALA A 1115 -38.46 -47.34 44.60
N PRO A 1116 -37.98 -47.37 45.85
CA PRO A 1116 -37.26 -48.53 46.40
C PRO A 1116 -38.16 -49.77 46.43
N ALA A 1117 -37.68 -50.86 45.82
CA ALA A 1117 -38.40 -52.13 45.75
C ALA A 1117 -38.69 -52.69 47.16
N THR A 1118 -39.93 -53.10 47.38
CA THR A 1118 -40.40 -53.68 48.65
C THR A 1118 -39.75 -55.05 48.91
N PRO A 1119 -39.24 -55.36 50.13
CA PRO A 1119 -38.46 -56.57 50.37
C PRO A 1119 -39.36 -57.81 50.55
N ALA A 1120 -39.00 -58.92 49.89
CA ALA A 1120 -39.60 -60.25 50.11
C ALA A 1120 -38.97 -60.96 51.32
N ALA A 1121 -39.78 -61.76 52.01
CA ALA A 1121 -39.53 -62.47 53.26
C ALA A 1121 -38.45 -63.59 53.18
N PRO A 1122 -37.86 -64.02 54.32
CA PRO A 1122 -36.64 -64.83 54.35
C PRO A 1122 -36.88 -66.34 54.52
N GLU A 1123 -36.05 -67.16 53.86
CA GLU A 1123 -35.74 -68.56 54.21
C GLU A 1123 -34.21 -68.81 54.07
N PRO A 1124 -33.64 -69.84 54.72
CA PRO A 1124 -32.41 -69.68 55.50
C PRO A 1124 -31.16 -70.38 54.94
N ALA A 1125 -30.02 -69.88 55.43
CA ALA A 1125 -28.71 -70.52 55.64
C ALA A 1125 -28.00 -71.18 54.44
N ASP A 1126 -26.76 -70.74 54.16
CA ASP A 1126 -25.62 -71.46 54.77
C ASP A 1126 -24.31 -70.66 54.79
N SER A 1127 -23.48 -71.08 55.74
CA SER A 1127 -22.23 -70.51 56.25
C SER A 1127 -21.00 -70.81 55.38
N SER A 1128 -20.05 -69.86 55.31
CA SER A 1128 -18.57 -70.03 55.31
C SER A 1128 -17.91 -68.75 54.78
N ALA A 1129 -16.80 -68.18 55.24
CA ALA A 1129 -16.00 -68.25 56.46
C ALA A 1129 -15.08 -67.01 56.40
N ALA A 1130 -14.79 -66.42 57.55
CA ALA A 1130 -13.83 -65.34 57.70
C ALA A 1130 -12.38 -65.89 57.63
N THR A 1131 -11.47 -65.15 56.98
CA THR A 1131 -10.06 -65.05 57.40
C THR A 1131 -9.45 -63.73 56.92
N THR A 1132 -8.92 -62.97 57.86
CA THR A 1132 -7.83 -61.99 57.65
C THR A 1132 -6.57 -62.76 57.22
N PRO A 1133 -5.64 -62.18 56.44
CA PRO A 1133 -4.42 -61.70 57.12
C PRO A 1133 -3.69 -60.50 56.47
N GLU A 1134 -2.87 -59.89 57.33
CA GLU A 1134 -1.50 -59.40 57.10
C GLU A 1134 -1.19 -58.16 56.24
N ALA A 1135 -0.49 -57.26 56.92
CA ALA A 1135 0.27 -56.14 56.43
C ALA A 1135 1.44 -56.59 55.55
N VAL A 1136 1.59 -55.93 54.40
CA VAL A 1136 2.83 -55.86 53.63
C VAL A 1136 3.15 -54.38 53.44
N ALA A 1137 4.36 -54.01 53.82
CA ALA A 1137 4.92 -52.68 53.66
C ALA A 1137 5.06 -52.33 52.17
N VAL A 1138 4.49 -51.21 51.77
CA VAL A 1138 4.79 -50.54 50.50
C VAL A 1138 5.75 -49.41 50.81
N THR A 1139 6.97 -49.52 50.27
CA THR A 1139 7.91 -48.42 50.12
C THR A 1139 7.34 -47.42 49.12
N GLU A 1140 6.95 -46.25 49.60
CA GLU A 1140 6.61 -45.09 48.75
C GLU A 1140 7.87 -44.59 48.03
N THR A 1141 7.82 -44.62 46.71
CA THR A 1141 8.65 -43.80 45.82
C THR A 1141 8.17 -42.34 45.85
N PRO A 1142 9.07 -41.35 45.75
CA PRO A 1142 8.71 -39.94 45.89
C PRO A 1142 7.90 -39.46 44.68
N ASN A 1143 6.78 -38.82 44.97
CA ASN A 1143 5.94 -38.09 44.01
C ASN A 1143 6.68 -36.81 43.56
N PRO A 1144 6.93 -36.58 42.26
CA PRO A 1144 7.53 -35.34 41.81
C PRO A 1144 6.47 -34.23 41.72
N GLU A 1145 6.81 -33.11 42.37
CA GLU A 1145 6.37 -31.72 42.15
C GLU A 1145 4.86 -31.42 42.18
N THR A 1146 4.37 -31.11 43.39
CA THR A 1146 3.19 -30.26 43.56
C THR A 1146 3.57 -28.81 43.30
N SER A 1147 3.04 -28.21 42.23
CA SER A 1147 3.15 -26.78 41.95
C SER A 1147 2.66 -25.98 43.16
N SER A 1148 3.53 -25.19 43.78
CA SER A 1148 3.12 -24.31 44.87
C SER A 1148 2.26 -23.19 44.31
N LEU A 1149 1.21 -22.82 45.05
CA LEU A 1149 0.32 -21.75 44.64
C LEU A 1149 0.85 -20.42 45.19
N SER A 1150 1.02 -19.40 44.35
CA SER A 1150 1.51 -18.08 44.79
C SER A 1150 0.47 -17.33 45.65
N PRO A 1151 0.84 -16.40 46.54
CA PRO A 1151 -0.14 -15.72 47.39
C PRO A 1151 -1.07 -14.79 46.59
N ASN A 1152 -2.26 -14.53 47.14
CA ASN A 1152 -3.19 -13.52 46.64
C ASN A 1152 -3.56 -12.61 47.82
N LEU A 1153 -3.25 -11.31 47.74
CA LEU A 1153 -3.54 -10.33 48.79
C LEU A 1153 -4.08 -9.05 48.16
N ARG A 1154 -5.29 -8.64 48.57
CA ARG A 1154 -5.91 -7.37 48.20
C ARG A 1154 -6.05 -6.46 49.42
N ILE A 1155 -5.63 -5.21 49.26
CA ILE A 1155 -5.66 -4.13 50.24
C ILE A 1155 -6.50 -3.00 49.68
N ASP A 1156 -7.73 -2.85 50.17
CA ASP A 1156 -8.59 -1.71 49.82
C ASP A 1156 -8.51 -0.65 50.91
N CYS A 1157 -8.05 0.53 50.53
CA CYS A 1157 -7.81 1.66 51.42
C CYS A 1157 -8.88 2.74 51.24
N ALA A 1158 -9.48 3.12 52.36
CA ALA A 1158 -10.28 4.32 52.51
C ALA A 1158 -9.60 5.26 53.53
N ALA A 1159 -10.15 6.46 53.72
CA ALA A 1159 -9.59 7.50 54.59
C ALA A 1159 -9.23 6.94 55.99
N ASP A 1160 -10.19 6.35 56.69
CA ASP A 1160 -10.01 5.86 58.07
C ASP A 1160 -10.00 4.32 58.22
N ASN A 1161 -10.31 3.59 57.14
CA ASN A 1161 -10.49 2.14 57.16
C ASN A 1161 -9.63 1.47 56.08
N VAL A 1162 -9.11 0.28 56.38
CA VAL A 1162 -8.42 -0.60 55.43
C VAL A 1162 -9.08 -1.96 55.47
N ARG A 1163 -9.42 -2.51 54.32
CA ARG A 1163 -9.92 -3.88 54.18
C ARG A 1163 -8.84 -4.75 53.55
N LEU A 1164 -8.48 -5.83 54.24
CA LEU A 1164 -7.53 -6.83 53.76
C LEU A 1164 -8.32 -8.08 53.37
N SER A 1165 -8.08 -8.63 52.19
CA SER A 1165 -8.71 -9.88 51.73
C SER A 1165 -7.73 -10.71 50.90
N GLY A 1166 -7.94 -12.02 50.79
CA GLY A 1166 -7.05 -12.92 50.05
C GLY A 1166 -6.60 -14.13 50.89
N VAL A 1167 -5.56 -14.82 50.43
CA VAL A 1167 -4.98 -16.03 51.05
C VAL A 1167 -3.46 -15.88 51.17
N LEU A 1168 -2.95 -16.02 52.39
CA LEU A 1168 -1.50 -15.96 52.71
C LEU A 1168 -1.00 -17.32 53.23
N ALA A 1169 0.31 -17.55 53.16
CA ALA A 1169 0.94 -18.81 53.56
C ALA A 1169 0.86 -19.06 55.08
N THR A 1170 0.99 -18.01 55.89
CA THR A 1170 1.14 -18.12 57.34
C THR A 1170 0.29 -17.13 58.13
N ALA A 1171 -0.03 -17.50 59.37
CA ALA A 1171 -0.68 -16.59 60.32
C ALA A 1171 0.19 -15.37 60.67
N GLN A 1172 1.52 -15.53 60.63
CA GLN A 1172 2.46 -14.44 60.89
C GLN A 1172 2.36 -13.35 59.81
N GLU A 1173 2.24 -13.71 58.54
CA GLU A 1173 2.06 -12.73 57.45
C GLU A 1173 0.71 -12.04 57.53
N LYS A 1174 -0.35 -12.77 57.90
CA LYS A 1174 -1.66 -12.17 58.18
C LYS A 1174 -1.59 -11.13 59.30
N ASP A 1175 -0.86 -11.41 60.36
CA ASP A 1175 -0.64 -10.48 61.47
C ASP A 1175 0.24 -9.28 61.05
N GLN A 1176 1.27 -9.51 60.23
CA GLN A 1176 2.12 -8.45 59.66
C GLN A 1176 1.32 -7.52 58.74
N ALA A 1177 0.44 -8.07 57.90
CA ALA A 1177 -0.42 -7.29 57.01
C ALA A 1177 -1.39 -6.40 57.80
N ALA A 1178 -1.97 -6.90 58.89
CA ALA A 1178 -2.79 -6.08 59.78
C ALA A 1178 -1.96 -5.02 60.52
N ALA A 1179 -0.76 -5.38 61.00
CA ALA A 1179 0.11 -4.48 61.75
C ALA A 1179 0.64 -3.32 60.90
N ALA A 1180 0.82 -3.50 59.59
CA ALA A 1180 1.22 -2.44 58.66
C ALA A 1180 0.27 -1.22 58.71
N PHE A 1181 -1.00 -1.44 59.03
CA PHE A 1181 -2.03 -0.40 59.10
C PHE A 1181 -2.49 -0.08 60.52
N ALA A 1182 -1.63 -0.24 61.54
CA ALA A 1182 -1.99 -0.04 62.95
C ALA A 1182 -2.57 1.35 63.30
N ALA A 1183 -2.40 2.35 62.44
CA ALA A 1183 -2.99 3.69 62.58
C ALA A 1183 -4.42 3.82 62.03
N LYS A 1184 -4.97 2.79 61.37
CA LYS A 1184 -6.31 2.76 60.76
C LYS A 1184 -7.15 1.62 61.33
N THR A 1185 -8.47 1.68 61.13
CA THR A 1185 -9.35 0.53 61.45
C THR A 1185 -9.18 -0.54 60.37
N VAL A 1186 -8.73 -1.73 60.75
CA VAL A 1186 -8.46 -2.84 59.80
C VAL A 1186 -9.60 -3.87 59.82
N ASP A 1187 -10.28 -4.04 58.70
CA ASP A 1187 -11.18 -5.16 58.43
C ASP A 1187 -10.40 -6.29 57.74
N ASN A 1188 -9.93 -7.27 58.52
CA ASN A 1188 -9.04 -8.32 58.05
C ASN A 1188 -9.80 -9.61 57.71
N ALA A 1189 -10.12 -9.79 56.43
CA ALA A 1189 -10.75 -10.97 55.84
C ALA A 1189 -9.73 -11.94 55.19
N VAL A 1190 -8.42 -11.81 55.46
CA VAL A 1190 -7.39 -12.68 54.91
C VAL A 1190 -7.48 -14.09 55.49
N GLN A 1191 -7.41 -15.11 54.63
CA GLN A 1191 -7.34 -16.52 55.01
C GLN A 1191 -5.88 -16.99 55.03
N VAL A 1192 -5.59 -18.07 55.77
CA VAL A 1192 -4.25 -18.66 55.83
C VAL A 1192 -4.33 -20.06 55.25
N SER A 1193 -3.46 -20.38 54.29
CA SER A 1193 -3.41 -21.68 53.63
C SER A 1193 -1.96 -22.12 53.45
N ALA A 1194 -1.62 -23.29 53.98
CA ALA A 1194 -0.24 -23.80 54.03
C ALA A 1194 0.27 -24.38 52.70
N ASP A 1195 -0.58 -24.43 51.67
CA ASP A 1195 -0.27 -24.79 50.29
C ASP A 1195 0.23 -23.58 49.46
N ARG A 1196 0.29 -22.39 50.07
CA ARG A 1196 0.82 -21.17 49.45
C ARG A 1196 2.26 -20.93 49.88
N ASP A 1197 3.08 -20.43 48.97
CA ASP A 1197 4.43 -19.97 49.29
C ASP A 1197 4.44 -18.52 49.81
N SER A 1198 5.44 -18.22 50.64
CA SER A 1198 5.71 -16.88 51.19
C SER A 1198 6.79 -16.20 50.34
N PRO A 1199 6.44 -15.32 49.39
CA PRO A 1199 7.43 -14.64 48.59
C PRO A 1199 8.17 -13.60 49.41
N ALA A 1200 9.48 -13.49 49.17
CA ALA A 1200 10.33 -12.54 49.89
C ALA A 1200 9.87 -11.08 49.75
N TYR A 1201 9.23 -10.72 48.61
CA TYR A 1201 8.75 -9.38 48.32
C TYR A 1201 7.47 -8.99 49.08
N LEU A 1202 6.73 -9.94 49.68
CA LEU A 1202 5.49 -9.62 50.43
C LEU A 1202 5.75 -8.63 51.56
N SER A 1203 6.88 -8.78 52.25
CA SER A 1203 7.29 -7.86 53.32
C SER A 1203 7.54 -6.43 52.81
N ASN A 1204 8.07 -6.27 51.61
CA ASN A 1204 8.29 -4.98 50.97
C ASN A 1204 6.96 -4.33 50.56
N VAL A 1205 6.05 -5.09 49.94
CA VAL A 1205 4.70 -4.63 49.57
C VAL A 1205 3.93 -4.14 50.80
N LEU A 1206 3.97 -4.90 51.89
CA LEU A 1206 3.32 -4.51 53.15
C LEU A 1206 3.95 -3.27 53.80
N SER A 1207 5.24 -3.01 53.55
CA SER A 1207 5.92 -1.82 54.09
C SER A 1207 5.54 -0.51 53.38
N ILE A 1208 5.22 -0.57 52.08
CA ILE A 1208 4.86 0.60 51.27
C ILE A 1208 3.36 0.86 51.21
N ALA A 1209 2.53 -0.17 51.40
CA ALA A 1209 1.08 -0.06 51.29
C ALA A 1209 0.48 1.05 52.20
N PRO A 1210 0.94 1.28 53.44
CA PRO A 1210 0.44 2.40 54.26
C PRO A 1210 0.69 3.79 53.66
N ARG A 1211 1.82 3.96 52.97
CA ARG A 1211 2.19 5.22 52.31
C ARG A 1211 1.31 5.47 51.09
N ILE A 1212 1.13 4.44 50.26
CA ILE A 1212 0.23 4.48 49.08
C ILE A 1212 -1.19 4.84 49.51
N CYS A 1213 -1.66 4.23 50.60
CA CYS A 1213 -2.98 4.50 51.16
C CYS A 1213 -3.13 5.87 51.85
N ALA A 1214 -2.02 6.56 52.14
CA ALA A 1214 -2.03 7.94 52.62
C ALA A 1214 -2.03 8.93 51.45
N ASP A 1215 -1.28 8.63 50.39
CA ASP A 1215 -1.14 9.52 49.23
C ASP A 1215 -2.40 9.57 48.35
N LEU A 1216 -3.15 8.46 48.25
CA LEU A 1216 -4.26 8.33 47.29
C LEU A 1216 -5.67 8.57 47.86
N GLY A 1217 -5.86 8.56 49.19
CA GLY A 1217 -7.17 8.73 49.85
C GLY A 1217 -8.20 7.58 49.64
N ARG A 1218 -8.29 7.06 48.42
CA ARG A 1218 -8.99 5.82 48.01
C ARG A 1218 -8.11 5.06 47.02
N ALA A 1219 -7.60 3.92 47.45
CA ALA A 1219 -6.74 3.07 46.63
C ALA A 1219 -7.04 1.60 46.85
N SER A 1220 -6.73 0.77 45.87
CA SER A 1220 -6.71 -0.68 45.96
C SER A 1220 -5.34 -1.17 45.49
N LEU A 1221 -4.72 -2.03 46.28
CA LEU A 1221 -3.49 -2.72 45.92
C LEU A 1221 -3.83 -4.21 45.86
N THR A 1222 -3.62 -4.85 44.71
CA THR A 1222 -3.88 -6.28 44.54
C THR A 1222 -2.59 -6.98 44.15
N LEU A 1223 -2.16 -7.92 44.95
CA LEU A 1223 -1.03 -8.80 44.70
C LEU A 1223 -1.58 -10.17 44.30
N GLU A 1224 -1.28 -10.62 43.09
CA GLU A 1224 -1.66 -11.94 42.58
C GLU A 1224 -0.46 -12.59 41.89
N GLY A 1225 0.14 -13.55 42.59
CA GLY A 1225 1.45 -14.07 42.18
C GLY A 1225 2.50 -12.97 42.19
N ASP A 1226 3.24 -12.84 41.09
CA ASP A 1226 4.27 -11.82 40.91
C ASP A 1226 3.73 -10.52 40.32
N ASN A 1227 2.40 -10.35 40.21
CA ASN A 1227 1.79 -9.13 39.71
C ASN A 1227 1.25 -8.26 40.87
N LEU A 1228 1.72 -7.02 40.97
CA LEU A 1228 1.21 -6.00 41.87
C LEU A 1228 0.43 -4.94 41.08
N THR A 1229 -0.89 -4.95 41.20
CA THR A 1229 -1.76 -3.94 40.59
C THR A 1229 -2.07 -2.81 41.57
N LEU A 1230 -1.76 -1.58 41.16
CA LEU A 1230 -2.13 -0.34 41.86
C LEU A 1230 -3.36 0.27 41.19
N SER A 1231 -4.42 0.58 41.93
CA SER A 1231 -5.60 1.26 41.41
C SER A 1231 -6.07 2.34 42.38
N GLY A 1232 -6.56 3.47 41.88
CA GLY A 1232 -6.91 4.61 42.73
C GLY A 1232 -6.94 5.92 41.96
N ILE A 1233 -7.25 7.01 42.67
CA ILE A 1233 -7.35 8.35 42.08
C ILE A 1233 -6.20 9.22 42.60
N THR A 1234 -5.53 9.93 41.70
CA THR A 1234 -4.45 10.88 41.99
C THR A 1234 -4.87 12.30 41.62
N LEU A 1235 -4.31 13.31 42.29
CA LEU A 1235 -4.65 14.72 42.05
C LEU A 1235 -3.86 15.34 40.89
N SER A 1236 -2.74 14.74 40.50
CA SER A 1236 -1.93 15.20 39.37
C SER A 1236 -1.10 14.06 38.78
N ASN A 1237 -0.60 14.28 37.56
CA ASN A 1237 0.34 13.36 36.91
C ASN A 1237 1.64 13.23 37.73
N GLU A 1238 2.16 14.32 38.31
CA GLU A 1238 3.37 14.27 39.15
C GLU A 1238 3.17 13.38 40.39
N GLN A 1239 1.98 13.43 41.00
CA GLN A 1239 1.67 12.57 42.14
C GLN A 1239 1.57 11.09 41.72
N ARG A 1240 0.94 10.81 40.58
CA ARG A 1240 0.86 9.47 40.00
C ARG A 1240 2.25 8.89 39.71
N ASP A 1241 3.11 9.68 39.07
CA ASP A 1241 4.43 9.26 38.64
C ASP A 1241 5.38 9.10 39.85
N ALA A 1242 5.25 9.96 40.87
CA ALA A 1242 5.95 9.79 42.14
C ALA A 1242 5.57 8.49 42.85
N ILE A 1243 4.28 8.12 42.83
CA ILE A 1243 3.79 6.85 43.41
C ILE A 1243 4.33 5.66 42.64
N ALA A 1244 4.26 5.68 41.31
CA ALA A 1244 4.82 4.63 40.47
C ALA A 1244 6.33 4.43 40.73
N SER A 1245 7.08 5.54 40.78
CA SER A 1245 8.53 5.54 41.00
C SER A 1245 8.88 4.88 42.34
N TYR A 1246 8.29 5.29 43.46
CA TYR A 1246 8.68 4.70 44.76
C TYR A 1246 8.15 3.28 44.94
N VAL A 1247 7.06 2.88 44.28
CA VAL A 1247 6.62 1.48 44.30
C VAL A 1247 7.61 0.61 43.54
N SER A 1248 8.05 1.04 42.36
CA SER A 1248 9.06 0.32 41.58
C SER A 1248 10.42 0.20 42.29
N GLU A 1249 10.82 1.22 43.07
CA GLU A 1249 12.05 1.17 43.87
C GLU A 1249 11.95 0.23 45.08
N ALA A 1250 10.75 0.08 45.65
CA ALA A 1250 10.55 -0.66 46.89
C ALA A 1250 10.28 -2.15 46.67
N VAL A 1251 9.71 -2.52 45.53
CA VAL A 1251 9.39 -3.91 45.21
C VAL A 1251 10.56 -4.53 44.43
N ALA A 1252 10.80 -5.83 44.63
CA ALA A 1252 11.86 -6.54 43.93
C ALA A 1252 11.64 -6.48 42.40
N PRO A 1253 12.71 -6.47 41.57
CA PRO A 1253 12.61 -6.38 40.11
C PRO A 1253 11.86 -7.56 39.46
N GLU A 1254 11.59 -8.62 40.22
CA GLU A 1254 10.83 -9.80 39.79
C GLU A 1254 9.30 -9.59 39.87
N VAL A 1255 8.82 -8.53 40.51
CA VAL A 1255 7.38 -8.23 40.60
C VAL A 1255 6.97 -7.27 39.50
N ASN A 1256 6.03 -7.69 38.67
CA ASN A 1256 5.42 -6.87 37.63
C ASN A 1256 4.43 -5.88 38.25
N VAL A 1257 4.71 -4.58 38.15
CA VAL A 1257 3.86 -3.53 38.73
C VAL A 1257 2.92 -2.97 37.66
N LEU A 1258 1.63 -3.26 37.75
CA LEU A 1258 0.61 -2.68 36.89
C LEU A 1258 0.02 -1.41 37.51
N ASN A 1259 0.32 -0.26 36.92
CA ASN A 1259 -0.19 1.03 37.40
C ASN A 1259 -1.52 1.40 36.71
N ARG A 1260 -2.63 1.30 37.44
CA ARG A 1260 -3.98 1.72 37.00
C ARG A 1260 -4.50 2.94 37.78
N LEU A 1261 -3.60 3.84 38.17
CA LEU A 1261 -3.99 5.10 38.83
C LEU A 1261 -4.59 6.07 37.81
N THR A 1262 -5.78 6.58 38.11
CA THR A 1262 -6.47 7.59 37.30
C THR A 1262 -6.16 8.99 37.85
N VAL A 1263 -5.99 9.98 36.97
CA VAL A 1263 -5.78 11.38 37.36
C VAL A 1263 -7.10 12.11 37.23
N GLU A 1264 -7.64 12.60 38.35
CA GLU A 1264 -8.87 13.38 38.33
C GLU A 1264 -8.49 14.86 38.53
N SER A 1265 -8.54 15.63 37.43
CA SER A 1265 -8.30 17.07 37.45
C SER A 1265 -9.40 17.76 38.27
N LEU A 1266 -9.06 18.22 39.48
CA LEU A 1266 -9.94 19.11 40.23
C LEU A 1266 -10.13 20.41 39.42
N VAL A 1267 -11.34 20.62 38.92
CA VAL A 1267 -11.78 21.92 38.42
C VAL A 1267 -11.58 22.95 39.54
N PRO A 1268 -10.87 24.07 39.32
CA PRO A 1268 -10.70 25.08 40.35
C PRO A 1268 -12.08 25.64 40.70
N VAL A 1269 -12.53 25.38 41.92
CA VAL A 1269 -13.71 26.01 42.50
C VAL A 1269 -13.42 27.50 42.58
N THR A 1270 -14.23 28.34 41.93
CA THR A 1270 -14.07 29.80 42.01
C THR A 1270 -14.30 30.27 43.45
N GLU A 1271 -13.79 31.45 43.84
CA GLU A 1271 -13.91 32.00 45.22
C GLU A 1271 -15.37 32.10 45.75
N ASP A 1272 -16.36 31.98 44.86
CA ASP A 1272 -17.79 31.95 45.11
C ASP A 1272 -18.40 30.54 45.28
N GLY A 1273 -17.58 29.49 45.32
CA GLY A 1273 -17.98 28.14 45.73
C GLY A 1273 -18.77 27.34 44.69
N LYS A 1274 -18.48 27.56 43.39
CA LYS A 1274 -19.05 26.77 42.28
C LYS A 1274 -18.02 25.92 41.59
#